data_AF-A0A0M9EBB3-F1
#
_entry.id   AF-A0A0M9EBB3-F1
#
_cell.length_a   1.000
_cell.length_b   1.000
_cell.length_c   1.000
_cell.angle_alpha   90.00
_cell.angle_beta   90.00
_cell.angle_gamma   90.00
#
_symmetry.space_group_name_H-M   'P 1'
#
loop_
_entity.id
_entity.type
_entity.pdbx_description
1 polymer ?
#
loop_
_entity_poly.entity_id
_entity_poly.type
_entity_poly.pdbx_seq_one_letter_code
_entity_poly.pdbx_strand_id
1 'polypeptide(L)'
;AANIDSKPCIIEFITKNTPPIAHALYNDPVRISETVRLSAHDSIDEDGDPLSYSWTMVSRPSNSQAKLSDPNAITPTFIADVQGKYEVHLIVNDKQIDSEPDKLEIQVHNGPAAKATYPKRLPVNQKVQLDGTGSEPGVGGGTLKYTWTINEKPPGSNARLSNSRASKPTFTPDKPGKYKIKLVVNDGISVSLPKFIEYETLNSRPIARASFNDNDNDPVRISDTVLLSAKGSTDEDKDPLTYRWAMILRPDNSNAKLSDPNAVTPTFKADVKGKYILQLIVNDSYIDSEPYNLPVEVDEGPSANVAFIKPVPVNQIVQLDGTGSKPGIGGDPLKFIWTIKEKPPGSTASLSNLNSSKPTFIADKPGKYVIELVVNDGFSESPPFKLEYETLNSKPIAQFSYNNNKPVYVHQTVELDGSASSDLDNDPLTYKWTLSLKPLNSKATLSNPGISNPNFIADRPGRYVVKLVVSDGKEESAACQHSVKTKNSKPIAKAGDDVTVFEGETVQLDGSASSDADESPITYVWTVKEKPNGSKAPLSSKNKINPTFTPDIPGQYVIELIVNDGDINSDPDILNITANPSIDLESGDIDLSALITDPDTLEVTGTVIVNIINKGTRPVTDDFFITLFEDENQNGKFDNTDLVIGKHTVTNGPQGKDAVTIPVKADGKVTFKDNIIFIMIDPMNTIPERNENNNLMNSFEGKECKPPVGQFSPKLDWEWTGSNDFPMSNQVICTPLVGNLTDDNNDGKIDLKDIPDIVFITFESNHHEKRGVIRAISGDGSKEHFSIGPVSFGNKYFEAFPTYNSALGDIDNDGIVEIIVIMDDQAEKKWLAVFENTGALKWISEDYSPSQMTKPPSINIADLDANGTPEIIIGNLILSNTGKTLVNGKEDNGFNNSTVADIDLDNQLEIIAGRTAYEANGKVLWHVNELENGFTAVANFDNDDHPEIVHVGSGKISLIEHTGEIIWGPKEIDSASPFSVDGGPPLISDVDGDGYAEICVAGVSKLAVFSKNGNILWAADINDPSSVTTASAFDFDGDGKTEIVYSDSDTLKIFDGRNGNILFEDQVGSGTFIEMPIVVDVDNDNSAEIVVPCNSYVSGNVNGIRVYEDETDHWVNTRKIWNQHAYVITNVHDDGRIPKTPINNWETYNNFRQNQIDNPFGCKDISASYIRFDLSQCPDQVKITARVGNGGGLHVPKNTQVSFYLGNPAGSGRLISEVKINKVLYPGEWIDLTAVMENIGTGKNNIFVFADSDEKLWESNEDNNLTQRSFTCP
;
A
#
# COMPACT_ATOMS: atom_id res chain seq x y z
N ALA A 1 -83.83 121.10 48.54
CA ALA A 1 -82.70 121.56 49.36
C ALA A 1 -81.45 120.84 48.88
N ALA A 2 -80.73 121.46 47.96
CA ALA A 2 -79.43 121.05 47.44
C ALA A 2 -78.68 122.36 47.19
N ASN A 3 -77.74 122.70 48.07
CA ASN A 3 -76.74 123.75 47.84
C ASN A 3 -75.58 123.07 47.09
N ILE A 4 -75.27 123.48 45.85
CA ILE A 4 -74.37 124.61 45.49
C ILE A 4 -73.05 124.54 46.25
N ASP A 5 -71.99 124.11 45.58
CA ASP A 5 -70.84 124.96 45.19
C ASP A 5 -69.77 124.03 44.57
N SER A 6 -69.49 124.17 43.28
CA SER A 6 -68.41 124.96 42.67
C SER A 6 -67.04 124.26 42.62
N LYS A 7 -66.61 124.10 41.37
CA LYS A 7 -65.23 123.88 40.88
C LYS A 7 -64.21 124.82 41.57
N PRO A 8 -62.87 124.67 41.38
CA PRO A 8 -62.09 123.65 40.65
C PRO A 8 -60.78 123.18 41.38
N CYS A 9 -60.02 122.33 40.68
CA CYS A 9 -58.55 122.42 40.46
C CYS A 9 -57.64 121.34 41.09
N ILE A 10 -57.29 120.37 40.22
CA ILE A 10 -55.99 119.68 39.98
C ILE A 10 -55.08 119.41 41.19
N ILE A 11 -54.96 118.12 41.56
CA ILE A 11 -53.85 117.52 42.33
C ILE A 11 -53.57 116.12 41.77
N GLU A 12 -52.29 115.84 41.47
CA GLU A 12 -51.73 114.53 41.07
C GLU A 12 -51.85 113.49 42.20
N PHE A 13 -52.30 112.28 41.88
CA PHE A 13 -52.21 111.10 42.76
C PHE A 13 -51.40 110.01 42.08
N ILE A 14 -50.34 109.53 42.75
CA ILE A 14 -49.55 108.36 42.37
C ILE A 14 -50.29 107.12 42.91
N THR A 15 -50.85 106.31 42.02
CA THR A 15 -51.50 105.01 42.34
C THR A 15 -50.48 103.87 42.29
N LYS A 16 -50.64 102.87 43.17
CA LYS A 16 -49.78 101.68 43.29
C LYS A 16 -50.33 100.60 42.35
N ASN A 17 -49.49 100.10 41.45
CA ASN A 17 -49.85 99.24 40.31
C ASN A 17 -50.12 97.77 40.68
N THR A 18 -51.12 97.17 40.05
CA THR A 18 -51.59 95.77 40.20
C THR A 18 -51.08 94.93 39.03
N PRO A 19 -50.55 93.71 39.24
CA PRO A 19 -50.04 92.91 38.13
C PRO A 19 -51.13 92.44 37.16
N PRO A 20 -50.85 92.35 35.87
CA PRO A 20 -51.82 91.95 34.86
C PRO A 20 -52.01 90.43 34.79
N ILE A 21 -53.05 89.97 34.08
CA ILE A 21 -53.38 88.53 33.91
C ILE A 21 -53.24 88.12 32.43
N ALA A 22 -52.41 87.10 32.17
CA ALA A 22 -52.22 86.51 30.85
C ALA A 22 -53.32 85.47 30.52
N HIS A 23 -53.86 85.54 29.30
CA HIS A 23 -54.76 84.54 28.74
C HIS A 23 -54.34 84.16 27.31
N ALA A 24 -53.93 82.90 27.14
CA ALA A 24 -53.38 82.36 25.91
C ALA A 24 -54.36 81.39 25.22
N LEU A 25 -54.55 81.54 23.91
CA LEU A 25 -55.35 80.61 23.08
C LEU A 25 -54.62 80.22 21.78
N TYR A 26 -55.00 79.07 21.19
CA TYR A 26 -54.52 78.62 19.88
C TYR A 26 -55.60 77.94 19.02
N ASN A 27 -55.31 77.69 17.74
CA ASN A 27 -56.18 77.02 16.78
C ASN A 27 -55.93 75.49 16.70
N ASP A 28 -56.88 74.65 17.17
CA ASP A 28 -56.81 73.17 17.19
C ASP A 28 -57.88 72.53 16.26
N PRO A 29 -57.63 71.39 15.57
CA PRO A 29 -56.40 70.59 15.47
C PRO A 29 -55.31 71.23 14.60
N VAL A 30 -54.05 71.08 15.02
CA VAL A 30 -52.86 71.53 14.27
C VAL A 30 -52.21 70.35 13.51
N ARG A 31 -51.82 70.55 12.26
CA ARG A 31 -51.04 69.56 11.47
C ARG A 31 -49.66 70.08 11.05
N ILE A 32 -48.78 69.16 10.64
CA ILE A 32 -47.42 69.52 10.20
C ILE A 32 -47.47 70.55 9.07
N SER A 33 -46.60 71.55 9.18
CA SER A 33 -46.44 72.73 8.31
C SER A 33 -47.57 73.76 8.34
N GLU A 34 -48.59 73.59 9.19
CA GLU A 34 -49.59 74.63 9.42
C GLU A 34 -49.08 75.68 10.43
N THR A 35 -49.56 76.91 10.28
CA THR A 35 -49.26 78.01 11.20
C THR A 35 -50.17 77.91 12.42
N VAL A 36 -49.56 77.70 13.58
CA VAL A 36 -50.20 77.90 14.87
C VAL A 36 -50.28 79.40 15.13
N ARG A 37 -51.48 79.90 15.40
CA ARG A 37 -51.74 81.28 15.76
C ARG A 37 -52.08 81.35 17.23
N LEU A 38 -51.23 82.00 18.00
CA LEU A 38 -51.45 82.25 19.41
C LEU A 38 -52.10 83.62 19.58
N SER A 39 -52.92 83.79 20.62
CA SER A 39 -53.56 85.07 20.92
C SER A 39 -53.51 85.38 22.41
N ALA A 40 -53.07 86.60 22.72
CA ALA A 40 -53.05 87.21 24.04
C ALA A 40 -54.13 88.29 24.19
N HIS A 41 -55.01 88.47 23.19
CA HIS A 41 -56.00 89.56 23.16
C HIS A 41 -56.92 89.58 24.38
N ASP A 42 -57.12 88.43 25.01
CA ASP A 42 -57.99 88.29 26.17
C ASP A 42 -57.24 88.53 27.49
N SER A 43 -55.95 88.92 27.43
CA SER A 43 -55.16 89.34 28.59
C SER A 43 -55.54 90.76 29.00
N ILE A 44 -55.68 90.98 30.31
CA ILE A 44 -56.22 92.23 30.86
C ILE A 44 -55.36 92.79 31.99
N ASP A 45 -55.34 94.11 32.07
CA ASP A 45 -54.84 94.86 33.23
C ASP A 45 -56.02 95.57 33.89
N GLU A 46 -56.21 95.38 35.20
CA GLU A 46 -57.34 95.99 35.92
C GLU A 46 -57.15 97.50 36.13
N ASP A 47 -55.90 97.98 36.17
CA ASP A 47 -55.58 99.40 36.32
C ASP A 47 -55.70 100.17 34.99
N GLY A 48 -55.85 99.44 33.89
CA GLY A 48 -56.04 99.96 32.54
C GLY A 48 -54.75 100.39 31.86
N ASP A 49 -53.60 100.00 32.41
CA ASP A 49 -52.30 100.32 31.87
C ASP A 49 -52.00 99.50 30.61
N PRO A 50 -51.28 100.10 29.63
CA PRO A 50 -51.03 99.44 28.36
C PRO A 50 -50.05 98.27 28.52
N LEU A 51 -50.53 97.07 28.18
CA LEU A 51 -49.77 95.84 28.28
C LEU A 51 -48.72 95.67 27.18
N SER A 52 -47.59 95.14 27.60
CA SER A 52 -46.59 94.48 26.78
C SER A 52 -46.68 92.97 26.99
N TYR A 53 -46.35 92.19 25.95
CA TYR A 53 -46.52 90.74 25.94
C TYR A 53 -45.16 90.07 25.83
N SER A 54 -45.04 88.85 26.34
CA SER A 54 -43.85 88.02 26.25
C SER A 54 -44.25 86.56 26.18
N TRP A 55 -44.12 85.98 25.00
CA TRP A 55 -44.42 84.60 24.69
C TRP A 55 -43.14 83.78 24.62
N THR A 56 -43.10 82.67 25.33
CA THR A 56 -41.93 81.78 25.34
C THR A 56 -42.32 80.39 24.86
N MET A 57 -41.65 79.90 23.82
CA MET A 57 -41.76 78.49 23.43
C MET A 57 -40.89 77.64 24.36
N VAL A 58 -41.54 76.87 25.23
CA VAL A 58 -40.91 76.14 26.32
C VAL A 58 -40.37 74.79 25.85
N SER A 59 -41.18 74.05 25.09
CA SER A 59 -40.75 72.77 24.53
C SER A 59 -41.30 72.55 23.13
N ARG A 60 -40.55 71.79 22.34
CA ARG A 60 -40.92 71.38 20.99
C ARG A 60 -40.32 69.99 20.69
N PRO A 61 -40.89 69.22 19.75
CA PRO A 61 -40.40 67.88 19.41
C PRO A 61 -38.95 67.90 18.92
N SER A 62 -38.24 66.78 19.10
CA SER A 62 -36.87 66.60 18.61
C SER A 62 -36.77 66.92 17.11
N ASN A 63 -35.80 67.74 16.72
CA ASN A 63 -35.57 68.26 15.35
C ASN A 63 -36.52 69.37 14.86
N SER A 64 -37.48 69.80 15.67
CA SER A 64 -38.25 71.01 15.36
C SER A 64 -37.35 72.27 15.42
N GLN A 65 -37.52 73.15 14.44
CA GLN A 65 -36.94 74.50 14.36
C GLN A 65 -37.97 75.60 14.60
N ALA A 66 -39.22 75.26 14.94
CA ALA A 66 -40.32 76.19 15.19
C ALA A 66 -39.95 77.31 16.17
N LYS A 67 -40.10 78.56 15.75
CA LYS A 67 -39.89 79.74 16.60
C LYS A 67 -41.11 80.64 16.49
N LEU A 68 -41.43 81.32 17.59
CA LEU A 68 -42.45 82.36 17.60
C LEU A 68 -42.02 83.50 16.68
N SER A 69 -42.95 83.99 15.87
CA SER A 69 -42.72 85.03 14.87
C SER A 69 -42.31 86.35 15.51
N ASP A 70 -42.96 86.70 16.61
CA ASP A 70 -42.59 87.83 17.46
C ASP A 70 -43.06 87.53 18.89
N PRO A 71 -42.17 87.08 19.78
CA PRO A 71 -42.48 86.79 21.17
C PRO A 71 -43.23 87.91 21.90
N ASN A 72 -43.11 89.17 21.48
CA ASN A 72 -43.72 90.27 22.23
C ASN A 72 -44.99 90.84 21.60
N ALA A 73 -45.45 90.22 20.50
CA ALA A 73 -46.69 90.59 19.84
C ALA A 73 -47.92 90.04 20.61
N ILE A 74 -49.06 90.70 20.42
CA ILE A 74 -50.33 90.22 20.99
C ILE A 74 -50.82 88.93 20.32
N THR A 75 -50.42 88.66 19.07
CA THR A 75 -50.80 87.45 18.32
C THR A 75 -49.59 86.85 17.60
N PRO A 76 -48.65 86.24 18.32
CA PRO A 76 -47.54 85.58 17.68
C PRO A 76 -48.02 84.31 16.99
N THR A 77 -47.23 83.90 16.00
CA THR A 77 -47.47 82.68 15.27
C THR A 77 -46.21 81.84 15.25
N PHE A 78 -46.34 80.53 15.09
CA PHE A 78 -45.21 79.69 14.72
C PHE A 78 -45.68 78.62 13.75
N ILE A 79 -44.76 78.05 12.98
CA ILE A 79 -45.06 76.94 12.07
C ILE A 79 -44.78 75.64 12.80
N ALA A 80 -45.79 74.77 12.90
CA ALA A 80 -45.67 73.44 13.47
C ALA A 80 -44.94 72.52 12.48
N ASP A 81 -43.61 72.58 12.47
CA ASP A 81 -42.76 71.96 11.44
C ASP A 81 -42.53 70.45 11.60
N VAL A 82 -42.76 69.89 12.78
CA VAL A 82 -42.52 68.47 13.10
C VAL A 82 -43.70 67.88 13.85
N GLN A 83 -43.97 66.59 13.65
CA GLN A 83 -45.00 65.87 14.40
C GLN A 83 -44.65 65.80 15.89
N GLY A 84 -45.59 66.11 16.78
CA GLY A 84 -45.41 65.92 18.22
C GLY A 84 -46.08 67.01 19.05
N LYS A 85 -45.70 67.10 20.32
CA LYS A 85 -46.21 68.11 21.26
C LYS A 85 -45.31 69.34 21.31
N TYR A 86 -45.92 70.52 21.26
CA TYR A 86 -45.29 71.82 21.49
C TYR A 86 -45.91 72.47 22.73
N GLU A 87 -45.09 73.13 23.55
CA GLU A 87 -45.54 73.85 24.73
C GLU A 87 -45.11 75.32 24.65
N VAL A 88 -46.05 76.25 24.84
CA VAL A 88 -45.81 77.70 24.78
C VAL A 88 -46.47 78.40 25.96
N HIS A 89 -45.76 79.33 26.61
CA HIS A 89 -46.27 80.13 27.73
C HIS A 89 -46.39 81.61 27.34
N LEU A 90 -47.36 82.32 27.93
CA LEU A 90 -47.56 83.78 27.80
C LEU A 90 -47.41 84.48 29.15
N ILE A 91 -46.61 85.53 29.19
CA ILE A 91 -46.51 86.50 30.30
C ILE A 91 -46.82 87.90 29.76
N VAL A 92 -47.56 88.72 30.49
CA VAL A 92 -47.86 90.12 30.13
C VAL A 92 -47.36 91.08 31.20
N ASN A 93 -46.97 92.31 30.83
CA ASN A 93 -46.35 93.30 31.72
C ASN A 93 -46.86 94.72 31.43
N ASP A 94 -47.20 95.47 32.47
CA ASP A 94 -47.77 96.84 32.43
C ASP A 94 -46.72 97.97 32.55
N LYS A 95 -45.44 97.63 32.36
CA LYS A 95 -44.21 98.43 32.57
C LYS A 95 -43.78 98.60 34.02
N GLN A 96 -44.48 98.01 34.97
CA GLN A 96 -44.09 97.96 36.37
C GLN A 96 -43.85 96.53 36.85
N ILE A 97 -44.72 95.57 36.49
CA ILE A 97 -44.63 94.18 36.96
C ILE A 97 -45.17 93.16 35.94
N ASP A 98 -44.57 91.96 35.92
CA ASP A 98 -44.96 90.83 35.06
C ASP A 98 -46.14 90.04 35.66
N SER A 99 -46.97 89.43 34.79
CA SER A 99 -47.99 88.45 35.15
C SER A 99 -47.39 87.07 35.47
N GLU A 100 -48.19 86.20 36.10
CA GLU A 100 -47.91 84.76 36.07
C GLU A 100 -48.11 84.19 34.64
N PRO A 101 -47.35 83.16 34.23
CA PRO A 101 -47.43 82.60 32.88
C PRO A 101 -48.66 81.70 32.65
N ASP A 102 -49.40 81.93 31.55
CA ASP A 102 -50.45 81.03 31.06
C ASP A 102 -49.88 80.02 30.03
N LYS A 103 -50.23 78.73 30.15
CA LYS A 103 -49.53 77.61 29.46
C LYS A 103 -50.42 76.89 28.44
N LEU A 104 -49.90 76.70 27.22
CA LEU A 104 -50.56 75.96 26.15
C LEU A 104 -49.75 74.73 25.71
N GLU A 105 -50.37 73.54 25.74
CA GLU A 105 -49.89 72.32 25.07
C GLU A 105 -50.62 72.11 23.74
N ILE A 106 -49.86 71.92 22.66
CA ILE A 106 -50.35 71.86 21.28
C ILE A 106 -49.89 70.54 20.66
N GLN A 107 -50.84 69.69 20.26
CA GLN A 107 -50.56 68.39 19.64
C GLN A 107 -50.67 68.46 18.11
N VAL A 108 -49.61 68.06 17.41
CA VAL A 108 -49.53 68.16 15.95
C VAL A 108 -49.67 66.78 15.28
N HIS A 109 -50.62 66.65 14.33
CA HIS A 109 -50.95 65.40 13.61
C HIS A 109 -50.51 65.37 12.13
N ASN A 110 -50.44 64.17 11.52
CA ASN A 110 -50.24 63.98 10.06
C ASN A 110 -51.58 63.99 9.29
N GLY A 111 -51.63 64.64 8.12
CA GLY A 111 -52.78 64.60 7.19
C GLY A 111 -52.75 63.40 6.21
N PRO A 112 -53.75 63.24 5.32
CA PRO A 112 -53.77 62.16 4.32
C PRO A 112 -52.61 62.27 3.31
N ALA A 113 -52.14 61.14 2.79
CA ALA A 113 -50.96 61.07 1.92
C ALA A 113 -51.33 60.63 0.49
N ALA A 114 -51.15 61.53 -0.50
CA ALA A 114 -51.34 61.22 -1.92
C ALA A 114 -50.17 60.41 -2.50
N LYS A 115 -50.46 59.25 -3.08
CA LYS A 115 -49.50 58.46 -3.88
C LYS A 115 -50.03 58.29 -5.30
N ALA A 116 -49.20 58.66 -6.28
CA ALA A 116 -49.51 58.64 -7.71
C ALA A 116 -48.45 57.83 -8.48
N THR A 117 -48.88 56.94 -9.38
CA THR A 117 -48.02 56.13 -10.25
C THR A 117 -48.48 56.22 -11.72
N TYR A 118 -47.57 56.01 -12.68
CA TYR A 118 -47.82 56.11 -14.12
C TYR A 118 -46.83 55.22 -14.93
N PRO A 119 -47.18 54.79 -16.16
CA PRO A 119 -46.30 54.02 -17.04
C PRO A 119 -45.24 54.92 -17.69
N LYS A 120 -43.96 54.51 -17.60
CA LYS A 120 -42.78 55.29 -18.02
C LYS A 120 -42.46 55.15 -19.53
N ARG A 121 -43.45 55.32 -20.41
CA ARG A 121 -43.23 55.48 -21.87
C ARG A 121 -43.47 56.94 -22.22
N LEU A 122 -42.70 57.56 -23.13
CA LEU A 122 -42.75 58.99 -23.47
C LEU A 122 -43.19 59.34 -24.93
N PRO A 123 -44.25 58.75 -25.53
CA PRO A 123 -44.63 59.06 -26.91
C PRO A 123 -45.62 60.23 -26.99
N VAL A 124 -45.39 61.17 -27.92
CA VAL A 124 -46.41 62.15 -28.32
C VAL A 124 -47.58 61.41 -28.99
N ASN A 125 -48.80 61.88 -28.79
CA ASN A 125 -50.08 61.37 -29.28
C ASN A 125 -50.55 59.99 -28.77
N GLN A 126 -49.90 59.40 -27.76
CA GLN A 126 -50.36 58.14 -27.15
C GLN A 126 -51.06 58.33 -25.79
N LYS A 127 -52.07 57.51 -25.50
CA LYS A 127 -52.85 57.59 -24.24
C LYS A 127 -52.07 57.00 -23.07
N VAL A 128 -51.92 57.78 -21.99
CA VAL A 128 -51.24 57.46 -20.73
C VAL A 128 -52.27 57.25 -19.61
N GLN A 129 -52.12 56.19 -18.82
CA GLN A 129 -52.97 55.85 -17.66
C GLN A 129 -52.28 56.23 -16.34
N LEU A 130 -52.94 57.01 -15.50
CA LEU A 130 -52.48 57.40 -14.16
C LEU A 130 -53.19 56.54 -13.10
N ASP A 131 -52.53 56.33 -11.96
CA ASP A 131 -53.08 55.53 -10.86
C ASP A 131 -52.79 56.15 -9.48
N GLY A 132 -53.84 56.46 -8.73
CA GLY A 132 -53.80 57.08 -7.41
C GLY A 132 -54.21 56.16 -6.27
N THR A 133 -54.56 54.89 -6.52
CA THR A 133 -55.17 54.01 -5.51
C THR A 133 -54.26 53.67 -4.34
N GLY A 134 -52.95 53.93 -4.46
CA GLY A 134 -51.99 53.76 -3.36
C GLY A 134 -52.04 54.85 -2.29
N SER A 135 -52.93 55.84 -2.40
CA SER A 135 -53.04 56.93 -1.42
C SER A 135 -53.67 56.45 -0.10
N GLU A 136 -53.27 57.04 1.02
CA GLU A 136 -53.67 56.62 2.39
C GLU A 136 -54.38 57.76 3.16
N PRO A 137 -55.49 57.49 3.88
CA PRO A 137 -56.18 58.49 4.69
C PRO A 137 -55.42 58.84 5.98
N GLY A 138 -55.64 60.05 6.52
CA GLY A 138 -55.08 60.46 7.80
C GLY A 138 -55.81 59.83 8.99
N VAL A 139 -55.22 59.87 10.18
CA VAL A 139 -55.85 59.35 11.41
C VAL A 139 -57.16 60.11 11.68
N GLY A 140 -58.28 59.38 11.72
CA GLY A 140 -59.65 59.93 11.85
C GLY A 140 -60.36 60.23 10.52
N GLY A 141 -59.69 60.09 9.37
CA GLY A 141 -60.25 60.32 8.03
C GLY A 141 -61.05 59.14 7.46
N GLY A 142 -61.99 59.43 6.55
CA GLY A 142 -62.83 58.47 5.85
C GLY A 142 -62.32 58.09 4.44
N THR A 143 -63.22 57.63 3.57
CA THR A 143 -62.88 57.22 2.19
C THR A 143 -62.26 58.37 1.37
N LEU A 144 -61.13 58.10 0.72
CA LEU A 144 -60.40 59.08 -0.08
C LEU A 144 -61.13 59.49 -1.36
N LYS A 145 -61.26 60.80 -1.57
CA LYS A 145 -61.67 61.43 -2.83
C LYS A 145 -60.43 61.95 -3.56
N TYR A 146 -60.32 61.62 -4.84
CA TYR A 146 -59.18 61.96 -5.69
C TYR A 146 -59.45 63.23 -6.51
N THR A 147 -58.45 64.08 -6.66
CA THR A 147 -58.48 65.22 -7.59
C THR A 147 -57.16 65.30 -8.35
N TRP A 148 -57.22 65.06 -9.65
CA TRP A 148 -56.12 65.17 -10.61
C TRP A 148 -56.22 66.46 -11.41
N THR A 149 -55.09 67.12 -11.66
CA THR A 149 -55.04 68.37 -12.46
C THR A 149 -53.78 68.39 -13.31
N ILE A 150 -53.88 68.73 -14.61
CA ILE A 150 -52.69 69.04 -15.42
C ILE A 150 -52.33 70.50 -15.10
N ASN A 151 -51.19 70.68 -14.44
CA ASN A 151 -50.70 71.95 -13.94
C ASN A 151 -49.86 72.70 -14.98
N GLU A 152 -49.11 71.99 -15.80
CA GLU A 152 -48.26 72.56 -16.84
C GLU A 152 -48.35 71.69 -18.10
N LYS A 153 -48.43 72.33 -19.26
CA LYS A 153 -48.37 71.68 -20.57
C LYS A 153 -47.58 72.55 -21.55
N PRO A 154 -46.95 71.97 -22.59
CA PRO A 154 -46.18 72.73 -23.58
C PRO A 154 -47.03 73.77 -24.31
N PRO A 155 -46.46 74.90 -24.76
CA PRO A 155 -47.18 75.94 -25.50
C PRO A 155 -47.94 75.37 -26.71
N GLY A 156 -49.23 75.70 -26.83
CA GLY A 156 -50.09 75.19 -27.92
C GLY A 156 -50.65 73.77 -27.74
N SER A 157 -50.31 73.06 -26.65
CA SER A 157 -50.86 71.73 -26.33
C SER A 157 -52.34 71.80 -25.90
N ASN A 158 -53.15 70.84 -26.35
CA ASN A 158 -54.58 70.66 -26.02
C ASN A 158 -54.88 69.41 -25.15
N ALA A 159 -53.84 68.83 -24.54
CA ALA A 159 -53.95 67.67 -23.66
C ALA A 159 -54.89 67.91 -22.46
N ARG A 160 -55.70 66.89 -22.13
CA ARG A 160 -56.73 66.91 -21.07
C ARG A 160 -56.94 65.54 -20.44
N LEU A 161 -57.27 65.50 -19.14
CA LEU A 161 -57.56 64.27 -18.40
C LEU A 161 -58.95 63.71 -18.76
N SER A 162 -59.08 62.38 -18.81
CA SER A 162 -60.33 61.69 -19.14
C SER A 162 -61.36 61.78 -18.03
N ASN A 163 -60.94 61.77 -16.75
CA ASN A 163 -61.80 62.02 -15.59
C ASN A 163 -60.96 62.43 -14.38
N SER A 164 -60.89 63.73 -14.06
CA SER A 164 -60.04 64.26 -12.99
C SER A 164 -60.37 63.76 -11.57
N ARG A 165 -61.50 63.07 -11.35
CA ARG A 165 -61.91 62.58 -10.02
C ARG A 165 -61.82 61.07 -9.87
N ALA A 166 -61.46 60.35 -10.94
CA ALA A 166 -61.25 58.92 -10.88
C ALA A 166 -59.99 58.58 -10.07
N SER A 167 -59.99 57.41 -9.42
CA SER A 167 -58.77 56.88 -8.82
C SER A 167 -57.71 56.52 -9.88
N LYS A 168 -58.13 56.24 -11.14
CA LYS A 168 -57.25 55.97 -12.29
C LYS A 168 -57.66 56.69 -13.59
N PRO A 169 -57.29 57.96 -13.81
CA PRO A 169 -57.60 58.68 -15.06
C PRO A 169 -56.59 58.43 -16.19
N THR A 170 -56.92 58.84 -17.42
CA THR A 170 -56.00 58.82 -18.58
C THR A 170 -55.82 60.21 -19.20
N PHE A 171 -54.74 60.47 -19.94
CA PHE A 171 -54.60 61.65 -20.82
C PHE A 171 -53.69 61.33 -22.01
N THR A 172 -53.70 62.17 -23.06
CA THR A 172 -52.83 62.01 -24.24
C THR A 172 -52.02 63.31 -24.43
N PRO A 173 -50.67 63.26 -24.43
CA PRO A 173 -49.81 64.42 -24.70
C PRO A 173 -49.74 64.66 -26.21
N ASP A 174 -50.09 65.84 -26.69
CA ASP A 174 -50.21 66.15 -28.13
C ASP A 174 -49.11 67.05 -28.69
N LYS A 175 -48.17 67.49 -27.84
CA LYS A 175 -47.00 68.29 -28.24
C LYS A 175 -45.75 67.87 -27.47
N PRO A 176 -44.56 67.94 -28.10
CA PRO A 176 -43.29 67.75 -27.42
C PRO A 176 -43.09 68.82 -26.33
N GLY A 177 -42.58 68.41 -25.18
CA GLY A 177 -42.28 69.22 -24.00
C GLY A 177 -42.78 68.58 -22.69
N LYS A 178 -42.65 69.33 -21.60
CA LYS A 178 -43.00 68.87 -20.24
C LYS A 178 -44.47 69.05 -19.90
N TYR A 179 -45.08 67.99 -19.38
CA TYR A 179 -46.41 67.95 -18.77
C TYR A 179 -46.28 67.67 -17.26
N LYS A 180 -46.75 68.59 -16.43
CA LYS A 180 -46.74 68.42 -14.96
C LYS A 180 -48.15 68.20 -14.45
N ILE A 181 -48.41 67.06 -13.80
CA ILE A 181 -49.74 66.64 -13.37
C ILE A 181 -49.73 66.47 -11.85
N LYS A 182 -50.77 66.98 -11.19
CA LYS A 182 -50.90 67.04 -9.73
C LYS A 182 -52.03 66.13 -9.27
N LEU A 183 -51.76 65.25 -8.31
CA LEU A 183 -52.75 64.51 -7.52
C LEU A 183 -52.87 65.13 -6.13
N VAL A 184 -54.10 65.31 -5.70
CA VAL A 184 -54.45 65.66 -4.33
C VAL A 184 -55.56 64.71 -3.87
N VAL A 185 -55.45 64.16 -2.66
CA VAL A 185 -56.50 63.32 -2.06
C VAL A 185 -57.09 63.98 -0.83
N ASN A 186 -58.39 63.80 -0.62
CA ASN A 186 -59.13 64.36 0.51
C ASN A 186 -59.89 63.23 1.22
N ASP A 187 -59.68 63.06 2.51
CA ASP A 187 -60.28 62.01 3.34
C ASP A 187 -61.61 62.42 4.01
N GLY A 188 -62.16 63.58 3.64
CA GLY A 188 -63.37 64.16 4.20
C GLY A 188 -63.10 65.18 5.31
N ILE A 189 -61.87 65.27 5.82
CA ILE A 189 -61.49 66.18 6.91
C ILE A 189 -60.39 67.14 6.45
N SER A 190 -59.39 66.63 5.73
CA SER A 190 -58.34 67.47 5.17
C SER A 190 -57.85 66.99 3.81
N VAL A 191 -57.00 67.80 3.22
CA VAL A 191 -56.49 67.64 1.88
C VAL A 191 -55.00 67.32 1.98
N SER A 192 -54.55 66.32 1.25
CA SER A 192 -53.14 65.93 1.24
C SER A 192 -52.26 67.04 0.65
N LEU A 193 -50.97 67.01 0.97
CA LEU A 193 -49.99 67.71 0.14
C LEU A 193 -50.10 67.20 -1.31
N PRO A 194 -49.91 68.07 -2.31
CA PRO A 194 -50.00 67.68 -3.72
C PRO A 194 -48.84 66.76 -4.10
N LYS A 195 -49.18 65.63 -4.74
CA LYS A 195 -48.20 64.78 -5.39
C LYS A 195 -48.12 65.12 -6.88
N PHE A 196 -46.98 65.62 -7.33
CA PHE A 196 -46.74 65.90 -8.74
C PHE A 196 -46.09 64.70 -9.45
N ILE A 197 -46.50 64.49 -10.69
CA ILE A 197 -45.82 63.64 -11.68
C ILE A 197 -45.45 64.53 -12.88
N GLU A 198 -44.23 64.37 -13.38
CA GLU A 198 -43.73 65.08 -14.55
C GLU A 198 -43.51 64.10 -15.69
N TYR A 199 -44.00 64.48 -16.86
CA TYR A 199 -44.01 63.65 -18.06
C TYR A 199 -43.53 64.49 -19.23
N GLU A 200 -42.32 64.21 -19.74
CA GLU A 200 -41.67 64.99 -20.80
C GLU A 200 -41.65 64.24 -22.13
N THR A 201 -41.92 64.96 -23.22
CA THR A 201 -41.88 64.43 -24.60
C THR A 201 -40.89 65.26 -25.43
N LEU A 202 -40.16 64.67 -26.39
CA LEU A 202 -39.07 65.34 -27.14
C LEU A 202 -39.49 65.66 -28.58
N ASN A 203 -38.88 66.70 -29.21
CA ASN A 203 -39.07 67.00 -30.64
C ASN A 203 -38.55 65.84 -31.49
N SER A 204 -39.28 65.49 -32.53
CA SER A 204 -38.92 64.37 -33.38
C SER A 204 -37.91 64.84 -34.42
N ARG A 205 -36.81 64.11 -34.59
CA ARG A 205 -35.81 64.43 -35.62
C ARG A 205 -36.47 64.28 -37.01
N PRO A 206 -36.24 65.19 -37.98
CA PRO A 206 -36.79 65.04 -39.32
C PRO A 206 -36.23 63.78 -39.97
N ILE A 207 -37.04 63.13 -40.80
CA ILE A 207 -36.68 61.90 -41.48
C ILE A 207 -36.31 62.24 -42.92
N ALA A 208 -35.00 62.20 -43.21
CA ALA A 208 -34.53 62.22 -44.59
C ALA A 208 -35.02 60.98 -45.33
N ARG A 209 -35.60 61.19 -46.52
CA ARG A 209 -35.93 60.13 -47.46
C ARG A 209 -35.56 60.56 -48.86
N ALA A 210 -34.68 59.76 -49.46
CA ALA A 210 -34.19 59.92 -50.80
C ALA A 210 -34.75 58.82 -51.70
N SER A 211 -35.04 59.13 -52.96
CA SER A 211 -35.34 58.15 -54.00
C SER A 211 -34.62 58.48 -55.33
N PHE A 212 -34.64 57.57 -56.30
CA PHE A 212 -34.14 57.79 -57.66
C PHE A 212 -35.12 57.32 -58.76
N ASN A 213 -35.05 57.95 -59.94
CA ASN A 213 -35.85 57.70 -61.16
C ASN A 213 -37.36 57.55 -60.91
N ASP A 214 -37.92 58.36 -60.01
CA ASP A 214 -39.31 58.33 -59.53
C ASP A 214 -39.75 57.02 -58.81
N ASN A 215 -38.99 55.93 -58.90
CA ASN A 215 -39.19 54.67 -58.19
C ASN A 215 -37.84 53.94 -57.96
N ASP A 216 -37.49 53.68 -56.69
CA ASP A 216 -36.20 53.09 -56.26
C ASP A 216 -35.94 51.64 -56.73
N ASN A 217 -36.93 51.04 -57.38
CA ASN A 217 -36.87 49.66 -57.89
C ASN A 217 -36.57 49.59 -59.40
N ASP A 218 -36.45 50.72 -60.10
CA ASP A 218 -36.12 50.69 -61.52
C ASP A 218 -34.65 50.27 -61.71
N PRO A 219 -34.38 49.16 -62.44
CA PRO A 219 -33.03 48.62 -62.57
C PRO A 219 -32.15 49.57 -63.38
N VAL A 220 -31.13 50.11 -62.73
CA VAL A 220 -30.13 51.00 -63.36
C VAL A 220 -29.02 50.14 -63.96
N ARG A 221 -28.72 50.34 -65.24
CA ARG A 221 -27.67 49.60 -65.97
C ARG A 221 -26.50 50.53 -66.32
N ILE A 222 -25.36 49.93 -66.64
CA ILE A 222 -24.16 50.69 -66.99
C ILE A 222 -24.46 51.64 -68.17
N SER A 223 -24.09 52.92 -68.02
CA SER A 223 -24.33 54.07 -68.91
C SER A 223 -25.65 54.84 -68.71
N ASP A 224 -26.54 54.40 -67.83
CA ASP A 224 -27.80 55.11 -67.53
C ASP A 224 -27.56 56.44 -66.78
N THR A 225 -28.44 57.42 -66.98
CA THR A 225 -28.46 58.66 -66.19
C THR A 225 -29.50 58.52 -65.08
N VAL A 226 -29.08 58.74 -63.84
CA VAL A 226 -29.90 58.55 -62.63
C VAL A 226 -30.33 59.91 -62.06
N LEU A 227 -31.64 60.12 -61.90
CA LEU A 227 -32.26 61.29 -61.28
C LEU A 227 -32.60 61.00 -59.82
N LEU A 228 -32.12 61.80 -58.88
CA LEU A 228 -32.36 61.66 -57.43
C LEU A 228 -33.48 62.60 -56.97
N SER A 229 -34.13 62.30 -55.85
CA SER A 229 -35.22 63.10 -55.26
C SER A 229 -35.24 63.03 -53.74
N ALA A 230 -35.26 64.20 -53.10
CA ALA A 230 -35.41 64.36 -51.64
C ALA A 230 -36.85 64.68 -51.21
N LYS A 231 -37.81 64.71 -52.17
CA LYS A 231 -39.21 65.13 -51.92
C LYS A 231 -39.95 64.27 -50.90
N GLY A 232 -39.48 63.05 -50.66
CA GLY A 232 -40.07 62.13 -49.69
C GLY A 232 -39.70 62.41 -48.24
N SER A 233 -38.79 63.36 -47.98
CA SER A 233 -38.36 63.69 -46.62
C SER A 233 -39.50 64.36 -45.85
N THR A 234 -39.71 63.93 -44.61
CA THR A 234 -40.84 64.37 -43.79
C THR A 234 -40.38 64.69 -42.39
N ASP A 235 -41.02 65.67 -41.80
CA ASP A 235 -40.92 65.94 -40.38
C ASP A 235 -42.24 65.58 -39.70
N GLU A 236 -42.16 64.86 -38.57
CA GLU A 236 -43.36 64.40 -37.83
C GLU A 236 -44.08 65.58 -37.16
N ASP A 237 -43.31 66.60 -36.76
CA ASP A 237 -43.79 67.84 -36.18
C ASP A 237 -44.23 68.88 -37.25
N LYS A 238 -43.87 68.60 -38.52
CA LYS A 238 -44.18 69.33 -39.77
C LYS A 238 -43.39 70.64 -39.97
N ASP A 239 -42.17 70.68 -39.46
CA ASP A 239 -41.26 71.82 -39.65
C ASP A 239 -40.64 71.88 -41.07
N PRO A 240 -40.27 73.07 -41.59
CA PRO A 240 -39.72 73.23 -42.95
C PRO A 240 -38.30 72.67 -43.11
N LEU A 241 -38.01 72.00 -44.24
CA LEU A 241 -36.79 71.21 -44.44
C LEU A 241 -35.79 71.81 -45.45
N THR A 242 -34.49 71.68 -45.17
CA THR A 242 -33.35 72.00 -46.07
C THR A 242 -32.49 70.76 -46.36
N TYR A 243 -31.80 70.69 -47.51
CA TYR A 243 -31.24 69.42 -48.05
C TYR A 243 -29.75 69.51 -48.39
N ARG A 244 -29.02 68.42 -48.16
CA ARG A 244 -27.59 68.27 -48.53
C ARG A 244 -27.28 66.84 -48.98
N TRP A 245 -26.78 66.69 -50.20
CA TRP A 245 -26.39 65.42 -50.83
C TRP A 245 -24.87 65.27 -50.96
N ALA A 246 -24.37 64.05 -50.75
CA ALA A 246 -22.97 63.69 -50.97
C ALA A 246 -22.87 62.29 -51.61
N MET A 247 -22.00 62.12 -52.61
CA MET A 247 -21.65 60.80 -53.13
C MET A 247 -20.51 60.23 -52.30
N ILE A 248 -20.85 59.29 -51.42
CA ILE A 248 -19.93 58.79 -50.39
C ILE A 248 -19.28 57.46 -50.77
N LEU A 249 -19.88 56.70 -51.70
CA LEU A 249 -19.29 55.51 -52.29
C LEU A 249 -19.54 55.49 -53.79
N ARG A 250 -18.49 55.19 -54.55
CA ARG A 250 -18.56 54.83 -55.97
C ARG A 250 -17.57 53.68 -56.24
N PRO A 251 -17.85 52.80 -57.22
CA PRO A 251 -16.95 51.70 -57.58
C PRO A 251 -15.55 52.18 -58.02
N ASP A 252 -14.53 51.34 -57.84
CA ASP A 252 -13.16 51.62 -58.29
C ASP A 252 -13.13 51.96 -59.79
N ASN A 253 -12.41 53.03 -60.16
CA ASN A 253 -12.35 53.63 -61.51
C ASN A 253 -13.61 54.37 -62.01
N SER A 254 -14.65 54.54 -61.18
CA SER A 254 -15.79 55.41 -61.52
C SER A 254 -15.43 56.90 -61.44
N ASN A 255 -15.86 57.69 -62.43
CA ASN A 255 -15.68 59.13 -62.51
C ASN A 255 -17.00 59.91 -62.25
N ALA A 256 -18.05 59.23 -61.80
CA ALA A 256 -19.37 59.83 -61.56
C ALA A 256 -19.35 61.00 -60.55
N LYS A 257 -20.16 62.03 -60.82
CA LYS A 257 -20.32 63.26 -60.02
C LYS A 257 -21.79 63.72 -60.00
N LEU A 258 -22.21 64.36 -58.90
CA LEU A 258 -23.54 64.96 -58.76
C LEU A 258 -23.66 66.29 -59.50
N SER A 259 -24.84 66.57 -60.05
CA SER A 259 -25.11 67.82 -60.76
C SER A 259 -25.25 69.05 -59.84
N ASP A 260 -25.98 68.94 -58.71
CA ASP A 260 -26.11 69.99 -57.68
C ASP A 260 -26.43 69.39 -56.30
N PRO A 261 -25.49 69.37 -55.34
CA PRO A 261 -25.66 68.65 -54.07
C PRO A 261 -26.66 69.29 -53.08
N ASN A 262 -27.14 70.52 -53.27
CA ASN A 262 -28.09 71.13 -52.32
C ASN A 262 -29.52 71.21 -52.88
N ALA A 263 -29.72 70.74 -54.11
CA ALA A 263 -31.03 70.72 -54.76
C ALA A 263 -31.93 69.60 -54.21
N VAL A 264 -33.24 69.79 -54.33
CA VAL A 264 -34.22 68.75 -53.99
C VAL A 264 -34.12 67.54 -54.94
N THR A 265 -33.68 67.73 -56.19
CA THR A 265 -33.60 66.64 -57.19
C THR A 265 -32.32 66.68 -58.06
N PRO A 266 -31.14 66.28 -57.54
CA PRO A 266 -29.90 66.19 -58.33
C PRO A 266 -29.84 64.98 -59.28
N THR A 267 -28.87 64.94 -60.21
CA THR A 267 -28.61 63.78 -61.11
C THR A 267 -27.16 63.34 -61.08
N PHE A 268 -26.87 62.09 -61.49
CA PHE A 268 -25.53 61.61 -61.86
C PHE A 268 -25.60 60.53 -62.96
N LYS A 269 -24.49 60.26 -63.65
CA LYS A 269 -24.41 59.19 -64.68
C LYS A 269 -23.66 57.97 -64.14
N ALA A 270 -24.27 56.79 -64.29
CA ALA A 270 -23.70 55.51 -63.87
C ALA A 270 -22.73 54.98 -64.94
N ASP A 271 -21.43 54.96 -64.63
CA ASP A 271 -20.36 54.69 -65.59
C ASP A 271 -19.66 53.34 -65.39
N VAL A 272 -19.78 52.74 -64.20
CA VAL A 272 -19.13 51.48 -63.84
C VAL A 272 -20.13 50.61 -63.07
N LYS A 273 -20.08 49.29 -63.31
CA LYS A 273 -20.87 48.32 -62.55
C LYS A 273 -20.56 48.44 -61.06
N GLY A 274 -21.60 48.37 -60.24
CA GLY A 274 -21.46 48.28 -58.80
C GLY A 274 -22.26 49.33 -58.06
N LYS A 275 -21.95 49.44 -56.79
CA LYS A 275 -22.77 50.18 -55.85
C LYS A 275 -22.30 51.63 -55.73
N TYR A 276 -23.20 52.54 -56.03
CA TYR A 276 -23.08 53.95 -55.68
C TYR A 276 -23.88 54.18 -54.39
N ILE A 277 -23.35 54.98 -53.47
CA ILE A 277 -24.10 55.39 -52.26
C ILE A 277 -24.14 56.90 -52.20
N LEU A 278 -25.36 57.42 -52.24
CA LEU A 278 -25.68 58.85 -52.20
C LEU A 278 -26.29 59.16 -50.84
N GLN A 279 -25.59 59.94 -50.02
CA GLN A 279 -26.06 60.33 -48.70
C GLN A 279 -26.86 61.63 -48.77
N LEU A 280 -28.09 61.62 -48.27
CA LEU A 280 -28.93 62.80 -48.04
C LEU A 280 -29.04 63.08 -46.54
N ILE A 281 -28.76 64.32 -46.13
CA ILE A 281 -29.09 64.84 -44.80
C ILE A 281 -30.09 65.98 -44.96
N VAL A 282 -31.12 65.99 -44.11
CA VAL A 282 -32.19 66.99 -44.14
C VAL A 282 -32.32 67.65 -42.78
N ASN A 283 -32.42 68.97 -42.70
CA ASN A 283 -32.48 69.73 -41.45
C ASN A 283 -33.77 70.55 -41.34
N ASP A 284 -34.40 70.55 -40.16
CA ASP A 284 -35.67 71.23 -39.83
C ASP A 284 -35.49 72.59 -39.13
N SER A 285 -34.27 73.15 -39.18
CA SER A 285 -33.80 74.33 -38.44
C SER A 285 -33.48 74.12 -36.95
N TYR A 286 -33.80 72.96 -36.37
CA TYR A 286 -33.48 72.61 -34.99
C TYR A 286 -32.43 71.51 -34.90
N ILE A 287 -32.59 70.44 -35.70
CA ILE A 287 -31.72 69.27 -35.68
C ILE A 287 -31.61 68.62 -37.06
N ASP A 288 -30.40 68.17 -37.42
CA ASP A 288 -30.19 67.39 -38.65
C ASP A 288 -30.92 66.05 -38.55
N SER A 289 -31.43 65.54 -39.67
CA SER A 289 -31.85 64.14 -39.79
C SER A 289 -30.66 63.22 -39.58
N GLU A 290 -30.94 61.96 -39.28
CA GLU A 290 -29.92 60.94 -39.53
C GLU A 290 -29.63 60.90 -41.05
N PRO A 291 -28.39 60.65 -41.48
CA PRO A 291 -28.07 60.56 -42.89
C PRO A 291 -28.80 59.40 -43.55
N TYR A 292 -29.55 59.69 -44.61
CA TYR A 292 -30.19 58.69 -45.46
C TYR A 292 -29.25 58.35 -46.61
N ASN A 293 -28.65 57.16 -46.55
CA ASN A 293 -27.82 56.64 -47.63
C ASN A 293 -28.73 55.92 -48.64
N LEU A 294 -28.87 56.49 -49.83
CA LEU A 294 -29.55 55.88 -50.97
C LEU A 294 -28.54 55.05 -51.78
N PRO A 295 -28.57 53.71 -51.68
CA PRO A 295 -27.79 52.86 -52.56
C PRO A 295 -28.43 52.82 -53.95
N VAL A 296 -27.63 53.09 -54.98
CA VAL A 296 -27.99 52.83 -56.37
C VAL A 296 -27.08 51.73 -56.87
N GLU A 297 -27.63 50.55 -57.09
CA GLU A 297 -26.89 49.40 -57.61
C GLU A 297 -27.04 49.37 -59.12
N VAL A 298 -25.89 49.47 -59.79
CA VAL A 298 -25.80 49.47 -61.25
C VAL A 298 -25.36 48.09 -61.70
N ASP A 299 -26.21 47.40 -62.44
CA ASP A 299 -26.01 45.98 -62.81
C ASP A 299 -25.91 45.73 -64.34
N GLU A 300 -25.53 44.51 -64.69
CA GLU A 300 -25.52 43.94 -66.03
C GLU A 300 -26.70 42.95 -66.16
N GLY A 301 -27.25 42.66 -67.35
CA GLY A 301 -28.44 41.80 -67.54
C GLY A 301 -28.32 40.33 -67.03
N PRO A 302 -29.30 39.43 -67.26
CA PRO A 302 -29.28 38.07 -66.72
C PRO A 302 -28.02 37.30 -67.13
N SER A 303 -27.43 36.59 -66.18
CA SER A 303 -26.18 35.85 -66.38
C SER A 303 -26.37 34.37 -66.09
N ALA A 304 -26.16 33.52 -67.10
CA ALA A 304 -25.99 32.10 -66.89
C ALA A 304 -24.67 31.88 -66.17
N ASN A 305 -24.74 31.23 -65.02
CA ASN A 305 -23.59 30.89 -64.21
C ASN A 305 -23.84 29.51 -63.60
N VAL A 306 -22.98 28.59 -63.98
CA VAL A 306 -22.93 27.27 -63.38
C VAL A 306 -21.89 27.32 -62.28
N ALA A 307 -22.26 26.99 -61.04
CA ALA A 307 -21.29 26.93 -59.96
C ALA A 307 -20.15 25.98 -60.38
N PHE A 308 -18.89 26.39 -60.16
CA PHE A 308 -17.73 25.55 -60.47
C PHE A 308 -17.91 24.18 -59.80
N ILE A 309 -18.07 23.17 -60.62
CA ILE A 309 -18.25 21.80 -60.16
C ILE A 309 -16.84 21.26 -60.03
N LYS A 310 -16.43 20.95 -58.79
CA LYS A 310 -15.19 20.20 -58.58
C LYS A 310 -15.29 18.96 -59.46
N PRO A 311 -14.31 18.68 -60.32
CA PRO A 311 -14.45 17.51 -61.14
C PRO A 311 -14.48 16.29 -60.21
N VAL A 312 -15.45 15.40 -60.46
CA VAL A 312 -15.75 14.26 -59.61
C VAL A 312 -15.26 13.00 -60.32
N PRO A 313 -14.85 11.99 -59.54
CA PRO A 313 -14.47 10.69 -60.05
C PRO A 313 -15.47 10.05 -61.03
N VAL A 314 -14.99 9.18 -61.93
CA VAL A 314 -15.82 8.42 -62.88
C VAL A 314 -16.96 7.66 -62.17
N ASN A 315 -18.12 7.51 -62.83
CA ASN A 315 -19.34 6.85 -62.33
C ASN A 315 -20.04 7.53 -61.13
N GLN A 316 -19.58 8.69 -60.68
CA GLN A 316 -20.33 9.50 -59.70
C GLN A 316 -21.37 10.38 -60.39
N ILE A 317 -22.42 10.70 -59.63
CA ILE A 317 -23.46 11.62 -60.09
C ILE A 317 -22.87 13.04 -60.07
N VAL A 318 -22.66 13.60 -61.25
CA VAL A 318 -22.34 15.00 -61.43
C VAL A 318 -23.63 15.79 -61.36
N GLN A 319 -23.85 16.49 -60.24
CA GLN A 319 -24.93 17.46 -60.15
C GLN A 319 -24.45 18.80 -60.70
N LEU A 320 -25.02 19.20 -61.83
CA LEU A 320 -24.88 20.55 -62.36
C LEU A 320 -25.72 21.48 -61.50
N ASP A 321 -25.18 22.65 -61.15
CA ASP A 321 -25.91 23.63 -60.36
C ASP A 321 -25.94 24.97 -61.08
N GLY A 322 -27.07 25.21 -61.75
CA GLY A 322 -27.36 26.46 -62.42
C GLY A 322 -27.94 27.50 -61.48
N THR A 323 -28.21 27.19 -60.20
CA THR A 323 -28.81 28.16 -59.27
C THR A 323 -27.93 29.37 -58.97
N GLY A 324 -26.64 29.30 -59.30
CA GLY A 324 -25.73 30.43 -59.30
C GLY A 324 -26.01 31.44 -60.42
N SER A 325 -26.80 31.07 -61.42
CA SER A 325 -27.29 31.96 -62.47
C SER A 325 -28.21 32.99 -61.84
N LYS A 326 -28.01 34.26 -62.22
CA LYS A 326 -28.76 35.36 -61.64
C LYS A 326 -29.68 35.95 -62.69
N PRO A 327 -31.00 36.06 -62.43
CA PRO A 327 -31.83 36.93 -63.24
C PRO A 327 -31.27 38.35 -63.15
N GLY A 328 -31.45 39.14 -64.21
CA GLY A 328 -31.21 40.58 -64.07
C GLY A 328 -32.14 41.13 -62.98
N ILE A 329 -31.74 42.21 -62.31
CA ILE A 329 -32.61 42.85 -61.31
C ILE A 329 -33.97 43.17 -61.95
N GLY A 330 -35.05 42.61 -61.40
CA GLY A 330 -36.43 42.75 -61.88
C GLY A 330 -36.93 41.64 -62.83
N GLY A 331 -36.10 40.66 -63.17
CA GLY A 331 -36.49 39.51 -64.01
C GLY A 331 -37.38 38.49 -63.28
N ASP A 332 -38.21 37.77 -64.04
CA ASP A 332 -38.94 36.58 -63.58
C ASP A 332 -37.96 35.48 -63.13
N PRO A 333 -38.42 34.48 -62.35
CA PRO A 333 -37.60 33.33 -62.00
C PRO A 333 -37.00 32.66 -63.24
N LEU A 334 -35.68 32.46 -63.22
CA LEU A 334 -34.92 31.97 -64.36
C LEU A 334 -35.47 30.64 -64.89
N LYS A 335 -35.66 30.55 -66.20
CA LYS A 335 -35.81 29.29 -66.93
C LYS A 335 -34.42 28.80 -67.35
N PHE A 336 -34.13 27.54 -67.06
CA PHE A 336 -32.85 26.90 -67.33
C PHE A 336 -32.97 26.03 -68.57
N ILE A 337 -31.95 26.04 -69.44
CA ILE A 337 -31.86 25.14 -70.59
C ILE A 337 -30.45 24.58 -70.64
N TRP A 338 -30.30 23.29 -70.38
CA TRP A 338 -29.04 22.57 -70.37
C TRP A 338 -28.87 21.69 -71.61
N THR A 339 -27.64 21.56 -72.12
CA THR A 339 -27.33 20.67 -73.25
C THR A 339 -25.93 20.09 -73.12
N ILE A 340 -25.77 18.76 -73.25
CA ILE A 340 -24.44 18.13 -73.41
C ILE A 340 -24.02 18.28 -74.87
N LYS A 341 -22.90 18.98 -75.11
CA LYS A 341 -22.34 19.23 -76.44
C LYS A 341 -21.33 18.16 -76.86
N GLU A 342 -20.56 17.62 -75.92
CA GLU A 342 -19.48 16.66 -76.17
C GLU A 342 -19.40 15.62 -75.04
N LYS A 343 -19.13 14.35 -75.40
CA LYS A 343 -18.93 13.22 -74.46
C LYS A 343 -17.71 12.39 -74.89
N PRO A 344 -16.99 11.74 -73.96
CA PRO A 344 -15.91 10.81 -74.30
C PRO A 344 -16.38 9.60 -75.14
N PRO A 345 -15.52 8.98 -75.99
CA PRO A 345 -15.88 7.83 -76.79
C PRO A 345 -16.45 6.67 -75.96
N GLY A 346 -17.64 6.16 -76.34
CA GLY A 346 -18.31 5.08 -75.62
C GLY A 346 -19.10 5.51 -74.37
N SER A 347 -19.13 6.80 -74.03
CA SER A 347 -19.99 7.34 -72.97
C SER A 347 -21.46 7.38 -73.39
N THR A 348 -22.33 6.92 -72.50
CA THR A 348 -23.80 6.95 -72.63
C THR A 348 -24.44 8.08 -71.82
N ALA A 349 -23.64 8.89 -71.12
CA ALA A 349 -24.08 9.93 -70.18
C ALA A 349 -25.22 10.82 -70.71
N SER A 350 -26.29 10.96 -69.95
CA SER A 350 -27.42 11.84 -70.25
C SER A 350 -27.82 12.66 -69.04
N LEU A 351 -28.29 13.89 -69.26
CA LEU A 351 -28.83 14.74 -68.19
C LEU A 351 -30.22 14.25 -67.75
N SER A 352 -30.46 14.26 -66.43
CA SER A 352 -31.69 13.78 -65.82
C SER A 352 -32.91 14.69 -66.10
N ASN A 353 -32.72 16.00 -66.23
CA ASN A 353 -33.77 16.94 -66.64
C ASN A 353 -33.21 18.24 -67.22
N LEU A 354 -33.31 18.43 -68.53
CA LEU A 354 -32.70 19.56 -69.26
C LEU A 354 -33.20 20.96 -68.84
N ASN A 355 -34.35 21.06 -68.16
CA ASN A 355 -34.93 22.35 -67.76
C ASN A 355 -34.87 22.61 -66.24
N SER A 356 -34.23 21.70 -65.50
CA SER A 356 -34.02 21.85 -64.06
C SER A 356 -32.97 22.92 -63.77
N SER A 357 -33.10 23.61 -62.64
CA SER A 357 -32.01 24.45 -62.12
C SER A 357 -30.83 23.63 -61.61
N LYS A 358 -31.03 22.34 -61.31
CA LYS A 358 -29.97 21.40 -60.88
C LYS A 358 -30.08 20.01 -61.54
N PRO A 359 -29.84 19.86 -62.84
CA PRO A 359 -29.81 18.54 -63.45
C PRO A 359 -28.60 17.74 -63.01
N THR A 360 -28.70 16.43 -63.15
CA THR A 360 -27.62 15.50 -62.86
C THR A 360 -27.28 14.69 -64.11
N PHE A 361 -26.02 14.30 -64.26
CA PHE A 361 -25.64 13.21 -65.18
C PHE A 361 -24.59 12.33 -64.50
N ILE A 362 -24.41 11.11 -64.98
CA ILE A 362 -23.32 10.25 -64.52
C ILE A 362 -22.19 10.37 -65.55
N ALA A 363 -21.01 10.78 -65.11
CA ALA A 363 -19.80 10.77 -65.94
C ALA A 363 -19.28 9.33 -66.01
N ASP A 364 -19.90 8.52 -66.87
CA ASP A 364 -19.76 7.06 -66.93
C ASP A 364 -18.42 6.55 -67.52
N LYS A 365 -17.62 7.47 -68.09
CA LYS A 365 -16.29 7.21 -68.64
C LYS A 365 -15.30 8.32 -68.30
N PRO A 366 -14.00 8.00 -68.12
CA PRO A 366 -12.97 9.01 -67.95
C PRO A 366 -12.82 9.85 -69.22
N GLY A 367 -12.58 11.15 -69.06
CA GLY A 367 -12.37 12.10 -70.15
C GLY A 367 -13.26 13.34 -70.07
N LYS A 368 -13.17 14.17 -71.11
CA LYS A 368 -13.82 15.48 -71.16
C LYS A 368 -15.28 15.39 -71.62
N TYR A 369 -16.16 15.99 -70.84
CA TYR A 369 -17.56 16.28 -71.13
C TYR A 369 -17.72 17.80 -71.28
N VAL A 370 -18.43 18.26 -72.31
CA VAL A 370 -18.73 19.69 -72.47
C VAL A 370 -20.23 19.89 -72.37
N ILE A 371 -20.68 20.67 -71.37
CA ILE A 371 -22.07 20.96 -71.09
C ILE A 371 -22.32 22.46 -71.16
N GLU A 372 -23.44 22.89 -71.74
CA GLU A 372 -23.80 24.30 -71.93
C GLU A 372 -25.08 24.63 -71.16
N LEU A 373 -25.10 25.77 -70.45
CA LEU A 373 -26.27 26.36 -69.81
C LEU A 373 -26.62 27.71 -70.43
N VAL A 374 -27.90 27.91 -70.76
CA VAL A 374 -28.49 29.22 -71.03
C VAL A 374 -29.62 29.47 -70.03
N VAL A 375 -29.71 30.68 -69.49
CA VAL A 375 -30.83 31.09 -68.63
C VAL A 375 -31.59 32.28 -69.20
N ASN A 376 -32.89 32.32 -68.95
CA ASN A 376 -33.78 33.39 -69.39
C ASN A 376 -34.60 33.89 -68.20
N ASP A 377 -34.63 35.21 -67.98
CA ASP A 377 -35.31 35.86 -66.84
C ASP A 377 -36.68 36.45 -67.20
N GLY A 378 -37.32 35.96 -68.25
CA GLY A 378 -38.60 36.47 -68.75
C GLY A 378 -38.50 37.74 -69.60
N PHE A 379 -37.36 38.44 -69.59
CA PHE A 379 -37.13 39.66 -70.39
C PHE A 379 -36.00 39.50 -71.42
N SER A 380 -34.92 38.79 -71.08
CA SER A 380 -33.80 38.55 -71.99
C SER A 380 -33.10 37.21 -71.73
N GLU A 381 -32.46 36.65 -72.76
CA GLU A 381 -31.58 35.48 -72.61
C GLU A 381 -30.17 35.92 -72.22
N SER A 382 -29.53 35.13 -71.35
CA SER A 382 -28.11 35.29 -71.10
C SER A 382 -27.27 34.78 -72.28
N PRO A 383 -26.02 35.23 -72.44
CA PRO A 383 -25.03 34.49 -73.22
C PRO A 383 -24.89 33.03 -72.72
N PRO A 384 -24.56 32.05 -73.58
CA PRO A 384 -24.39 30.66 -73.17
C PRO A 384 -23.14 30.49 -72.31
N PHE A 385 -23.30 29.83 -71.16
CA PHE A 385 -22.22 29.45 -70.27
C PHE A 385 -21.78 28.02 -70.57
N LYS A 386 -20.56 27.86 -71.09
CA LYS A 386 -19.96 26.54 -71.34
C LYS A 386 -19.21 26.06 -70.12
N LEU A 387 -19.59 24.88 -69.63
CA LEU A 387 -18.87 24.11 -68.63
C LEU A 387 -18.11 22.98 -69.33
N GLU A 388 -16.79 23.06 -69.31
CA GLU A 388 -15.94 21.91 -69.60
C GLU A 388 -15.72 21.15 -68.29
N TYR A 389 -16.10 19.88 -68.30
CA TYR A 389 -16.02 18.98 -67.17
C TYR A 389 -15.14 17.81 -67.58
N GLU A 390 -13.92 17.77 -67.07
CA GLU A 390 -13.02 16.63 -67.22
C GLU A 390 -12.99 15.89 -65.89
N THR A 391 -13.19 14.58 -65.87
CA THR A 391 -13.16 13.80 -64.63
C THR A 391 -11.83 14.03 -63.90
N LEU A 392 -11.86 14.45 -62.63
CA LEU A 392 -10.63 14.59 -61.84
C LEU A 392 -10.07 13.19 -61.64
N ASN A 393 -8.73 13.15 -61.62
CA ASN A 393 -8.04 12.10 -60.90
C ASN A 393 -8.61 12.00 -59.49
N SER A 394 -9.26 10.89 -59.22
CA SER A 394 -9.92 10.55 -57.99
C SER A 394 -8.84 10.34 -56.96
N LYS A 395 -8.99 10.91 -55.75
CA LYS A 395 -8.12 10.46 -54.67
C LYS A 395 -8.38 8.96 -54.53
N PRO A 396 -7.34 8.13 -54.51
CA PRO A 396 -7.53 6.71 -54.37
C PRO A 396 -8.12 6.48 -52.98
N ILE A 397 -9.02 5.51 -52.86
CA ILE A 397 -9.63 5.19 -51.58
C ILE A 397 -8.76 4.13 -50.93
N ALA A 398 -8.01 4.51 -49.88
CA ALA A 398 -7.36 3.52 -49.02
C ALA A 398 -8.45 2.73 -48.30
N GLN A 399 -8.53 1.45 -48.62
CA GLN A 399 -9.34 0.49 -47.90
C GLN A 399 -8.49 -0.75 -47.68
N PHE A 400 -8.49 -1.21 -46.44
CA PHE A 400 -7.86 -2.47 -46.13
C PHE A 400 -8.63 -3.26 -45.09
N SER A 401 -8.43 -4.56 -45.13
CA SER A 401 -8.79 -5.46 -44.04
C SER A 401 -7.52 -6.07 -43.46
N TYR A 402 -7.64 -6.63 -42.26
CA TYR A 402 -6.59 -7.44 -41.67
C TYR A 402 -7.18 -8.80 -41.31
N ASN A 403 -6.46 -9.89 -41.61
CA ASN A 403 -6.82 -11.28 -41.29
C ASN A 403 -8.30 -11.66 -41.55
N ASN A 404 -8.93 -11.13 -42.62
CA ASN A 404 -10.35 -11.34 -42.93
C ASN A 404 -11.31 -11.04 -41.76
N ASN A 405 -11.02 -10.01 -40.95
CA ASN A 405 -11.76 -9.63 -39.73
C ASN A 405 -11.82 -10.72 -38.64
N LYS A 406 -10.94 -11.73 -38.72
CA LYS A 406 -10.76 -12.70 -37.63
C LYS A 406 -9.98 -12.05 -36.48
N PRO A 407 -10.19 -12.50 -35.23
CA PRO A 407 -9.35 -12.07 -34.11
C PRO A 407 -7.88 -12.38 -34.41
N VAL A 408 -7.01 -11.46 -33.99
CA VAL A 408 -5.56 -11.58 -34.08
C VAL A 408 -5.05 -11.97 -32.70
N TYR A 409 -4.18 -12.96 -32.62
CA TYR A 409 -3.51 -13.40 -31.40
C TYR A 409 -2.06 -12.90 -31.35
N VAL A 410 -1.40 -12.93 -30.19
CA VAL A 410 0.02 -12.51 -30.11
C VAL A 410 0.88 -13.51 -30.88
N HIS A 411 2.01 -13.04 -31.43
CA HIS A 411 2.89 -13.75 -32.37
C HIS A 411 2.25 -14.19 -33.70
N GLN A 412 0.96 -13.94 -33.89
CA GLN A 412 0.31 -14.19 -35.17
C GLN A 412 0.77 -13.17 -36.22
N THR A 413 0.97 -13.67 -37.44
CA THR A 413 1.15 -12.80 -38.59
C THR A 413 -0.16 -12.08 -38.89
N VAL A 414 -0.12 -10.75 -38.88
CA VAL A 414 -1.21 -9.89 -39.32
C VAL A 414 -1.00 -9.61 -40.79
N GLU A 415 -1.74 -10.32 -41.63
CA GLU A 415 -1.82 -10.07 -43.06
C GLU A 415 -2.74 -8.88 -43.29
N LEU A 416 -2.17 -7.84 -43.89
CA LEU A 416 -2.90 -6.66 -44.30
C LEU A 416 -3.24 -6.82 -45.77
N ASP A 417 -4.49 -6.61 -46.14
CA ASP A 417 -4.93 -6.66 -47.52
C ASP A 417 -5.50 -5.32 -47.94
N GLY A 418 -4.66 -4.53 -48.61
CA GLY A 418 -5.02 -3.27 -49.23
C GLY A 418 -5.53 -3.42 -50.67
N SER A 419 -5.73 -4.63 -51.20
CA SER A 419 -6.19 -4.84 -52.58
C SER A 419 -7.61 -4.30 -52.83
N ALA A 420 -8.40 -4.13 -51.77
CA ALA A 420 -9.68 -3.44 -51.81
C ALA A 420 -9.54 -1.92 -52.00
N SER A 421 -8.32 -1.37 -51.88
CA SER A 421 -8.06 0.01 -52.23
C SER A 421 -8.27 0.18 -53.73
N SER A 422 -9.14 1.11 -54.08
CA SER A 422 -9.55 1.33 -55.45
C SER A 422 -9.23 2.75 -55.84
N ASP A 423 -8.69 2.92 -57.04
CA ASP A 423 -8.78 4.18 -57.74
C ASP A 423 -9.97 4.15 -58.70
N LEU A 424 -10.77 5.22 -58.68
CA LEU A 424 -12.01 5.25 -59.46
C LEU A 424 -11.75 5.56 -60.94
N ASP A 425 -10.56 6.07 -61.28
CA ASP A 425 -10.09 6.24 -62.67
C ASP A 425 -9.24 5.06 -63.17
N ASN A 426 -9.06 4.04 -62.32
CA ASN A 426 -8.19 2.87 -62.53
C ASN A 426 -6.71 3.20 -62.71
N ASP A 427 -6.23 4.30 -62.13
CA ASP A 427 -4.81 4.59 -62.07
C ASP A 427 -4.07 3.57 -61.16
N PRO A 428 -2.83 3.16 -61.50
CA PRO A 428 -2.08 2.20 -60.68
C PRO A 428 -1.75 2.75 -59.28
N LEU A 429 -2.06 1.97 -58.23
CA LEU A 429 -1.83 2.38 -56.85
C LEU A 429 -0.45 1.97 -56.32
N THR A 430 0.14 2.88 -55.55
CA THR A 430 1.28 2.66 -54.67
C THR A 430 0.82 2.75 -53.22
N TYR A 431 1.44 1.96 -52.34
CA TYR A 431 0.97 1.75 -50.98
C TYR A 431 1.98 2.30 -49.98
N LYS A 432 1.49 2.89 -48.88
CA LYS A 432 2.31 3.37 -47.78
C LYS A 432 1.67 2.99 -46.45
N TRP A 433 2.23 1.96 -45.84
CA TRP A 433 1.78 1.43 -44.57
C TRP A 433 2.63 1.96 -43.41
N THR A 434 2.00 2.34 -42.30
CA THR A 434 2.69 2.68 -41.05
C THR A 434 2.03 2.06 -39.83
N LEU A 435 2.84 1.67 -38.84
CA LEU A 435 2.38 1.32 -37.50
C LEU A 435 2.47 2.59 -36.64
N SER A 436 1.36 3.30 -36.46
CA SER A 436 1.32 4.58 -35.74
C SER A 436 1.21 4.44 -34.22
N LEU A 437 0.84 3.25 -33.74
CA LEU A 437 0.87 2.88 -32.33
C LEU A 437 1.30 1.42 -32.23
N LYS A 438 2.21 1.14 -31.30
CA LYS A 438 2.62 -0.21 -30.92
C LYS A 438 2.57 -0.31 -29.38
N PRO A 439 2.32 -1.51 -28.82
CA PRO A 439 2.48 -1.76 -27.39
C PRO A 439 3.90 -1.43 -26.90
N LEU A 440 4.06 -1.15 -25.60
CA LEU A 440 5.35 -0.87 -24.98
C LEU A 440 6.33 -2.04 -25.23
N ASN A 441 7.57 -1.75 -25.62
CA ASN A 441 8.61 -2.73 -25.98
C ASN A 441 8.33 -3.62 -27.22
N SER A 442 7.27 -3.36 -27.98
CA SER A 442 7.03 -4.02 -29.28
C SER A 442 8.07 -3.59 -30.33
N LYS A 443 8.68 -4.58 -30.99
CA LYS A 443 9.62 -4.46 -32.11
C LYS A 443 8.95 -4.68 -33.47
N ALA A 444 7.62 -4.87 -33.51
CA ALA A 444 6.85 -5.15 -34.72
C ALA A 444 7.21 -4.20 -35.88
N THR A 445 7.57 -4.75 -37.02
CA THR A 445 7.84 -4.00 -38.26
C THR A 445 7.01 -4.58 -39.40
N LEU A 446 6.67 -3.73 -40.36
CA LEU A 446 5.99 -4.16 -41.58
C LEU A 446 7.03 -4.78 -42.53
N SER A 447 6.73 -5.96 -43.09
CA SER A 447 7.65 -6.70 -43.96
C SER A 447 8.04 -5.91 -45.21
N ASN A 448 7.09 -5.25 -45.86
CA ASN A 448 7.37 -4.27 -46.92
C ASN A 448 6.25 -3.21 -46.98
N PRO A 449 6.40 -2.03 -46.37
CA PRO A 449 5.33 -1.04 -46.30
C PRO A 449 4.94 -0.41 -47.66
N GLY A 450 5.58 -0.80 -48.77
CA GLY A 450 5.34 -0.30 -50.13
C GLY A 450 4.39 -1.14 -51.01
N ILE A 451 4.06 -2.38 -50.59
CA ILE A 451 3.23 -3.31 -51.38
C ILE A 451 1.76 -3.30 -50.93
N SER A 452 0.87 -3.87 -51.73
CA SER A 452 -0.57 -3.93 -51.45
C SER A 452 -0.94 -4.83 -50.28
N ASN A 453 -0.10 -5.84 -49.98
CA ASN A 453 -0.36 -6.87 -48.98
C ASN A 453 0.82 -7.12 -48.03
N PRO A 454 1.31 -6.12 -47.29
CA PRO A 454 2.34 -6.35 -46.29
C PRO A 454 1.76 -7.12 -45.11
N ASN A 455 2.67 -7.59 -44.29
CA ASN A 455 2.31 -8.17 -43.01
C ASN A 455 3.22 -7.61 -41.91
N PHE A 456 2.80 -7.78 -40.67
CA PHE A 456 3.67 -7.64 -39.50
C PHE A 456 3.32 -8.73 -38.51
N ILE A 457 4.24 -9.02 -37.59
CA ILE A 457 3.98 -9.94 -36.48
C ILE A 457 3.50 -9.10 -35.30
N ALA A 458 2.34 -9.42 -34.75
CA ALA A 458 1.84 -8.81 -33.52
C ALA A 458 2.61 -9.41 -32.32
N ASP A 459 3.84 -8.96 -32.15
CA ASP A 459 4.86 -9.52 -31.24
C ASP A 459 4.65 -9.27 -29.74
N ARG A 460 3.64 -8.51 -29.35
CA ARG A 460 3.33 -8.18 -27.96
C ARG A 460 1.82 -8.03 -27.77
N PRO A 461 1.29 -8.34 -26.58
CA PRO A 461 -0.10 -8.08 -26.28
C PRO A 461 -0.40 -6.57 -26.30
N GLY A 462 -1.52 -6.20 -26.91
CA GLY A 462 -2.04 -4.84 -26.87
C GLY A 462 -2.57 -4.32 -28.19
N ARG A 463 -2.62 -2.99 -28.29
CA ARG A 463 -3.24 -2.28 -29.41
C ARG A 463 -2.20 -1.81 -30.42
N TYR A 464 -2.26 -2.36 -31.63
CA TYR A 464 -1.55 -1.87 -32.80
C TYR A 464 -2.48 -1.00 -33.63
N VAL A 465 -2.03 0.21 -34.00
CA VAL A 465 -2.78 1.05 -34.95
C VAL A 465 -2.05 1.03 -36.28
N VAL A 466 -2.65 0.34 -37.24
CA VAL A 466 -2.17 0.21 -38.61
C VAL A 466 -2.82 1.32 -39.44
N LYS A 467 -1.99 2.07 -40.17
CA LYS A 467 -2.41 3.17 -41.03
C LYS A 467 -1.99 2.87 -42.46
N LEU A 468 -2.95 2.88 -43.39
CA LEU A 468 -2.71 2.83 -44.83
C LEU A 468 -3.00 4.19 -45.46
N VAL A 469 -2.06 4.66 -46.28
CA VAL A 469 -2.27 5.69 -47.29
C VAL A 469 -1.89 5.10 -48.64
N VAL A 470 -2.76 5.22 -49.65
CA VAL A 470 -2.45 4.82 -51.03
C VAL A 470 -2.31 6.06 -51.91
N SER A 471 -1.49 5.98 -52.94
CA SER A 471 -1.29 7.05 -53.93
C SER A 471 -1.33 6.49 -55.34
N ASP A 472 -2.02 7.16 -56.23
CA ASP A 472 -2.07 6.89 -57.67
C ASP A 472 -0.90 7.56 -58.44
N GLY A 473 0.08 8.11 -57.73
CA GLY A 473 1.21 8.85 -58.29
C GLY A 473 0.93 10.33 -58.58
N LYS A 474 -0.30 10.82 -58.36
CA LYS A 474 -0.68 12.23 -58.48
C LYS A 474 -1.15 12.79 -57.13
N GLU A 475 -1.96 12.03 -56.39
CA GLU A 475 -2.54 12.41 -55.10
C GLU A 475 -2.45 11.27 -54.07
N GLU A 476 -2.48 11.61 -52.78
CA GLU A 476 -2.58 10.65 -51.68
C GLU A 476 -4.03 10.55 -51.17
N SER A 477 -4.42 9.34 -50.75
CA SER A 477 -5.69 9.05 -50.09
C SER A 477 -5.78 9.71 -48.71
N ALA A 478 -7.00 9.84 -48.18
CA ALA A 478 -7.14 9.97 -46.73
C ALA A 478 -6.58 8.72 -46.05
N ALA A 479 -6.04 8.87 -44.84
CA ALA A 479 -5.50 7.73 -44.11
C ALA A 479 -6.61 6.82 -43.60
N CYS A 480 -6.59 5.56 -44.02
CA CYS A 480 -7.40 4.51 -43.43
C CYS A 480 -6.66 3.96 -42.21
N GLN A 481 -7.31 3.90 -41.05
CA GLN A 481 -6.70 3.39 -39.82
C GLN A 481 -7.56 2.31 -39.19
N HIS A 482 -6.98 1.14 -38.96
CA HIS A 482 -7.61 0.09 -38.16
C HIS A 482 -6.81 -0.16 -36.88
N SER A 483 -7.55 -0.41 -35.81
CA SER A 483 -7.00 -0.83 -34.53
C SER A 483 -6.99 -2.35 -34.47
N VAL A 484 -5.83 -2.96 -34.64
CA VAL A 484 -5.63 -4.39 -34.40
C VAL A 484 -5.36 -4.55 -32.91
N LYS A 485 -6.31 -5.15 -32.19
CA LYS A 485 -6.10 -5.58 -30.81
C LYS A 485 -5.79 -7.07 -30.84
N THR A 486 -4.71 -7.48 -30.19
CA THR A 486 -4.48 -8.89 -29.93
C THR A 486 -5.52 -9.39 -28.93
N LYS A 487 -6.05 -10.59 -29.17
CA LYS A 487 -6.74 -11.38 -28.15
C LYS A 487 -5.74 -12.34 -27.54
N ASN A 488 -6.00 -12.70 -26.30
CA ASN A 488 -5.23 -13.70 -25.60
C ASN A 488 -5.47 -15.10 -26.21
N SER A 489 -4.39 -15.82 -26.52
CA SER A 489 -4.40 -17.23 -26.94
C SER A 489 -4.72 -18.12 -25.76
N LYS A 490 -5.27 -19.33 -25.99
CA LYS A 490 -5.27 -20.32 -24.91
C LYS A 490 -3.84 -20.85 -24.75
N PRO A 491 -3.35 -21.02 -23.52
CA PRO A 491 -2.09 -21.71 -23.31
C PRO A 491 -2.27 -23.20 -23.61
N ILE A 492 -1.16 -23.90 -23.86
CA ILE A 492 -1.12 -25.35 -24.12
C ILE A 492 -0.50 -26.01 -22.89
N ALA A 493 -1.28 -26.84 -22.19
CA ALA A 493 -0.79 -27.73 -21.15
C ALA A 493 -0.02 -28.89 -21.78
N LYS A 494 1.10 -29.28 -21.18
CA LYS A 494 1.81 -30.54 -21.44
C LYS A 494 2.16 -31.18 -20.11
N ALA A 495 1.50 -32.29 -19.78
CA ALA A 495 1.61 -32.99 -18.51
C ALA A 495 2.79 -33.98 -18.45
N GLY A 496 3.46 -34.23 -19.59
CA GLY A 496 4.52 -35.24 -19.73
C GLY A 496 4.02 -36.54 -20.37
N ASP A 497 4.93 -37.51 -20.54
CA ASP A 497 4.62 -38.85 -21.06
C ASP A 497 4.15 -39.79 -19.94
N ASP A 498 3.24 -40.73 -20.26
CA ASP A 498 2.77 -41.76 -19.33
C ASP A 498 3.94 -42.55 -18.70
N VAL A 499 3.85 -42.79 -17.39
CA VAL A 499 4.91 -43.47 -16.63
C VAL A 499 4.41 -44.73 -15.94
N THR A 500 5.31 -45.69 -15.78
CA THR A 500 5.10 -46.88 -14.95
C THR A 500 6.16 -46.87 -13.85
N VAL A 501 5.71 -46.87 -12.60
CA VAL A 501 6.56 -46.81 -11.41
C VAL A 501 6.10 -47.84 -10.39
N PHE A 502 6.86 -48.02 -9.32
CA PHE A 502 6.43 -48.80 -8.18
C PHE A 502 5.61 -47.95 -7.19
N GLU A 503 4.74 -48.58 -6.40
CA GLU A 503 4.07 -47.86 -5.31
C GLU A 503 5.10 -47.26 -4.33
N GLY A 504 4.88 -46.00 -3.95
CA GLY A 504 5.76 -45.19 -3.12
C GLY A 504 6.96 -44.59 -3.85
N GLU A 505 7.16 -44.90 -5.13
CA GLU A 505 8.18 -44.24 -5.94
C GLU A 505 7.69 -42.87 -6.39
N THR A 506 8.43 -41.82 -6.06
CA THR A 506 8.05 -40.44 -6.38
C THR A 506 8.23 -40.16 -7.87
N VAL A 507 7.14 -39.82 -8.54
CA VAL A 507 7.14 -39.34 -9.92
C VAL A 507 7.32 -37.84 -9.91
N GLN A 508 8.37 -37.35 -10.58
CA GLN A 508 8.50 -35.95 -10.90
C GLN A 508 7.60 -35.62 -12.09
N LEU A 509 6.53 -34.86 -11.84
CA LEU A 509 5.69 -34.32 -12.91
C LEU A 509 6.42 -33.12 -13.52
N ASP A 510 6.28 -32.93 -14.82
CA ASP A 510 6.96 -31.87 -15.56
C ASP A 510 5.97 -31.15 -16.48
N GLY A 511 5.51 -30.00 -15.99
CA GLY A 511 4.66 -29.08 -16.73
C GLY A 511 5.46 -28.11 -17.59
N SER A 512 6.79 -28.09 -17.53
CA SER A 512 7.63 -27.02 -18.10
C SER A 512 7.60 -26.93 -19.62
N ALA A 513 7.18 -28.01 -20.29
CA ALA A 513 6.93 -28.00 -21.72
C ALA A 513 5.59 -27.34 -22.11
N SER A 514 4.78 -26.96 -21.11
CA SER A 514 3.60 -26.12 -21.28
C SER A 514 4.03 -24.74 -21.75
N SER A 515 3.22 -24.14 -22.59
CA SER A 515 3.60 -22.89 -23.24
C SER A 515 2.38 -22.07 -23.54
N ASP A 516 2.49 -20.78 -23.32
CA ASP A 516 1.56 -19.82 -23.89
C ASP A 516 2.13 -19.25 -25.19
N ALA A 517 1.29 -19.17 -26.21
CA ALA A 517 1.69 -18.63 -27.51
C ALA A 517 1.91 -17.11 -27.45
N ASP A 518 1.37 -16.44 -26.44
CA ASP A 518 1.47 -15.00 -26.25
C ASP A 518 2.63 -14.59 -25.33
N GLU A 519 3.43 -15.56 -24.87
CA GLU A 519 4.52 -15.40 -23.87
C GLU A 519 4.03 -14.81 -22.54
N SER A 520 2.73 -14.96 -22.24
CA SER A 520 2.20 -14.62 -20.92
C SER A 520 2.73 -15.61 -19.87
N PRO A 521 3.05 -15.17 -18.65
CA PRO A 521 3.36 -16.09 -17.56
C PRO A 521 2.19 -17.05 -17.34
N ILE A 522 2.47 -18.36 -17.35
CA ILE A 522 1.47 -19.40 -17.12
C ILE A 522 1.56 -19.93 -15.69
N THR A 523 0.38 -20.12 -15.11
CA THR A 523 0.14 -20.79 -13.83
C THR A 523 -0.33 -22.22 -14.10
N TYR A 524 -0.08 -23.11 -13.16
CA TYR A 524 -0.34 -24.54 -13.32
C TYR A 524 -1.46 -24.96 -12.36
N VAL A 525 -2.27 -25.93 -12.77
CA VAL A 525 -3.24 -26.61 -11.93
C VAL A 525 -3.21 -28.09 -12.25
N TRP A 526 -2.59 -28.85 -11.36
CA TRP A 526 -2.53 -30.31 -11.38
C TRP A 526 -3.65 -30.89 -10.54
N THR A 527 -4.35 -31.88 -11.09
CA THR A 527 -5.47 -32.56 -10.42
C THR A 527 -5.36 -34.08 -10.56
N VAL A 528 -5.47 -34.81 -9.45
CA VAL A 528 -5.66 -36.26 -9.48
C VAL A 528 -7.13 -36.54 -9.84
N LYS A 529 -7.37 -36.92 -11.11
CA LYS A 529 -8.71 -37.10 -11.66
C LYS A 529 -9.29 -38.46 -11.30
N GLU A 530 -8.49 -39.50 -11.41
CA GLU A 530 -8.84 -40.86 -11.02
C GLU A 530 -7.68 -41.49 -10.24
N LYS A 531 -8.02 -42.29 -9.23
CA LYS A 531 -7.06 -43.04 -8.42
C LYS A 531 -7.66 -44.38 -7.99
N PRO A 532 -6.85 -45.38 -7.65
CA PRO A 532 -7.33 -46.66 -7.15
C PRO A 532 -8.18 -46.50 -5.88
N ASN A 533 -9.17 -47.39 -5.70
CA ASN A 533 -10.06 -47.31 -4.54
C ASN A 533 -9.28 -47.47 -3.23
N GLY A 534 -9.47 -46.54 -2.29
CA GLY A 534 -8.75 -46.48 -1.02
C GLY A 534 -7.48 -45.62 -1.02
N SER A 535 -7.00 -45.16 -2.18
CA SER A 535 -5.82 -44.30 -2.28
C SER A 535 -6.08 -42.91 -1.69
N LYS A 536 -5.10 -42.39 -0.96
CA LYS A 536 -5.03 -41.04 -0.39
C LYS A 536 -3.86 -40.21 -0.94
N ALA A 537 -3.07 -40.74 -1.88
CA ALA A 537 -1.92 -40.05 -2.48
C ALA A 537 -2.20 -38.58 -2.84
N PRO A 538 -1.48 -37.62 -2.22
CA PRO A 538 -1.54 -36.21 -2.60
C PRO A 538 -0.58 -35.90 -3.75
N LEU A 539 -0.79 -34.74 -4.38
CA LEU A 539 0.24 -34.05 -5.14
C LEU A 539 1.02 -33.16 -4.15
N SER A 540 2.34 -33.05 -4.27
CA SER A 540 3.11 -32.14 -3.39
C SER A 540 2.76 -30.68 -3.59
N SER A 541 2.37 -30.30 -4.79
CA SER A 541 1.71 -29.04 -5.07
C SER A 541 0.76 -29.19 -6.24
N LYS A 542 -0.35 -28.46 -6.20
CA LYS A 542 -1.25 -28.37 -7.35
C LYS A 542 -0.80 -27.30 -8.34
N ASN A 543 0.04 -26.35 -7.92
CA ASN A 543 0.25 -25.12 -8.68
C ASN A 543 1.69 -24.87 -9.12
N LYS A 544 2.65 -25.68 -8.67
CA LYS A 544 4.04 -25.60 -9.14
C LYS A 544 4.15 -26.20 -10.57
N ILE A 545 5.18 -25.76 -11.30
CA ILE A 545 5.51 -26.25 -12.65
C ILE A 545 5.92 -27.72 -12.64
N ASN A 546 6.68 -28.12 -11.61
CA ASN A 546 7.25 -29.45 -11.46
C ASN A 546 6.85 -30.04 -10.09
N PRO A 547 5.57 -30.34 -9.84
CA PRO A 547 5.19 -31.01 -8.62
C PRO A 547 5.59 -32.48 -8.67
N THR A 548 5.60 -33.10 -7.50
CA THR A 548 5.84 -34.53 -7.35
C THR A 548 4.55 -35.25 -7.00
N PHE A 549 4.44 -36.49 -7.44
CA PHE A 549 3.33 -37.38 -7.14
C PHE A 549 3.86 -38.75 -6.72
N THR A 550 3.42 -39.23 -5.57
CA THR A 550 3.84 -40.53 -5.04
C THR A 550 2.62 -41.44 -4.90
N PRO A 551 2.43 -42.44 -5.78
CA PRO A 551 1.31 -43.36 -5.71
C PRO A 551 1.42 -44.22 -4.44
N ASP A 552 0.38 -44.24 -3.62
CA ASP A 552 0.36 -44.94 -2.32
C ASP A 552 -0.20 -46.37 -2.38
N ILE A 553 -0.83 -46.74 -3.50
CA ILE A 553 -1.46 -48.04 -3.73
C ILE A 553 -1.19 -48.48 -5.18
N PRO A 554 -0.99 -49.78 -5.46
CA PRO A 554 -0.83 -50.25 -6.82
C PRO A 554 -2.12 -50.03 -7.65
N GLY A 555 -1.96 -49.61 -8.89
CA GLY A 555 -3.07 -49.36 -9.81
C GLY A 555 -2.83 -48.19 -10.76
N GLN A 556 -3.88 -47.76 -11.43
CA GLN A 556 -3.84 -46.65 -12.38
C GLN A 556 -4.24 -45.34 -11.68
N TYR A 557 -3.43 -44.30 -11.89
CA TYR A 557 -3.72 -42.93 -11.52
C TYR A 557 -3.78 -42.07 -12.77
N VAL A 558 -4.81 -41.23 -12.86
CA VAL A 558 -4.99 -40.30 -13.98
C VAL A 558 -4.77 -38.89 -13.43
N ILE A 559 -3.66 -38.28 -13.82
CA ILE A 559 -3.30 -36.91 -13.45
C ILE A 559 -3.66 -35.98 -14.61
N GLU A 560 -4.28 -34.86 -14.29
CA GLU A 560 -4.69 -33.84 -15.25
C GLU A 560 -3.91 -32.55 -14.99
N LEU A 561 -3.31 -31.97 -16.03
CA LEU A 561 -2.74 -30.63 -16.01
C LEU A 561 -3.62 -29.68 -16.82
N ILE A 562 -3.97 -28.55 -16.20
CA ILE A 562 -4.53 -27.37 -16.85
C ILE A 562 -3.59 -26.21 -16.55
N VAL A 563 -3.21 -25.43 -17.56
CA VAL A 563 -2.43 -24.19 -17.36
C VAL A 563 -3.28 -22.96 -17.67
N ASN A 564 -3.01 -21.84 -17.00
CA ASN A 564 -3.74 -20.58 -17.16
C ASN A 564 -2.76 -19.41 -17.26
N ASP A 565 -2.98 -18.51 -18.21
CA ASP A 565 -2.10 -17.37 -18.53
C ASP A 565 -2.53 -16.05 -17.88
N GLY A 566 -3.36 -16.10 -16.83
CA GLY A 566 -3.97 -14.96 -16.15
C GLY A 566 -5.34 -14.56 -16.71
N ASP A 567 -5.72 -15.04 -17.90
CA ASP A 567 -6.97 -14.69 -18.57
C ASP A 567 -7.85 -15.93 -18.89
N ILE A 568 -7.26 -17.01 -19.41
CA ILE A 568 -7.99 -18.20 -19.87
C ILE A 568 -7.25 -19.52 -19.57
N ASN A 569 -8.02 -20.58 -19.28
CA ASN A 569 -7.49 -21.94 -19.10
C ASN A 569 -7.21 -22.62 -20.44
N SER A 570 -6.16 -23.45 -20.46
CA SER A 570 -5.89 -24.43 -21.52
C SER A 570 -7.00 -25.49 -21.61
N ASP A 571 -6.98 -26.27 -22.69
CA ASP A 571 -7.61 -27.59 -22.63
C ASP A 571 -6.75 -28.51 -21.73
N PRO A 572 -7.34 -29.48 -21.00
CA PRO A 572 -6.59 -30.35 -20.10
C PRO A 572 -5.68 -31.32 -20.86
N ASP A 573 -4.49 -31.56 -20.33
CA ASP A 573 -3.62 -32.67 -20.74
C ASP A 573 -3.60 -33.77 -19.67
N ILE A 574 -3.54 -35.03 -20.09
CA ILE A 574 -3.71 -36.19 -19.21
C ILE A 574 -2.44 -37.03 -19.19
N LEU A 575 -1.96 -37.31 -17.98
CA LEU A 575 -0.86 -38.21 -17.68
C LEU A 575 -1.38 -39.44 -16.92
N ASN A 576 -1.13 -40.63 -17.47
CA ASN A 576 -1.43 -41.88 -16.78
C ASN A 576 -0.19 -42.39 -16.05
N ILE A 577 -0.36 -42.66 -14.76
CA ILE A 577 0.67 -43.23 -13.89
C ILE A 577 0.22 -44.63 -13.50
N THR A 578 0.98 -45.64 -13.93
CA THR A 578 0.76 -47.04 -13.56
C THR A 578 1.67 -47.40 -12.39
N ALA A 579 1.09 -47.60 -11.20
CA ALA A 579 1.82 -48.05 -10.03
C ALA A 579 1.79 -49.58 -9.90
N ASN A 580 2.96 -50.22 -9.92
CA ASN A 580 3.12 -51.65 -9.67
C ASN A 580 3.38 -51.94 -8.17
N PRO A 581 3.03 -53.13 -7.66
CA PRO A 581 3.40 -53.56 -6.31
C PRO A 581 4.93 -53.57 -6.12
N SER A 582 5.42 -53.10 -4.97
CA SER A 582 6.84 -53.04 -4.61
C SER A 582 7.21 -53.91 -3.41
N ILE A 583 8.49 -54.19 -3.21
CA ILE A 583 9.04 -54.73 -1.95
C ILE A 583 9.81 -53.59 -1.29
N ASP A 584 9.71 -53.46 0.02
CA ASP A 584 10.49 -52.52 0.85
C ASP A 584 10.64 -53.13 2.23
N LEU A 585 11.69 -53.91 2.42
CA LEU A 585 12.03 -54.55 3.67
C LEU A 585 12.63 -53.52 4.61
N GLU A 586 12.34 -53.71 5.88
CA GLU A 586 13.03 -53.03 6.95
C GLU A 586 12.97 -53.92 8.19
N SER A 587 13.89 -53.66 9.12
CA SER A 587 13.80 -54.25 10.45
C SER A 587 12.78 -53.45 11.26
N GLY A 588 11.80 -54.14 11.84
CA GLY A 588 11.02 -53.63 12.96
C GLY A 588 11.75 -53.93 14.28
N ASP A 589 10.98 -54.19 15.34
CA ASP A 589 11.55 -54.51 16.66
C ASP A 589 12.50 -55.72 16.64
N ILE A 590 13.55 -55.61 17.44
CA ILE A 590 14.50 -56.68 17.73
C ILE A 590 14.40 -57.08 19.21
N ASP A 591 14.55 -58.37 19.47
CA ASP A 591 14.60 -58.89 20.84
C ASP A 591 15.90 -59.68 21.06
N LEU A 592 16.72 -59.13 21.97
CA LEU A 592 18.02 -59.63 22.38
C LEU A 592 17.98 -60.38 23.72
N SER A 593 16.81 -60.54 24.34
CA SER A 593 16.67 -61.12 25.69
C SER A 593 17.20 -62.55 25.82
N ALA A 594 17.26 -63.29 24.70
CA ALA A 594 17.81 -64.65 24.63
C ALA A 594 19.28 -64.70 24.18
N LEU A 595 19.93 -63.55 23.98
CA LEU A 595 21.34 -63.43 23.70
C LEU A 595 22.12 -63.48 25.02
N ILE A 596 23.19 -64.27 25.06
CA ILE A 596 24.03 -64.45 26.24
C ILE A 596 25.48 -64.18 25.84
N THR A 597 26.10 -63.22 26.52
CA THR A 597 27.53 -62.93 26.40
C THR A 597 28.26 -63.42 27.64
N ASP A 598 29.24 -64.29 27.46
CA ASP A 598 30.12 -64.70 28.57
C ASP A 598 31.07 -63.54 28.92
N PRO A 599 30.98 -62.96 30.13
CA PRO A 599 31.81 -61.81 30.51
C PRO A 599 33.31 -62.14 30.55
N ASP A 600 33.71 -63.42 30.67
CA ASP A 600 35.12 -63.82 30.79
C ASP A 600 35.79 -64.10 29.44
N THR A 601 35.03 -64.50 28.43
CA THR A 601 35.54 -64.92 27.12
C THR A 601 35.08 -64.01 25.98
N LEU A 602 34.01 -63.24 26.22
CA LEU A 602 33.25 -62.43 25.25
C LEU A 602 32.61 -63.25 24.13
N GLU A 603 32.48 -64.57 24.32
CA GLU A 603 31.72 -65.42 23.41
C GLU A 603 30.23 -65.12 23.54
N VAL A 604 29.56 -64.97 22.40
CA VAL A 604 28.12 -64.72 22.30
C VAL A 604 27.43 -65.96 21.79
N THR A 605 26.40 -66.38 22.51
CA THR A 605 25.55 -67.51 22.13
C THR A 605 24.08 -67.16 22.32
N GLY A 606 23.18 -67.85 21.62
CA GLY A 606 21.75 -67.70 21.81
C GLY A 606 21.01 -67.41 20.52
N THR A 607 19.94 -66.63 20.60
CA THR A 607 19.10 -66.29 19.45
C THR A 607 18.64 -64.86 19.56
N VAL A 608 18.77 -64.11 18.48
CA VAL A 608 18.16 -62.79 18.29
C VAL A 608 16.88 -62.97 17.52
N ILE A 609 15.78 -62.40 18.00
CA ILE A 609 14.54 -62.36 17.27
C ILE A 609 14.51 -61.07 16.45
N VAL A 610 14.42 -61.19 15.14
CA VAL A 610 14.36 -60.06 14.20
C VAL A 610 12.97 -60.02 13.57
N ASN A 611 12.25 -58.92 13.75
CA ASN A 611 11.00 -58.70 13.02
C ASN A 611 11.30 -58.01 11.69
N ILE A 612 10.97 -58.64 10.56
CA ILE A 612 11.13 -58.03 9.23
C ILE A 612 9.77 -57.58 8.76
N ILE A 613 9.66 -56.30 8.42
CA ILE A 613 8.45 -55.69 7.89
C ILE A 613 8.66 -55.47 6.40
N ASN A 614 7.66 -55.77 5.58
CA ASN A 614 7.63 -55.29 4.20
C ASN A 614 6.63 -54.14 4.11
N LYS A 615 7.12 -52.93 3.85
CA LYS A 615 6.30 -51.73 3.61
C LYS A 615 5.64 -51.76 2.23
N GLY A 616 6.16 -52.56 1.30
CA GLY A 616 5.59 -52.80 -0.03
C GLY A 616 4.46 -53.85 -0.04
N THR A 617 3.66 -53.87 -1.10
CA THR A 617 2.55 -54.84 -1.27
C THR A 617 2.93 -56.07 -2.10
N ARG A 618 4.11 -56.09 -2.73
CA ARG A 618 4.61 -57.27 -3.45
C ARG A 618 5.09 -58.31 -2.43
N PRO A 619 4.62 -59.57 -2.48
CA PRO A 619 5.16 -60.63 -1.64
C PRO A 619 6.63 -60.90 -1.92
N VAL A 620 7.39 -61.23 -0.87
CA VAL A 620 8.81 -61.57 -0.95
C VAL A 620 8.93 -63.09 -1.12
N THR A 621 9.23 -63.53 -2.33
CA THR A 621 9.30 -64.97 -2.69
C THR A 621 10.72 -65.48 -2.92
N ASP A 622 11.67 -64.58 -3.14
CA ASP A 622 13.08 -64.93 -3.31
C ASP A 622 13.76 -65.02 -1.94
N ASP A 623 14.76 -65.91 -1.83
CA ASP A 623 15.52 -66.12 -0.60
C ASP A 623 16.52 -64.97 -0.38
N PHE A 624 16.65 -64.48 0.85
CA PHE A 624 17.65 -63.47 1.24
C PHE A 624 18.29 -63.79 2.59
N PHE A 625 19.32 -63.03 2.98
CA PHE A 625 20.03 -63.25 4.24
C PHE A 625 19.72 -62.18 5.29
N ILE A 626 19.78 -62.58 6.56
CA ILE A 626 19.97 -61.67 7.70
C ILE A 626 21.36 -61.93 8.24
N THR A 627 22.13 -60.87 8.47
CA THR A 627 23.44 -60.95 9.12
C THR A 627 23.41 -60.15 10.42
N LEU A 628 23.81 -60.78 11.52
CA LEU A 628 24.12 -60.13 12.78
C LEU A 628 25.63 -59.89 12.83
N PHE A 629 26.05 -58.67 13.15
CA PHE A 629 27.47 -58.31 13.20
C PHE A 629 27.76 -57.20 14.21
N GLU A 630 29.04 -57.02 14.50
CA GLU A 630 29.57 -55.85 15.21
C GLU A 630 30.38 -55.01 14.20
N ASP A 631 30.08 -53.72 14.11
CA ASP A 631 30.80 -52.76 13.27
C ASP A 631 32.14 -52.38 13.92
N GLU A 632 33.22 -53.04 13.50
CA GLU A 632 34.54 -52.91 14.13
C GLU A 632 35.24 -51.60 13.72
N ASN A 633 34.93 -51.09 12.54
CA ASN A 633 35.56 -49.88 12.01
C ASN A 633 34.73 -48.60 12.24
N GLN A 634 33.53 -48.76 12.81
CA GLN A 634 32.58 -47.70 13.17
C GLN A 634 32.18 -46.81 11.99
N ASN A 635 32.06 -47.40 10.79
CA ASN A 635 31.66 -46.67 9.59
C ASN A 635 30.14 -46.71 9.31
N GLY A 636 29.38 -47.42 10.14
CA GLY A 636 27.94 -47.59 10.04
C GLY A 636 27.50 -48.43 8.84
N LYS A 637 28.36 -49.30 8.31
CA LYS A 637 28.08 -50.13 7.12
C LYS A 637 28.57 -51.55 7.34
N PHE A 638 27.81 -52.51 6.82
CA PHE A 638 28.26 -53.88 6.80
C PHE A 638 29.32 -54.11 5.71
N ASP A 639 30.55 -54.45 6.10
CA ASP A 639 31.65 -54.78 5.20
C ASP A 639 32.53 -55.95 5.71
N ASN A 640 33.67 -56.19 5.07
CA ASN A 640 34.54 -57.34 5.35
C ASN A 640 35.48 -57.13 6.55
N THR A 641 35.46 -55.95 7.16
CA THR A 641 36.18 -55.64 8.39
C THR A 641 35.34 -55.90 9.63
N ASP A 642 34.05 -56.20 9.47
CA ASP A 642 33.13 -56.43 10.59
C ASP A 642 33.14 -57.85 11.13
N LEU A 643 32.80 -57.96 12.42
CA LEU A 643 32.71 -59.24 13.11
C LEU A 643 31.30 -59.80 12.98
N VAL A 644 31.12 -60.75 12.05
CA VAL A 644 29.86 -61.49 11.92
C VAL A 644 29.66 -62.44 13.09
N ILE A 645 28.57 -62.27 13.82
CA ILE A 645 28.20 -63.11 14.98
C ILE A 645 27.05 -64.08 14.67
N GLY A 646 26.32 -63.88 13.57
CA GLY A 646 25.21 -64.75 13.17
C GLY A 646 24.77 -64.52 11.74
N LYS A 647 24.25 -65.56 11.09
CA LYS A 647 23.68 -65.47 9.75
C LYS A 647 22.49 -66.42 9.60
N HIS A 648 21.42 -65.95 8.96
CA HIS A 648 20.22 -66.74 8.68
C HIS A 648 19.77 -66.55 7.24
N THR A 649 19.20 -67.59 6.62
CA THR A 649 18.56 -67.51 5.30
C THR A 649 17.05 -67.49 5.48
N VAL A 650 16.40 -66.45 4.98
CA VAL A 650 14.94 -66.31 4.97
C VAL A 650 14.42 -66.91 3.66
N THR A 651 13.54 -67.91 3.75
CA THR A 651 12.99 -68.66 2.58
C THR A 651 11.50 -68.44 2.34
N ASN A 652 10.83 -67.69 3.23
CA ASN A 652 9.45 -67.24 3.10
C ASN A 652 9.36 -65.86 3.78
N GLY A 653 9.73 -64.82 3.03
CA GLY A 653 9.66 -63.45 3.52
C GLY A 653 8.22 -62.96 3.74
N PRO A 654 8.05 -61.71 4.20
CA PRO A 654 6.73 -61.13 4.39
C PRO A 654 5.84 -61.21 3.14
N GLN A 655 4.54 -61.48 3.35
CA GLN A 655 3.56 -61.58 2.28
C GLN A 655 2.83 -60.25 2.12
N GLY A 656 3.23 -59.44 1.14
CA GLY A 656 2.70 -58.08 1.00
C GLY A 656 3.04 -57.21 2.22
N LYS A 657 2.12 -56.35 2.67
CA LYS A 657 2.28 -55.43 3.81
C LYS A 657 2.19 -56.10 5.19
N ASP A 658 2.77 -57.29 5.30
CA ASP A 658 2.83 -58.07 6.54
C ASP A 658 4.23 -57.96 7.18
N ALA A 659 4.36 -58.48 8.40
CA ALA A 659 5.64 -58.66 9.08
C ALA A 659 5.90 -60.15 9.34
N VAL A 660 7.16 -60.54 9.37
CA VAL A 660 7.58 -61.90 9.72
C VAL A 660 8.67 -61.86 10.80
N THR A 661 8.51 -62.70 11.82
CA THR A 661 9.46 -62.81 12.92
C THR A 661 10.45 -63.95 12.65
N ILE A 662 11.74 -63.64 12.57
CA ILE A 662 12.81 -64.59 12.25
C ILE A 662 13.75 -64.77 13.45
N PRO A 663 13.89 -65.99 14.00
CA PRO A 663 14.91 -66.30 14.99
C PRO A 663 16.27 -66.54 14.32
N VAL A 664 17.24 -65.67 14.60
CA VAL A 664 18.61 -65.75 14.09
C VAL A 664 19.54 -66.25 15.19
N LYS A 665 20.18 -67.41 14.97
CA LYS A 665 21.16 -67.95 15.93
C LYS A 665 22.43 -67.10 15.92
N ALA A 666 22.85 -66.65 17.10
CA ALA A 666 24.15 -66.03 17.32
C ALA A 666 25.13 -67.07 17.89
N ASP A 667 26.34 -67.09 17.33
CA ASP A 667 27.43 -68.01 17.68
C ASP A 667 28.75 -67.35 17.22
N GLY A 668 29.28 -66.47 18.06
CA GLY A 668 30.38 -65.59 17.70
C GLY A 668 31.09 -64.98 18.90
N LYS A 669 31.82 -63.89 18.67
CA LYS A 669 32.54 -63.16 19.70
C LYS A 669 32.38 -61.67 19.47
N VAL A 670 32.18 -60.92 20.56
CA VAL A 670 32.11 -59.46 20.57
C VAL A 670 33.35 -58.84 21.21
N THR A 671 33.57 -57.54 21.02
CA THR A 671 34.72 -56.85 21.60
C THR A 671 34.56 -56.49 23.09
N PHE A 672 33.33 -56.34 23.58
CA PHE A 672 33.00 -56.27 25.02
C PHE A 672 31.55 -56.75 25.27
N LYS A 673 31.20 -56.99 26.53
CA LYS A 673 29.86 -57.48 26.91
C LYS A 673 28.80 -56.44 26.56
N ASP A 674 27.65 -56.89 26.06
CA ASP A 674 26.51 -56.02 25.74
C ASP A 674 26.84 -54.91 24.72
N ASN A 675 27.83 -55.15 23.85
CA ASN A 675 28.14 -54.26 22.73
C ASN A 675 26.99 -54.20 21.71
N ILE A 676 27.03 -53.17 20.86
CA ILE A 676 26.08 -52.91 19.80
C ILE A 676 26.10 -54.05 18.78
N ILE A 677 24.95 -54.69 18.61
CA ILE A 677 24.72 -55.69 17.57
C ILE A 677 23.98 -55.03 16.42
N PHE A 678 24.63 -54.98 15.26
CA PHE A 678 24.03 -54.56 14.01
C PHE A 678 23.35 -55.73 13.30
N ILE A 679 22.24 -55.43 12.65
CA ILE A 679 21.43 -56.35 11.86
C ILE A 679 21.32 -55.77 10.46
N MET A 680 21.88 -56.47 9.48
CA MET A 680 21.70 -56.15 8.07
C MET A 680 20.76 -57.16 7.43
N ILE A 681 19.63 -56.66 6.93
CA ILE A 681 18.70 -57.39 6.08
C ILE A 681 19.20 -57.31 4.65
N ASP A 682 19.13 -58.44 3.94
CA ASP A 682 19.57 -58.57 2.55
C ASP A 682 20.92 -57.87 2.24
N PRO A 683 22.01 -58.19 2.95
CA PRO A 683 23.31 -57.53 2.81
C PRO A 683 23.95 -57.63 1.42
N MET A 684 23.34 -58.40 0.52
CA MET A 684 23.80 -58.61 -0.85
C MET A 684 22.88 -57.93 -1.88
N ASN A 685 21.84 -57.23 -1.42
CA ASN A 685 20.81 -56.55 -2.23
C ASN A 685 20.26 -57.50 -3.32
N THR A 686 19.92 -58.72 -2.90
CA THR A 686 19.40 -59.78 -3.77
C THR A 686 17.92 -59.62 -4.09
N ILE A 687 17.17 -58.98 -3.19
CA ILE A 687 15.80 -58.54 -3.36
C ILE A 687 15.85 -57.10 -3.86
N PRO A 688 15.27 -56.79 -5.03
CA PRO A 688 15.17 -55.40 -5.46
C PRO A 688 14.08 -54.69 -4.64
N GLU A 689 14.50 -53.71 -3.85
CA GLU A 689 13.66 -52.98 -2.91
C GLU A 689 13.40 -51.54 -3.34
N ARG A 690 12.36 -50.92 -2.78
CA ARG A 690 12.05 -49.50 -2.98
C ARG A 690 13.09 -48.61 -2.31
N ASN A 691 13.51 -48.99 -1.11
CA ASN A 691 14.57 -48.36 -0.35
C ASN A 691 15.56 -49.45 0.06
N GLU A 692 16.83 -49.27 -0.29
CA GLU A 692 17.89 -50.23 0.01
C GLU A 692 18.69 -49.80 1.26
N ASN A 693 18.43 -48.59 1.77
CA ASN A 693 19.21 -47.96 2.83
C ASN A 693 18.58 -48.11 4.22
N ASN A 694 17.35 -48.63 4.33
CA ASN A 694 16.64 -48.93 5.59
C ASN A 694 16.78 -50.40 6.02
N ASN A 695 17.75 -51.12 5.45
CA ASN A 695 18.02 -52.52 5.73
C ASN A 695 19.00 -52.74 6.90
N LEU A 696 19.67 -51.69 7.36
CA LEU A 696 20.56 -51.73 8.51
C LEU A 696 19.83 -51.20 9.74
N MET A 697 19.93 -51.94 10.84
CA MET A 697 19.48 -51.56 12.19
C MET A 697 20.58 -51.90 13.18
N ASN A 698 20.58 -51.27 14.35
CA ASN A 698 21.43 -51.66 15.47
C ASN A 698 20.65 -51.94 16.76
N SER A 699 21.34 -52.46 17.78
CA SER A 699 20.73 -52.92 19.03
C SER A 699 20.32 -51.83 20.02
N PHE A 700 20.75 -50.58 19.80
CA PHE A 700 20.37 -49.46 20.67
C PHE A 700 19.26 -48.61 20.05
N GLU A 701 19.08 -48.62 18.72
CA GLU A 701 17.95 -47.98 18.06
C GLU A 701 16.61 -48.47 18.65
N GLY A 702 15.81 -47.51 19.14
CA GLY A 702 14.54 -47.79 19.83
C GLY A 702 14.65 -48.00 21.34
N LYS A 703 15.86 -48.05 21.92
CA LYS A 703 16.04 -47.91 23.38
C LYS A 703 15.95 -46.42 23.74
N GLU A 704 14.89 -46.06 24.45
CA GLU A 704 14.63 -44.70 24.92
C GLU A 704 14.85 -44.58 26.43
N CYS A 705 15.58 -43.55 26.85
CA CYS A 705 15.83 -43.19 28.23
C CYS A 705 14.96 -41.99 28.56
N LYS A 706 13.70 -42.25 28.92
CA LYS A 706 12.76 -41.18 29.25
C LYS A 706 13.01 -40.69 30.68
N PRO A 707 13.22 -39.38 30.87
CA PRO A 707 13.37 -38.81 32.19
C PRO A 707 12.10 -39.06 33.03
N PRO A 708 12.22 -39.23 34.36
CA PRO A 708 11.05 -39.27 35.23
C PRO A 708 10.30 -37.92 35.21
N VAL A 709 9.13 -37.90 34.57
CA VAL A 709 8.30 -36.67 34.45
C VAL A 709 8.11 -35.96 35.78
N GLY A 710 8.40 -34.66 35.82
CA GLY A 710 8.27 -33.79 36.99
C GLY A 710 9.43 -33.84 37.99
N GLN A 711 10.52 -34.54 37.71
CA GLN A 711 11.80 -34.34 38.39
C GLN A 711 12.60 -33.27 37.65
N PHE A 712 12.80 -32.13 38.30
CA PHE A 712 13.59 -31.02 37.76
C PHE A 712 14.52 -30.52 38.85
N SER A 713 15.82 -30.83 38.74
CA SER A 713 16.82 -30.50 39.77
C SER A 713 18.10 -29.90 39.17
N PRO A 714 18.03 -28.70 38.57
CA PRO A 714 19.22 -27.99 38.12
C PRO A 714 20.22 -27.78 39.27
N LYS A 715 21.50 -28.01 39.00
CA LYS A 715 22.61 -27.64 39.89
C LYS A 715 23.69 -26.92 39.09
N LEU A 716 24.44 -26.04 39.75
CA LEU A 716 25.62 -25.41 39.15
C LEU A 716 26.69 -26.48 38.92
N ASP A 717 27.12 -26.67 37.68
CA ASP A 717 28.25 -27.53 37.35
C ASP A 717 29.57 -26.78 37.54
N TRP A 718 29.80 -25.75 36.72
CA TRP A 718 30.97 -24.88 36.84
C TRP A 718 30.66 -23.41 36.55
N GLU A 719 31.58 -22.53 36.96
CA GLU A 719 31.52 -21.10 36.66
C GLU A 719 32.89 -20.55 36.22
N TRP A 720 32.88 -19.71 35.19
CA TRP A 720 34.02 -18.87 34.83
C TRP A 720 33.83 -17.50 35.46
N THR A 721 34.78 -17.06 36.30
CA THR A 721 34.66 -15.80 37.07
C THR A 721 35.74 -14.76 36.72
N GLY A 722 36.65 -15.09 35.81
CA GLY A 722 37.74 -14.22 35.37
C GLY A 722 38.90 -15.00 34.73
N SER A 723 39.89 -14.25 34.24
CA SER A 723 41.08 -14.80 33.57
C SER A 723 42.35 -14.14 34.11
N ASN A 724 43.50 -14.78 33.86
CA ASN A 724 44.81 -14.14 34.07
C ASN A 724 45.06 -13.03 33.03
N ASP A 725 44.48 -13.17 31.83
CA ASP A 725 44.56 -12.19 30.76
C ASP A 725 43.36 -11.24 30.85
N PHE A 726 43.67 -9.95 30.99
CA PHE A 726 42.69 -8.90 31.28
C PHE A 726 41.84 -9.22 32.53
N PRO A 727 42.46 -9.39 33.73
CA PRO A 727 41.79 -9.92 34.92
C PRO A 727 40.65 -9.04 35.45
N MET A 728 40.67 -7.76 35.11
CA MET A 728 39.59 -6.83 35.47
C MET A 728 38.36 -6.96 34.56
N SER A 729 38.50 -7.59 33.39
CA SER A 729 37.43 -7.78 32.41
C SER A 729 36.77 -9.14 32.67
N ASN A 730 35.78 -9.17 33.57
CA ASN A 730 35.18 -10.41 34.07
C ASN A 730 33.65 -10.39 34.13
N GLN A 731 33.04 -9.33 33.60
CA GLN A 731 31.59 -9.14 33.55
C GLN A 731 31.08 -9.53 32.15
N VAL A 732 29.92 -10.17 32.03
CA VAL A 732 29.32 -10.57 30.73
C VAL A 732 27.90 -10.04 30.63
N ILE A 733 27.52 -9.49 29.47
CA ILE A 733 26.18 -8.92 29.21
C ILE A 733 25.74 -9.06 27.74
N CYS A 734 26.23 -10.12 27.08
CA CYS A 734 25.80 -10.55 25.75
C CYS A 734 25.35 -12.02 25.84
N THR A 735 24.56 -12.48 24.87
CA THR A 735 24.25 -13.90 24.74
C THR A 735 25.55 -14.67 24.44
N PRO A 736 25.90 -15.70 25.24
CA PRO A 736 27.01 -16.58 24.91
C PRO A 736 26.69 -17.37 23.63
N LEU A 737 27.72 -17.76 22.89
CA LEU A 737 27.60 -18.62 21.72
C LEU A 737 28.30 -19.94 22.00
N VAL A 738 27.83 -21.03 21.40
CA VAL A 738 28.40 -22.36 21.57
C VAL A 738 28.60 -23.02 20.22
N GLY A 739 29.78 -23.62 20.02
CA GLY A 739 30.13 -24.43 18.85
C GLY A 739 31.58 -24.91 18.91
N ASN A 740 31.94 -25.90 18.12
CA ASN A 740 33.25 -26.54 18.18
C ASN A 740 34.33 -25.65 17.54
N LEU A 741 35.35 -25.25 18.32
CA LEU A 741 36.50 -24.48 17.84
C LEU A 741 37.82 -25.24 17.95
N THR A 742 37.90 -26.28 18.77
CA THR A 742 39.14 -27.05 18.97
C THR A 742 39.04 -28.55 18.72
N ASP A 743 40.19 -29.15 18.40
CA ASP A 743 40.41 -30.60 18.28
C ASP A 743 40.81 -31.14 19.66
N ASP A 744 39.82 -31.47 20.48
CA ASP A 744 40.02 -31.92 21.87
C ASP A 744 40.41 -33.40 21.93
N ASN A 745 39.93 -34.18 20.96
CA ASN A 745 40.23 -35.60 20.88
C ASN A 745 41.58 -35.91 20.17
N ASN A 746 42.21 -34.90 19.57
CA ASN A 746 43.49 -34.95 18.84
C ASN A 746 43.48 -35.87 17.60
N ASP A 747 42.36 -35.99 16.90
CA ASP A 747 42.25 -36.78 15.67
C ASP A 747 42.60 -35.97 14.40
N GLY A 748 42.88 -34.67 14.55
CA GLY A 748 43.25 -33.75 13.48
C GLY A 748 42.06 -33.08 12.80
N LYS A 749 40.85 -33.20 13.35
CA LYS A 749 39.64 -32.54 12.89
C LYS A 749 39.00 -31.75 14.04
N ILE A 750 38.15 -30.80 13.66
CA ILE A 750 37.24 -30.12 14.58
C ILE A 750 35.86 -30.58 14.12
N ASP A 751 35.24 -31.48 14.88
CA ASP A 751 33.93 -32.04 14.54
C ASP A 751 33.09 -32.33 15.80
N LEU A 752 31.93 -32.95 15.63
CA LEU A 752 30.96 -33.21 16.71
C LEU A 752 31.47 -34.16 17.81
N LYS A 753 32.66 -34.72 17.65
CA LYS A 753 33.36 -35.52 18.67
C LYS A 753 34.27 -34.68 19.58
N ASP A 754 34.41 -33.39 19.31
CA ASP A 754 35.13 -32.47 20.16
C ASP A 754 34.19 -31.79 21.16
N ILE A 755 34.76 -31.16 22.19
CA ILE A 755 33.97 -30.48 23.21
C ILE A 755 33.59 -29.11 22.63
N PRO A 756 32.30 -28.74 22.58
CA PRO A 756 31.90 -27.40 22.15
C PRO A 756 32.54 -26.31 23.01
N ASP A 757 32.87 -25.18 22.39
CA ASP A 757 33.46 -24.03 23.07
C ASP A 757 32.42 -22.93 23.27
N ILE A 758 32.44 -22.28 24.44
CA ILE A 758 31.60 -21.14 24.77
C ILE A 758 32.36 -19.84 24.45
N VAL A 759 31.81 -19.04 23.53
CA VAL A 759 32.35 -17.75 23.10
C VAL A 759 31.51 -16.60 23.64
N PHE A 760 32.17 -15.62 24.25
CA PHE A 760 31.52 -14.46 24.86
C PHE A 760 32.46 -13.25 24.94
N ILE A 761 31.90 -12.07 25.22
CA ILE A 761 32.64 -10.82 25.33
C ILE A 761 32.54 -10.29 26.76
N THR A 762 33.68 -10.02 27.40
CA THR A 762 33.73 -9.53 28.78
C THR A 762 34.04 -8.04 28.87
N PHE A 763 33.65 -7.41 29.97
CA PHE A 763 34.00 -6.01 30.30
C PHE A 763 34.45 -5.81 31.74
N GLU A 764 35.05 -4.64 32.00
CA GLU A 764 35.55 -4.24 33.31
C GLU A 764 34.55 -3.35 34.07
N SER A 765 34.26 -3.71 35.33
CA SER A 765 33.43 -2.92 36.24
C SER A 765 32.08 -2.57 35.60
N ASN A 766 31.78 -1.30 35.35
CA ASN A 766 30.57 -0.82 34.67
C ASN A 766 30.83 -0.31 33.25
N HIS A 767 31.98 -0.62 32.63
CA HIS A 767 32.35 -0.15 31.28
C HIS A 767 31.80 -1.04 30.15
N HIS A 768 30.52 -1.41 30.20
CA HIS A 768 29.87 -2.29 29.20
C HIS A 768 29.76 -1.68 27.80
N GLU A 769 30.04 -0.37 27.64
CA GLU A 769 29.96 0.34 26.35
C GLU A 769 31.31 0.45 25.61
N LYS A 770 32.40 -0.19 26.08
CA LYS A 770 33.73 -0.19 25.39
C LYS A 770 34.70 -1.19 26.00
N ARG A 771 35.85 -1.40 25.34
CA ARG A 771 36.98 -2.22 25.85
C ARG A 771 36.58 -3.68 26.14
N GLY A 772 35.76 -4.26 25.28
CA GLY A 772 35.42 -5.67 25.34
C GLY A 772 36.63 -6.56 25.10
N VAL A 773 36.64 -7.72 25.77
CA VAL A 773 37.61 -8.80 25.53
C VAL A 773 36.85 -10.02 25.04
N ILE A 774 37.17 -10.50 23.84
CA ILE A 774 36.55 -11.71 23.28
C ILE A 774 37.24 -12.92 23.90
N ARG A 775 36.46 -13.89 24.37
CA ARG A 775 36.96 -15.09 25.04
C ARG A 775 36.32 -16.33 24.44
N ALA A 776 37.08 -17.41 24.44
CA ALA A 776 36.58 -18.76 24.19
C ALA A 776 37.06 -19.68 25.30
N ILE A 777 36.13 -20.45 25.88
CA ILE A 777 36.40 -21.44 26.92
C ILE A 777 35.79 -22.78 26.51
N SER A 778 36.46 -23.89 26.84
CA SER A 778 35.90 -25.23 26.67
C SER A 778 34.58 -25.32 27.42
N GLY A 779 33.56 -25.94 26.84
CA GLY A 779 32.24 -26.04 27.43
C GLY A 779 32.16 -26.91 28.69
N ASP A 780 33.17 -27.76 28.94
CA ASP A 780 33.37 -28.45 30.22
C ASP A 780 34.10 -27.59 31.28
N GLY A 781 34.36 -26.31 30.99
CA GLY A 781 35.04 -25.36 31.87
C GLY A 781 36.53 -25.64 32.11
N SER A 782 37.11 -26.65 31.47
CA SER A 782 38.46 -27.12 31.78
C SER A 782 39.58 -26.16 31.36
N LYS A 783 39.31 -25.29 30.39
CA LYS A 783 40.33 -24.43 29.78
C LYS A 783 39.74 -23.19 29.12
N GLU A 784 40.44 -22.06 29.28
CA GLU A 784 40.28 -20.89 28.41
C GLU A 784 41.25 -21.01 27.23
N HIS A 785 40.74 -20.99 26.00
CA HIS A 785 41.52 -21.22 24.78
C HIS A 785 42.26 -19.96 24.38
N PHE A 786 41.59 -18.80 24.42
CA PHE A 786 42.20 -17.50 24.15
C PHE A 786 41.42 -16.34 24.76
N SER A 787 42.10 -15.19 24.84
CA SER A 787 41.56 -13.90 25.27
C SER A 787 42.06 -12.78 24.35
N ILE A 788 41.15 -12.15 23.61
CA ILE A 788 41.46 -11.15 22.58
C ILE A 788 41.01 -9.78 23.07
N GLY A 789 41.99 -8.96 23.46
CA GLY A 789 41.76 -7.55 23.78
C GLY A 789 41.75 -6.65 22.55
N PRO A 790 42.05 -5.34 22.71
CA PRO A 790 42.12 -4.40 21.59
C PRO A 790 43.09 -4.85 20.49
N VAL A 791 42.63 -4.85 19.23
CA VAL A 791 43.39 -5.32 18.06
C VAL A 791 43.88 -4.14 17.23
N SER A 792 45.13 -4.20 16.75
CA SER A 792 45.69 -3.20 15.83
C SER A 792 45.60 -3.69 14.39
N PHE A 793 45.01 -2.90 13.50
CA PHE A 793 44.98 -3.20 12.07
C PHE A 793 45.25 -1.92 11.26
N GLY A 794 46.33 -1.95 10.46
CA GLY A 794 46.87 -0.76 9.83
C GLY A 794 47.32 0.29 10.86
N ASN A 795 46.79 1.52 10.75
CA ASN A 795 47.06 2.62 11.68
C ASN A 795 45.95 2.84 12.72
N LYS A 796 45.02 1.88 12.84
CA LYS A 796 43.87 1.97 13.74
C LYS A 796 43.93 0.90 14.83
N TYR A 797 43.24 1.19 15.93
CA TYR A 797 42.99 0.26 17.03
C TYR A 797 41.50 0.01 17.12
N PHE A 798 41.13 -1.26 17.30
CA PHE A 798 39.76 -1.74 17.35
C PHE A 798 39.48 -2.39 18.70
N GLU A 799 38.34 -2.09 19.30
CA GLU A 799 37.88 -2.68 20.56
C GLU A 799 36.50 -3.32 20.39
N ALA A 800 36.30 -4.52 20.93
CA ALA A 800 34.99 -5.18 20.90
C ALA A 800 33.98 -4.46 21.81
N PHE A 801 32.70 -4.58 21.49
CA PHE A 801 31.59 -4.04 22.28
C PHE A 801 30.92 -5.14 23.13
N PRO A 802 31.00 -5.06 24.47
CA PRO A 802 30.47 -6.12 25.35
C PRO A 802 28.97 -6.36 25.28
N THR A 803 28.17 -5.36 24.89
CA THR A 803 26.71 -5.50 24.78
C THR A 803 26.26 -6.04 23.42
N TYR A 804 27.14 -6.11 22.43
CA TYR A 804 26.79 -6.47 21.05
C TYR A 804 26.88 -7.99 20.89
N ASN A 805 25.87 -8.60 20.28
CA ASN A 805 25.88 -10.06 20.08
C ASN A 805 26.71 -10.42 18.85
N SER A 806 27.64 -11.36 19.06
CA SER A 806 28.46 -11.99 18.05
C SER A 806 27.68 -13.09 17.30
N ALA A 807 28.34 -13.69 16.30
CA ALA A 807 27.88 -14.93 15.68
C ALA A 807 29.04 -15.90 15.41
N LEU A 808 28.74 -17.19 15.32
CA LEU A 808 29.61 -18.28 14.92
C LEU A 808 29.09 -18.92 13.63
N GLY A 809 29.98 -19.24 12.70
CA GLY A 809 29.65 -20.07 11.54
C GLY A 809 30.82 -20.21 10.58
N ASP A 810 30.85 -21.29 9.82
CA ASP A 810 31.78 -21.47 8.70
C ASP A 810 31.31 -20.57 7.54
N ILE A 811 31.97 -19.42 7.37
CA ILE A 811 31.57 -18.41 6.39
C ILE A 811 32.30 -18.50 5.06
N ASP A 812 33.39 -19.28 4.99
CA ASP A 812 34.17 -19.46 3.76
C ASP A 812 34.23 -20.90 3.24
N ASN A 813 33.47 -21.81 3.86
CA ASN A 813 33.28 -23.22 3.53
C ASN A 813 34.58 -24.03 3.61
N ASP A 814 35.45 -23.73 4.56
CA ASP A 814 36.67 -24.51 4.81
C ASP A 814 36.47 -25.65 5.84
N GLY A 815 35.28 -25.72 6.44
CA GLY A 815 34.90 -26.71 7.45
C GLY A 815 35.27 -26.30 8.88
N ILE A 816 35.73 -25.07 9.10
CA ILE A 816 36.09 -24.51 10.41
C ILE A 816 35.19 -23.32 10.70
N VAL A 817 34.76 -23.19 11.96
CA VAL A 817 33.90 -22.10 12.40
C VAL A 817 34.69 -20.80 12.62
N GLU A 818 34.19 -19.70 12.06
CA GLU A 818 34.67 -18.35 12.35
C GLU A 818 33.89 -17.67 13.48
N ILE A 819 34.55 -16.72 14.14
CA ILE A 819 33.96 -15.85 15.18
C ILE A 819 33.79 -14.44 14.61
N ILE A 820 32.55 -13.99 14.55
CA ILE A 820 32.17 -12.70 13.95
C ILE A 820 31.76 -11.75 15.05
N VAL A 821 32.40 -10.59 15.11
CA VAL A 821 32.17 -9.57 16.16
C VAL A 821 32.10 -8.18 15.57
N ILE A 822 31.34 -7.30 16.25
CA ILE A 822 31.32 -5.88 15.94
C ILE A 822 32.32 -5.17 16.85
N MET A 823 33.20 -4.37 16.26
CA MET A 823 34.26 -3.62 16.94
C MET A 823 34.19 -2.12 16.59
N ASP A 824 34.70 -1.29 17.49
CA ASP A 824 34.88 0.14 17.24
C ASP A 824 36.32 0.53 17.00
N ASP A 825 36.53 1.47 16.09
CA ASP A 825 37.78 2.21 16.04
C ASP A 825 37.84 3.35 17.07
N GLN A 826 39.01 3.99 17.17
CA GLN A 826 39.24 5.12 18.07
C GLN A 826 38.34 6.35 17.83
N ALA A 827 37.62 6.40 16.71
CA ALA A 827 36.65 7.44 16.39
C ALA A 827 35.19 6.97 16.61
N GLU A 828 34.99 5.86 17.34
CA GLU A 828 33.70 5.24 17.68
C GLU A 828 32.91 4.79 16.43
N LYS A 829 33.62 4.58 15.30
CA LYS A 829 33.04 3.99 14.10
C LYS A 829 33.01 2.48 14.23
N LYS A 830 31.95 1.87 13.72
CA LYS A 830 31.63 0.45 13.81
C LYS A 830 32.23 -0.32 12.63
N TRP A 831 32.80 -1.48 12.92
CA TRP A 831 33.48 -2.37 11.98
C TRP A 831 33.12 -3.81 12.29
N LEU A 832 33.07 -4.63 11.25
CA LEU A 832 32.88 -6.06 11.41
C LEU A 832 34.27 -6.68 11.39
N ALA A 833 34.59 -7.46 12.41
CA ALA A 833 35.83 -8.22 12.46
C ALA A 833 35.50 -9.70 12.52
N VAL A 834 36.27 -10.48 11.78
CA VAL A 834 36.18 -11.94 11.79
C VAL A 834 37.49 -12.50 12.30
N PHE A 835 37.38 -13.48 13.18
CA PHE A 835 38.48 -14.21 13.76
C PHE A 835 38.36 -15.68 13.40
N GLU A 836 39.50 -16.33 13.15
CA GLU A 836 39.60 -17.78 13.03
C GLU A 836 39.23 -18.44 14.38
N ASN A 837 38.93 -19.74 14.36
CA ASN A 837 38.73 -20.57 15.56
C ASN A 837 39.86 -20.47 16.60
N THR A 838 41.08 -20.09 16.19
CA THR A 838 42.25 -19.89 17.06
C THR A 838 42.29 -18.53 17.76
N GLY A 839 41.36 -17.63 17.46
CA GLY A 839 41.36 -16.24 17.90
C GLY A 839 42.29 -15.32 17.10
N ALA A 840 42.88 -15.80 16.01
CA ALA A 840 43.63 -14.97 15.07
C ALA A 840 42.69 -14.10 14.23
N LEU A 841 43.01 -12.82 14.04
CA LEU A 841 42.22 -11.94 13.17
C LEU A 841 42.31 -12.41 11.70
N LYS A 842 41.17 -12.76 11.11
CA LYS A 842 41.01 -13.16 9.70
C LYS A 842 40.92 -11.92 8.81
N TRP A 843 39.96 -11.04 9.07
CA TRP A 843 39.83 -9.74 8.39
C TRP A 843 38.98 -8.74 9.19
N ILE A 844 39.05 -7.46 8.80
CA ILE A 844 38.16 -6.39 9.25
C ILE A 844 37.51 -5.78 8.00
N SER A 845 36.20 -5.53 8.04
CA SER A 845 35.42 -4.98 6.93
C SER A 845 35.94 -3.62 6.46
N GLU A 846 35.48 -3.16 5.30
CA GLU A 846 35.52 -1.73 5.00
C GLU A 846 34.43 -1.01 5.85
N ASP A 847 34.60 0.29 6.15
CA ASP A 847 33.73 1.06 7.06
C ASP A 847 32.24 0.88 6.68
N TYR A 848 31.42 0.26 7.54
CA TYR A 848 29.99 0.04 7.26
C TYR A 848 29.06 1.00 8.01
N SER A 849 29.62 1.98 8.77
CA SER A 849 28.96 2.98 9.62
C SER A 849 27.42 3.05 9.50
N PRO A 850 26.66 2.28 10.32
CA PRO A 850 25.21 2.34 10.33
C PRO A 850 24.74 3.72 10.79
N SER A 851 23.63 4.21 10.22
CA SER A 851 23.19 5.59 10.43
C SER A 851 22.73 5.88 11.86
N GLN A 852 22.23 4.88 12.62
CA GLN A 852 21.91 4.95 14.06
C GLN A 852 21.87 3.55 14.71
N MET A 853 22.52 3.39 15.88
CA MET A 853 22.42 2.19 16.74
C MET A 853 21.75 2.56 18.06
N THR A 854 20.44 2.37 18.15
CA THR A 854 19.63 2.73 19.32
C THR A 854 19.53 1.61 20.36
N LYS A 855 19.81 0.36 19.96
CA LYS A 855 19.90 -0.83 20.81
C LYS A 855 21.13 -1.65 20.42
N PRO A 856 21.57 -2.58 21.27
CA PRO A 856 22.61 -3.51 20.87
C PRO A 856 22.17 -4.33 19.63
N PRO A 857 23.04 -4.43 18.61
CA PRO A 857 22.78 -5.20 17.42
C PRO A 857 22.94 -6.71 17.68
N SER A 858 22.44 -7.51 16.76
CA SER A 858 22.83 -8.90 16.58
C SER A 858 23.37 -9.12 15.17
N ILE A 859 24.31 -10.06 15.07
CA ILE A 859 24.80 -10.57 13.80
C ILE A 859 24.04 -11.86 13.51
N ASN A 860 23.54 -12.00 12.29
CA ASN A 860 23.02 -13.25 11.75
C ASN A 860 23.86 -13.71 10.57
N ILE A 861 23.94 -15.01 10.37
CA ILE A 861 24.62 -15.64 9.23
C ILE A 861 23.59 -16.48 8.49
N ALA A 862 23.46 -16.26 7.19
CA ALA A 862 22.55 -17.02 6.34
C ALA A 862 22.97 -16.90 4.87
N ASP A 863 22.77 -17.96 4.09
CA ASP A 863 22.90 -17.92 2.63
C ASP A 863 21.58 -17.41 2.03
N LEU A 864 21.51 -16.10 1.78
CA LEU A 864 20.23 -15.43 1.46
C LEU A 864 19.79 -15.71 0.03
N ASP A 865 20.76 -15.84 -0.89
CA ASP A 865 20.52 -16.04 -2.33
C ASP A 865 20.72 -17.49 -2.78
N ALA A 866 20.89 -18.41 -1.82
CA ALA A 866 21.11 -19.84 -2.03
C ALA A 866 22.23 -20.10 -3.05
N ASN A 867 23.38 -19.42 -2.92
CA ASN A 867 24.51 -19.58 -3.82
C ASN A 867 25.57 -20.59 -3.29
N GLY A 868 25.51 -20.93 -2.00
CA GLY A 868 26.46 -21.77 -1.26
C GLY A 868 27.47 -20.97 -0.43
N THR A 869 27.40 -19.63 -0.42
CA THR A 869 28.29 -18.74 0.33
C THR A 869 27.43 -17.89 1.25
N PRO A 870 27.57 -17.99 2.57
CA PRO A 870 26.70 -17.25 3.47
C PRO A 870 27.00 -15.75 3.47
N GLU A 871 25.95 -14.95 3.61
CA GLU A 871 26.00 -13.54 3.93
C GLU A 871 25.99 -13.29 5.43
N ILE A 872 26.44 -12.10 5.82
CA ILE A 872 26.40 -11.60 7.19
C ILE A 872 25.40 -10.46 7.26
N ILE A 873 24.42 -10.58 8.16
CA ILE A 873 23.27 -9.67 8.28
C ILE A 873 23.31 -8.95 9.63
N ILE A 874 23.13 -7.64 9.60
CA ILE A 874 23.00 -6.80 10.81
C ILE A 874 21.82 -5.85 10.59
N GLY A 875 20.66 -6.19 11.16
CA GLY A 875 19.41 -5.48 10.88
C GLY A 875 19.04 -5.56 9.40
N ASN A 876 19.12 -4.44 8.70
CA ASN A 876 18.84 -4.34 7.25
C ASN A 876 20.11 -4.17 6.39
N LEU A 877 21.29 -4.36 6.99
CA LEU A 877 22.57 -4.33 6.29
C LEU A 877 23.00 -5.75 5.95
N ILE A 878 23.39 -5.98 4.70
CA ILE A 878 23.89 -7.27 4.22
C ILE A 878 25.33 -7.07 3.74
N LEU A 879 26.23 -7.89 4.29
CA LEU A 879 27.62 -7.98 3.88
C LEU A 879 27.91 -9.37 3.30
N SER A 880 28.80 -9.44 2.33
CA SER A 880 29.39 -10.72 1.89
C SER A 880 30.20 -11.35 3.03
N ASN A 881 30.51 -12.64 2.91
CA ASN A 881 31.49 -13.33 3.77
C ASN A 881 32.91 -12.72 3.81
N THR A 882 33.25 -11.75 2.95
CA THR A 882 34.52 -10.98 3.03
C THR A 882 34.35 -9.58 3.64
N GLY A 883 33.21 -9.26 4.25
CA GLY A 883 32.94 -7.97 4.87
C GLY A 883 32.67 -6.81 3.91
N LYS A 884 32.39 -7.08 2.63
CA LYS A 884 31.96 -6.05 1.68
C LYS A 884 30.46 -5.83 1.79
N THR A 885 30.02 -4.58 1.96
CA THR A 885 28.60 -4.24 1.91
C THR A 885 28.01 -4.59 0.53
N LEU A 886 27.01 -5.47 0.52
CA LEU A 886 26.23 -5.84 -0.65
C LEU A 886 24.99 -4.97 -0.75
N VAL A 887 24.29 -4.82 0.38
CA VAL A 887 23.02 -4.12 0.48
C VAL A 887 22.99 -3.30 1.76
N ASN A 888 22.41 -2.11 1.68
CA ASN A 888 22.06 -1.31 2.84
C ASN A 888 20.59 -0.90 2.69
N GLY A 889 19.72 -1.52 3.48
CA GLY A 889 18.29 -1.28 3.50
C GLY A 889 17.96 0.18 3.83
N LYS A 890 16.85 0.68 3.29
CA LYS A 890 16.47 2.10 3.40
C LYS A 890 15.42 2.40 4.45
N GLU A 891 14.64 1.40 4.84
CA GLU A 891 13.56 1.55 5.82
C GLU A 891 14.05 1.05 7.19
N ASP A 892 13.16 0.45 8.00
CA ASP A 892 13.50 0.02 9.35
C ASP A 892 14.57 -1.09 9.36
N ASN A 893 15.31 -1.13 10.47
CA ASN A 893 16.46 -2.01 10.69
C ASN A 893 16.28 -2.93 11.90
N GLY A 894 15.08 -3.04 12.48
CA GLY A 894 14.80 -3.90 13.62
C GLY A 894 15.67 -3.63 14.85
N PHE A 895 15.99 -2.36 15.11
CA PHE A 895 17.01 -1.96 16.08
C PHE A 895 18.40 -2.58 15.84
N ASN A 896 18.77 -2.80 14.58
CA ASN A 896 19.95 -3.54 14.13
C ASN A 896 19.93 -5.03 14.52
N ASN A 897 18.73 -5.58 14.70
CA ASN A 897 18.45 -6.99 14.83
C ASN A 897 17.53 -7.39 13.67
N SER A 898 17.58 -8.65 13.27
CA SER A 898 16.74 -9.17 12.19
C SER A 898 16.45 -10.64 12.40
N THR A 899 15.37 -11.09 11.77
CA THR A 899 15.08 -12.51 11.56
C THR A 899 15.26 -12.81 10.08
N VAL A 900 15.72 -14.01 9.75
CA VAL A 900 15.93 -14.47 8.38
C VAL A 900 15.09 -15.72 8.13
N ALA A 901 14.22 -15.69 7.12
CA ALA A 901 13.28 -16.76 6.78
C ALA A 901 12.74 -16.59 5.35
N ASP A 902 12.39 -17.68 4.67
CA ASP A 902 11.71 -17.69 3.36
C ASP A 902 10.21 -17.44 3.56
N ILE A 903 9.79 -16.17 3.60
CA ILE A 903 8.40 -15.81 3.94
C ILE A 903 7.47 -15.82 2.72
N ASP A 904 7.99 -15.96 1.50
CA ASP A 904 7.20 -16.02 0.27
C ASP A 904 7.29 -17.37 -0.50
N LEU A 905 7.97 -18.35 0.11
CA LEU A 905 8.10 -19.74 -0.34
C LEU A 905 8.75 -19.88 -1.72
N ASP A 906 9.73 -19.02 -1.99
CA ASP A 906 10.51 -19.01 -3.23
C ASP A 906 11.86 -19.76 -3.14
N ASN A 907 12.22 -20.25 -1.94
CA ASN A 907 13.49 -20.89 -1.55
C ASN A 907 14.70 -19.94 -1.46
N GLN A 908 14.48 -18.64 -1.38
CA GLN A 908 15.46 -17.64 -0.94
C GLN A 908 15.01 -17.10 0.42
N LEU A 909 15.95 -16.59 1.21
CA LEU A 909 15.63 -16.09 2.54
C LEU A 909 15.46 -14.57 2.50
N GLU A 910 14.35 -14.10 3.08
CA GLU A 910 14.10 -12.70 3.34
C GLU A 910 14.70 -12.28 4.68
N ILE A 911 14.88 -10.97 4.83
CA ILE A 911 15.27 -10.33 6.07
C ILE A 911 14.08 -9.56 6.63
N ILE A 912 13.67 -9.91 7.85
CA ILE A 912 12.64 -9.20 8.58
C ILE A 912 13.30 -8.37 9.67
N ALA A 913 13.34 -7.05 9.48
CA ALA A 913 13.99 -6.11 10.38
C ALA A 913 12.96 -5.11 10.92
N GLY A 914 12.39 -5.45 12.08
CA GLY A 914 11.30 -4.68 12.71
C GLY A 914 10.03 -4.79 11.88
N ARG A 915 9.46 -3.65 11.49
CA ARG A 915 8.21 -3.59 10.71
C ARG A 915 8.40 -3.64 9.19
N THR A 916 9.57 -4.10 8.73
CA THR A 916 9.91 -4.18 7.29
C THR A 916 10.49 -5.54 6.94
N ALA A 917 10.04 -6.12 5.83
CA ALA A 917 10.69 -7.26 5.18
C ALA A 917 11.43 -6.85 3.90
N TYR A 918 12.58 -7.45 3.67
CA TYR A 918 13.45 -7.21 2.52
C TYR A 918 13.79 -8.51 1.81
N GLU A 919 13.78 -8.49 0.48
CA GLU A 919 14.47 -9.51 -0.34
C GLU A 919 15.99 -9.42 -0.10
N ALA A 920 16.71 -10.50 -0.40
CA ALA A 920 18.18 -10.57 -0.34
C ALA A 920 18.91 -9.44 -1.11
N ASN A 921 18.28 -8.86 -2.14
CA ASN A 921 18.82 -7.74 -2.91
C ASN A 921 18.57 -6.35 -2.29
N GLY A 922 17.88 -6.28 -1.14
CA GLY A 922 17.53 -5.04 -0.43
C GLY A 922 16.23 -4.37 -0.86
N LYS A 923 15.47 -4.97 -1.77
CA LYS A 923 14.14 -4.51 -2.12
C LYS A 923 13.19 -4.78 -0.95
N VAL A 924 12.48 -3.74 -0.54
CA VAL A 924 11.41 -3.85 0.45
C VAL A 924 10.25 -4.64 -0.16
N LEU A 925 9.86 -5.74 0.49
CA LEU A 925 8.64 -6.49 0.18
C LEU A 925 7.43 -5.76 0.74
N TRP A 926 7.47 -5.43 2.02
CA TRP A 926 6.44 -4.67 2.70
C TRP A 926 7.01 -3.87 3.88
N HIS A 927 6.27 -2.85 4.28
CA HIS A 927 6.56 -1.98 5.42
C HIS A 927 5.25 -1.61 6.13
N VAL A 928 5.15 -1.89 7.43
CA VAL A 928 3.92 -1.72 8.21
C VAL A 928 3.95 -0.39 8.98
N ASN A 929 3.37 0.66 8.41
CA ASN A 929 3.46 2.04 8.93
C ASN A 929 2.82 2.20 10.33
N GLU A 930 1.89 1.33 10.69
CA GLU A 930 1.11 1.36 11.93
C GLU A 930 1.91 0.91 13.16
N LEU A 931 3.02 0.20 12.95
CA LEU A 931 3.90 -0.30 14.01
C LEU A 931 5.11 0.62 14.16
N GLU A 932 5.77 0.57 15.31
CA GLU A 932 7.08 1.19 15.52
C GLU A 932 8.19 0.18 15.20
N ASN A 933 9.44 0.61 15.13
CA ASN A 933 10.58 -0.30 14.98
C ASN A 933 10.64 -1.29 16.17
N GLY A 934 11.13 -2.50 15.95
CA GLY A 934 10.98 -3.59 16.92
C GLY A 934 11.81 -4.83 16.63
N PHE A 935 11.77 -5.79 17.55
CA PHE A 935 12.30 -7.14 17.37
C PHE A 935 11.29 -8.04 16.67
N THR A 936 11.78 -9.10 16.03
CA THR A 936 10.95 -10.05 15.28
C THR A 936 11.33 -11.50 15.58
N ALA A 937 10.38 -12.41 15.35
CA ALA A 937 10.57 -13.85 15.21
C ALA A 937 9.53 -14.41 14.24
N VAL A 938 9.78 -15.58 13.66
CA VAL A 938 8.96 -16.17 12.60
C VAL A 938 8.54 -17.58 13.01
N ALA A 939 7.25 -17.89 12.88
CA ALA A 939 6.66 -19.22 13.08
C ALA A 939 5.28 -19.29 12.42
N ASN A 940 4.69 -20.48 12.30
CA ASN A 940 3.35 -20.66 11.75
C ASN A 940 2.32 -20.78 12.89
N PHE A 941 1.35 -19.87 12.91
CA PHE A 941 0.31 -19.76 13.91
C PHE A 941 -1.09 -20.10 13.36
N ASP A 942 -1.21 -20.36 12.06
CA ASP A 942 -2.44 -20.80 11.43
C ASP A 942 -2.31 -22.15 10.67
N ASN A 943 -3.11 -22.36 9.62
CA ASN A 943 -3.20 -23.64 8.90
C ASN A 943 -2.84 -23.50 7.42
N ASP A 944 -2.15 -22.43 7.04
CA ASP A 944 -1.58 -22.30 5.70
C ASP A 944 -0.07 -22.58 5.68
N ASP A 945 0.53 -22.51 4.49
CA ASP A 945 1.92 -22.92 4.27
C ASP A 945 2.92 -21.78 4.56
N HIS A 946 2.45 -20.53 4.68
CA HIS A 946 3.30 -19.37 4.97
C HIS A 946 3.46 -19.17 6.48
N PRO A 947 4.51 -18.46 6.92
CA PRO A 947 4.70 -18.15 8.31
C PRO A 947 4.17 -16.75 8.68
N GLU A 948 3.82 -16.59 9.95
CA GLU A 948 3.55 -15.28 10.53
C GLU A 948 4.78 -14.74 11.27
N ILE A 949 4.80 -13.42 11.39
CA ILE A 949 5.86 -12.66 12.03
C ILE A 949 5.34 -12.11 13.36
N VAL A 950 5.95 -12.55 14.46
CA VAL A 950 5.79 -11.90 15.76
C VAL A 950 6.61 -10.62 15.74
N HIS A 951 5.98 -9.49 16.05
CA HIS A 951 6.63 -8.19 16.14
C HIS A 951 6.48 -7.61 17.55
N VAL A 952 7.61 -7.23 18.17
CA VAL A 952 7.67 -6.58 19.48
C VAL A 952 8.34 -5.22 19.38
N GLY A 953 7.59 -4.15 19.66
CA GLY A 953 8.14 -2.79 19.65
C GLY A 953 7.28 -1.82 20.44
N SER A 954 7.91 -0.82 21.07
CA SER A 954 7.23 0.15 21.95
C SER A 954 6.36 -0.49 23.04
N GLY A 955 6.79 -1.66 23.55
CA GLY A 955 6.19 -2.32 24.72
C GLY A 955 4.96 -3.14 24.36
N LYS A 956 4.78 -3.36 23.06
CA LYS A 956 3.61 -4.02 22.49
C LYS A 956 4.01 -5.13 21.55
N ILE A 957 3.17 -6.15 21.54
CA ILE A 957 3.26 -7.30 20.65
C ILE A 957 2.17 -7.23 19.57
N SER A 958 2.53 -7.58 18.33
CA SER A 958 1.61 -7.79 17.22
C SER A 958 1.98 -9.06 16.48
N LEU A 959 1.02 -9.67 15.80
CA LEU A 959 1.25 -10.73 14.82
C LEU A 959 0.94 -10.18 13.43
N ILE A 960 1.88 -10.36 12.51
CA ILE A 960 1.84 -9.87 11.14
C ILE A 960 1.87 -11.06 10.21
N GLU A 961 1.05 -11.01 9.17
CA GLU A 961 1.05 -11.95 8.07
C GLU A 961 2.35 -11.88 7.26
N HIS A 962 2.70 -12.95 6.55
CA HIS A 962 3.83 -13.01 5.62
C HIS A 962 3.82 -11.88 4.56
N THR A 963 2.62 -11.34 4.26
CA THR A 963 2.39 -10.20 3.35
C THR A 963 2.54 -8.81 3.97
N GLY A 964 2.72 -8.71 5.28
CA GLY A 964 2.79 -7.43 6.02
C GLY A 964 1.44 -6.94 6.56
N GLU A 965 0.35 -7.71 6.44
CA GLU A 965 -0.94 -7.35 7.06
C GLU A 965 -0.93 -7.68 8.56
N ILE A 966 -1.39 -6.77 9.43
CA ILE A 966 -1.50 -7.06 10.87
C ILE A 966 -2.70 -7.99 11.11
N ILE A 967 -2.45 -9.19 11.61
CA ILE A 967 -3.49 -10.17 11.97
C ILE A 967 -4.16 -9.75 13.29
N TRP A 968 -3.35 -9.45 14.30
CA TRP A 968 -3.81 -8.86 15.55
C TRP A 968 -2.72 -8.03 16.23
N GLY A 969 -3.14 -7.12 17.11
CA GLY A 969 -2.24 -6.20 17.81
C GLY A 969 -2.40 -4.76 17.33
N PRO A 970 -1.58 -3.83 17.86
CA PRO A 970 -0.62 -4.04 18.94
C PRO A 970 -1.30 -4.20 20.31
N LYS A 971 -0.84 -5.17 21.12
CA LYS A 971 -1.31 -5.45 22.49
C LYS A 971 -0.20 -5.16 23.50
N GLU A 972 -0.54 -4.59 24.66
CA GLU A 972 0.42 -4.30 25.72
C GLU A 972 0.99 -5.58 26.33
N ILE A 973 2.32 -5.64 26.51
CA ILE A 973 3.00 -6.74 27.21
C ILE A 973 2.78 -6.60 28.72
N ASP A 974 2.95 -5.38 29.23
CA ASP A 974 2.86 -5.05 30.65
C ASP A 974 1.94 -3.83 30.87
N SER A 975 0.64 -4.09 30.91
CA SER A 975 -0.38 -3.04 31.11
C SER A 975 -0.30 -2.32 32.46
N ALA A 976 0.47 -2.84 33.42
CA ALA A 976 0.60 -2.28 34.76
C ALA A 976 1.79 -1.30 34.90
N SER A 977 2.73 -1.32 33.96
CA SER A 977 3.90 -0.44 33.99
C SER A 977 3.54 1.00 33.56
N PRO A 978 3.89 2.02 34.36
CA PRO A 978 3.77 3.42 33.95
C PRO A 978 4.91 3.87 33.00
N PHE A 979 5.87 3.01 32.70
CA PHE A 979 7.02 3.28 31.85
C PHE A 979 6.84 2.61 30.49
N SER A 980 6.77 3.42 29.42
CA SER A 980 6.78 2.94 28.03
C SER A 980 8.21 2.63 27.62
N VAL A 981 8.45 1.39 27.20
CA VAL A 981 9.74 0.84 26.78
C VAL A 981 9.53 -0.06 25.55
N ASP A 982 10.55 -0.69 24.97
CA ASP A 982 10.43 -1.37 23.67
C ASP A 982 9.87 -2.80 23.72
N GLY A 983 10.10 -3.55 24.82
CA GLY A 983 9.79 -4.98 24.92
C GLY A 983 10.93 -5.86 24.36
N GLY A 984 11.08 -7.06 24.92
CA GLY A 984 12.16 -8.00 24.59
C GLY A 984 12.01 -8.68 23.23
N PRO A 985 13.11 -9.21 22.65
CA PRO A 985 13.03 -10.14 21.53
C PRO A 985 12.07 -11.30 21.85
N PRO A 986 11.20 -11.69 20.92
CA PRO A 986 10.25 -12.77 21.15
C PRO A 986 10.91 -14.16 21.13
N LEU A 987 10.44 -15.03 22.03
CA LEU A 987 10.64 -16.48 22.06
C LEU A 987 9.36 -17.15 21.56
N ILE A 988 9.49 -18.19 20.72
CA ILE A 988 8.37 -18.98 20.22
C ILE A 988 8.61 -20.46 20.53
N SER A 989 7.64 -21.11 21.16
CA SER A 989 7.70 -22.53 21.55
C SER A 989 6.29 -23.05 21.86
N ASP A 990 6.05 -24.35 21.66
CA ASP A 990 4.85 -25.04 22.18
C ASP A 990 5.04 -25.32 23.68
N VAL A 991 4.54 -24.40 24.51
CA VAL A 991 4.82 -24.42 25.96
C VAL A 991 3.80 -25.25 26.72
N ASP A 992 2.71 -25.66 26.09
CA ASP A 992 1.66 -26.48 26.72
C ASP A 992 1.41 -27.85 26.08
N GLY A 993 2.09 -28.14 24.98
CA GLY A 993 2.14 -29.43 24.30
C GLY A 993 0.87 -29.74 23.53
N ASP A 994 0.11 -28.70 23.13
CA ASP A 994 -1.13 -28.86 22.38
C ASP A 994 -0.92 -28.94 20.85
N GLY A 995 0.33 -28.76 20.40
CA GLY A 995 0.75 -28.75 19.00
C GLY A 995 0.69 -27.37 18.34
N TYR A 996 0.35 -26.31 19.06
CA TYR A 996 0.44 -24.93 18.59
C TYR A 996 1.54 -24.18 19.33
N ALA A 997 2.22 -23.28 18.63
CA ALA A 997 3.25 -22.45 19.26
C ALA A 997 2.64 -21.26 20.02
N GLU A 998 3.22 -20.96 21.19
CA GLU A 998 2.98 -19.76 21.98
C GLU A 998 4.13 -18.76 21.83
N ILE A 999 3.87 -17.53 22.27
CA ILE A 999 4.82 -16.42 22.17
C ILE A 999 5.14 -15.91 23.58
N CYS A 1000 6.40 -15.98 23.97
CA CYS A 1000 6.91 -15.43 25.23
C CYS A 1000 7.67 -14.12 24.99
N VAL A 1001 7.32 -13.08 25.75
CA VAL A 1001 7.96 -11.76 25.65
C VAL A 1001 8.17 -11.14 27.03
N ALA A 1002 9.38 -10.61 27.26
CA ALA A 1002 9.69 -9.84 28.47
C ALA A 1002 9.31 -8.36 28.29
N GLY A 1003 8.75 -7.78 29.35
CA GLY A 1003 8.56 -6.33 29.54
C GLY A 1003 9.35 -5.84 30.76
N VAL A 1004 8.98 -4.67 31.30
CA VAL A 1004 9.69 -4.11 32.47
C VAL A 1004 9.52 -4.96 33.73
N SER A 1005 8.26 -5.33 34.01
CA SER A 1005 7.90 -6.02 35.26
C SER A 1005 7.18 -7.34 35.05
N LYS A 1006 6.94 -7.71 33.78
CA LYS A 1006 6.21 -8.92 33.40
C LYS A 1006 6.94 -9.70 32.32
N LEU A 1007 7.11 -11.00 32.53
CA LEU A 1007 7.33 -11.98 31.46
C LEU A 1007 5.98 -12.56 31.10
N ALA A 1008 5.51 -12.36 29.88
CA ALA A 1008 4.16 -12.73 29.46
C ALA A 1008 4.18 -13.75 28.33
N VAL A 1009 3.34 -14.77 28.45
CA VAL A 1009 3.10 -15.78 27.40
C VAL A 1009 1.75 -15.52 26.75
N PHE A 1010 1.75 -15.45 25.43
CA PHE A 1010 0.60 -15.20 24.59
C PHE A 1010 0.28 -16.45 23.77
N SER A 1011 -0.99 -16.81 23.73
CA SER A 1011 -1.52 -17.74 22.71
C SER A 1011 -1.35 -17.17 21.30
N LYS A 1012 -1.44 -18.03 20.29
CA LYS A 1012 -1.45 -17.64 18.86
C LYS A 1012 -2.46 -16.54 18.46
N ASN A 1013 -3.53 -16.36 19.23
CA ASN A 1013 -4.55 -15.31 19.04
C ASN A 1013 -4.23 -14.00 19.79
N GLY A 1014 -3.06 -13.93 20.42
CA GLY A 1014 -2.58 -12.81 21.22
C GLY A 1014 -3.28 -12.63 22.57
N ASN A 1015 -3.92 -13.66 23.12
CA ASN A 1015 -4.41 -13.61 24.50
C ASN A 1015 -3.29 -14.03 25.45
N ILE A 1016 -3.08 -13.27 26.52
CA ILE A 1016 -2.15 -13.66 27.59
C ILE A 1016 -2.71 -14.93 28.26
N LEU A 1017 -1.92 -16.00 28.24
CA LEU A 1017 -2.19 -17.25 28.95
C LEU A 1017 -1.82 -17.08 30.43
N TRP A 1018 -0.62 -16.57 30.69
CA TRP A 1018 -0.15 -16.18 32.01
C TRP A 1018 0.93 -15.10 31.90
N ALA A 1019 1.21 -14.42 33.01
CA ALA A 1019 2.31 -13.47 33.12
C ALA A 1019 2.95 -13.53 34.53
N ALA A 1020 4.27 -13.68 34.59
CA ALA A 1020 5.05 -13.77 35.82
C ALA A 1020 5.70 -12.43 36.18
N ASP A 1021 5.90 -12.17 37.47
CA ASP A 1021 6.62 -10.99 37.96
C ASP A 1021 8.13 -11.14 37.74
N ILE A 1022 8.75 -10.13 37.12
CA ILE A 1022 10.19 -10.04 36.86
C ILE A 1022 10.73 -8.66 37.23
N ASN A 1023 12.04 -8.52 37.35
CA ASN A 1023 12.72 -7.23 37.52
C ASN A 1023 13.67 -6.97 36.34
N ASP A 1024 13.16 -6.40 35.24
CA ASP A 1024 13.98 -6.03 34.07
C ASP A 1024 13.76 -4.56 33.69
N PRO A 1025 14.47 -3.61 34.33
CA PRO A 1025 14.38 -2.19 33.99
C PRO A 1025 14.74 -1.88 32.53
N SER A 1026 15.53 -2.74 31.87
CA SER A 1026 15.88 -2.59 30.46
C SER A 1026 14.72 -2.90 29.53
N SER A 1027 13.85 -3.84 29.94
CA SER A 1027 12.71 -4.43 29.23
C SER A 1027 13.01 -5.14 27.92
N VAL A 1028 14.27 -5.28 27.58
CA VAL A 1028 14.70 -5.77 26.27
C VAL A 1028 15.40 -7.13 26.35
N THR A 1029 15.41 -7.75 27.54
CA THR A 1029 15.93 -9.12 27.69
C THR A 1029 15.03 -10.12 26.99
N THR A 1030 15.56 -11.30 26.71
CA THR A 1030 14.80 -12.40 26.09
C THR A 1030 15.02 -13.70 26.86
N ALA A 1031 14.13 -14.65 26.60
CA ALA A 1031 14.20 -16.00 27.14
C ALA A 1031 14.62 -17.01 26.05
N SER A 1032 14.98 -18.21 26.49
CA SER A 1032 15.01 -19.43 25.67
C SER A 1032 13.98 -20.44 26.21
N ALA A 1033 13.68 -21.47 25.42
CA ALA A 1033 12.83 -22.58 25.86
C ALA A 1033 13.51 -23.93 25.59
N PHE A 1034 13.15 -24.92 26.41
CA PHE A 1034 13.56 -26.31 26.23
C PHE A 1034 12.65 -27.25 27.03
N ASP A 1035 12.33 -28.42 26.49
CA ASP A 1035 11.57 -29.48 27.18
C ASP A 1035 12.57 -30.39 27.90
N PHE A 1036 12.88 -30.10 29.17
CA PHE A 1036 13.98 -30.79 29.86
C PHE A 1036 13.66 -32.24 30.21
N ASP A 1037 12.40 -32.54 30.53
CA ASP A 1037 11.97 -33.88 30.94
C ASP A 1037 11.30 -34.70 29.82
N GLY A 1038 11.17 -34.11 28.63
CA GLY A 1038 10.62 -34.75 27.44
C GLY A 1038 9.13 -35.04 27.54
N ASP A 1039 8.39 -34.28 28.34
CA ASP A 1039 6.94 -34.47 28.52
C ASP A 1039 6.09 -33.87 27.38
N GLY A 1040 6.77 -33.31 26.37
CA GLY A 1040 6.21 -32.64 25.21
C GLY A 1040 5.85 -31.18 25.45
N LYS A 1041 6.29 -30.58 26.56
CA LYS A 1041 5.99 -29.19 26.91
C LYS A 1041 7.27 -28.51 27.34
N THR A 1042 7.54 -27.35 26.79
CA THR A 1042 8.80 -26.67 27.08
C THR A 1042 8.74 -25.81 28.33
N GLU A 1043 9.77 -25.89 29.16
CA GLU A 1043 10.08 -24.89 30.16
C GLU A 1043 10.66 -23.62 29.51
N ILE A 1044 10.48 -22.48 30.19
CA ILE A 1044 11.04 -21.19 29.78
C ILE A 1044 12.19 -20.83 30.71
N VAL A 1045 13.38 -20.63 30.14
CA VAL A 1045 14.59 -20.23 30.86
C VAL A 1045 14.84 -18.74 30.65
N TYR A 1046 14.88 -17.98 31.75
CA TYR A 1046 14.94 -16.54 31.70
C TYR A 1046 15.78 -15.97 32.84
N SER A 1047 16.57 -14.93 32.56
CA SER A 1047 17.30 -14.17 33.58
C SER A 1047 16.88 -12.71 33.56
N ASP A 1048 16.47 -12.19 34.72
CA ASP A 1048 16.25 -10.76 34.93
C ASP A 1048 17.49 -10.09 35.55
N SER A 1049 17.34 -8.88 36.11
CA SER A 1049 18.48 -8.16 36.71
C SER A 1049 19.07 -8.84 37.94
N ASP A 1050 18.35 -9.75 38.61
CA ASP A 1050 18.76 -10.31 39.90
C ASP A 1050 18.77 -11.84 39.93
N THR A 1051 17.99 -12.48 39.05
CA THR A 1051 17.65 -13.91 39.18
C THR A 1051 17.57 -14.61 37.85
N LEU A 1052 18.13 -15.82 37.82
CA LEU A 1052 17.80 -16.84 36.83
C LEU A 1052 16.54 -17.55 37.32
N LYS A 1053 15.55 -17.70 36.45
CA LYS A 1053 14.30 -18.39 36.70
C LYS A 1053 14.00 -19.36 35.57
N ILE A 1054 13.56 -20.55 35.94
CA ILE A 1054 13.02 -21.53 35.01
C ILE A 1054 11.55 -21.71 35.34
N PHE A 1055 10.70 -21.47 34.35
CA PHE A 1055 9.25 -21.49 34.50
C PHE A 1055 8.66 -22.73 33.82
N ASP A 1056 7.66 -23.34 34.46
CA ASP A 1056 6.72 -24.24 33.80
C ASP A 1056 5.98 -23.44 32.70
N GLY A 1057 6.21 -23.82 31.45
CA GLY A 1057 5.72 -23.08 30.28
C GLY A 1057 4.20 -22.93 30.22
N ARG A 1058 3.44 -23.86 30.83
CA ARG A 1058 1.97 -23.85 30.80
C ARG A 1058 1.35 -22.78 31.69
N ASN A 1059 1.99 -22.47 32.81
CA ASN A 1059 1.34 -21.77 33.91
C ASN A 1059 2.21 -20.70 34.60
N GLY A 1060 3.50 -20.61 34.26
CA GLY A 1060 4.42 -19.62 34.80
C GLY A 1060 4.83 -19.88 36.25
N ASN A 1061 4.63 -21.08 36.79
CA ASN A 1061 5.18 -21.47 38.08
C ASN A 1061 6.69 -21.58 37.97
N ILE A 1062 7.40 -21.08 38.98
CA ILE A 1062 8.86 -21.20 39.06
C ILE A 1062 9.22 -22.63 39.46
N LEU A 1063 9.97 -23.32 38.61
CA LEU A 1063 10.53 -24.65 38.85
C LEU A 1063 11.91 -24.57 39.49
N PHE A 1064 12.70 -23.58 39.09
CA PHE A 1064 14.04 -23.31 39.63
C PHE A 1064 14.32 -21.81 39.68
N GLU A 1065 15.07 -21.37 40.68
CA GLU A 1065 15.54 -20.00 40.84
C GLU A 1065 16.94 -19.99 41.45
N ASP A 1066 17.85 -19.22 40.87
CA ASP A 1066 19.16 -18.94 41.44
C ASP A 1066 19.50 -17.45 41.37
N GLN A 1067 20.32 -16.98 42.32
CA GLN A 1067 20.76 -15.60 42.40
C GLN A 1067 21.90 -15.37 41.41
N VAL A 1068 21.62 -14.55 40.40
CA VAL A 1068 22.60 -14.08 39.43
C VAL A 1068 22.64 -12.56 39.46
N GLY A 1069 23.18 -11.92 38.44
CA GLY A 1069 23.09 -10.48 38.29
C GLY A 1069 23.23 -10.11 36.82
N SER A 1070 22.43 -9.15 36.38
CA SER A 1070 22.69 -8.48 35.12
C SER A 1070 22.21 -7.03 35.15
N GLY A 1071 22.98 -6.15 34.51
CA GLY A 1071 22.50 -4.83 34.12
C GLY A 1071 21.41 -4.86 33.04
N THR A 1072 21.13 -6.03 32.46
CA THR A 1072 20.07 -6.33 31.49
C THR A 1072 20.15 -5.53 30.19
N PHE A 1073 20.37 -6.23 29.07
CA PHE A 1073 20.19 -5.75 27.70
C PHE A 1073 19.38 -6.79 26.93
N ILE A 1074 19.89 -7.32 25.82
CA ILE A 1074 19.19 -8.29 24.97
C ILE A 1074 19.77 -9.70 25.13
N GLU A 1075 20.62 -9.93 26.13
CA GLU A 1075 21.18 -11.24 26.44
C GLU A 1075 20.10 -12.24 26.89
N MET A 1076 20.42 -13.52 26.80
CA MET A 1076 19.59 -14.61 27.31
C MET A 1076 20.46 -15.75 27.84
N PRO A 1077 19.96 -16.51 28.84
CA PRO A 1077 20.39 -17.87 29.06
C PRO A 1077 20.09 -18.74 27.84
N ILE A 1078 21.00 -19.64 27.48
CA ILE A 1078 20.80 -20.60 26.38
C ILE A 1078 20.82 -22.03 26.90
N VAL A 1079 20.14 -22.93 26.17
CA VAL A 1079 20.12 -24.36 26.47
C VAL A 1079 20.81 -25.10 25.33
N VAL A 1080 21.88 -25.83 25.65
CA VAL A 1080 22.80 -26.41 24.66
C VAL A 1080 23.69 -27.44 25.36
N ASP A 1081 24.08 -28.51 24.63
CA ASP A 1081 25.06 -29.51 25.08
C ASP A 1081 26.44 -28.86 24.95
N VAL A 1082 27.07 -28.52 26.08
CA VAL A 1082 28.36 -27.80 26.09
C VAL A 1082 29.55 -28.71 26.31
N ASP A 1083 29.38 -29.82 27.00
CA ASP A 1083 30.51 -30.68 27.38
C ASP A 1083 30.62 -31.94 26.50
N ASN A 1084 29.73 -32.05 25.51
CA ASN A 1084 29.60 -33.19 24.63
C ASN A 1084 29.33 -34.44 25.45
N ASP A 1085 28.29 -34.43 26.30
CA ASP A 1085 27.73 -35.59 27.03
C ASP A 1085 26.33 -36.04 26.49
N ASN A 1086 25.80 -35.29 25.51
CA ASN A 1086 24.45 -35.35 24.94
C ASN A 1086 23.31 -35.12 25.93
N SER A 1087 23.57 -34.60 27.12
CA SER A 1087 22.58 -33.97 27.99
C SER A 1087 22.47 -32.48 27.61
N ALA A 1088 21.41 -31.83 28.08
CA ALA A 1088 21.28 -30.39 27.97
C ALA A 1088 21.93 -29.68 29.16
N GLU A 1089 22.56 -28.54 28.93
CA GLU A 1089 23.00 -27.63 29.99
C GLU A 1089 22.43 -26.22 29.77
N ILE A 1090 22.39 -25.44 30.84
CA ILE A 1090 21.97 -24.04 30.81
C ILE A 1090 23.19 -23.14 30.99
N VAL A 1091 23.51 -22.33 29.97
CA VAL A 1091 24.61 -21.37 30.01
C VAL A 1091 24.09 -19.96 30.28
N VAL A 1092 24.57 -19.33 31.35
CA VAL A 1092 24.04 -18.07 31.86
C VAL A 1092 25.12 -16.98 31.92
N PRO A 1093 24.99 -15.88 31.15
CA PRO A 1093 25.87 -14.72 31.27
C PRO A 1093 25.54 -13.91 32.54
N CYS A 1094 26.57 -13.54 33.30
CA CYS A 1094 26.42 -12.88 34.59
C CYS A 1094 27.30 -11.62 34.71
N ASN A 1095 26.79 -10.61 35.41
CA ASN A 1095 27.54 -9.44 35.83
C ASN A 1095 27.04 -8.87 37.18
N SER A 1096 27.94 -8.25 37.93
CA SER A 1096 27.73 -7.72 39.28
C SER A 1096 27.83 -6.19 39.36
N TYR A 1097 27.74 -5.47 38.23
CA TYR A 1097 27.92 -4.01 38.22
C TYR A 1097 26.67 -3.22 38.61
N VAL A 1098 25.47 -3.79 38.46
CA VAL A 1098 24.19 -3.20 38.90
C VAL A 1098 23.71 -3.86 40.19
N SER A 1099 23.61 -5.18 40.17
CA SER A 1099 23.00 -6.03 41.19
C SER A 1099 23.69 -7.39 41.23
N GLY A 1100 23.42 -8.19 42.26
CA GLY A 1100 24.06 -9.49 42.45
C GLY A 1100 25.53 -9.40 42.92
N ASN A 1101 26.12 -10.57 43.18
CA ASN A 1101 27.54 -10.72 43.55
C ASN A 1101 28.27 -11.72 42.63
N VAL A 1102 27.67 -12.05 41.49
CA VAL A 1102 28.12 -13.07 40.55
C VAL A 1102 28.48 -12.40 39.23
N ASN A 1103 29.54 -12.85 38.57
CA ASN A 1103 29.97 -12.34 37.27
C ASN A 1103 30.55 -13.47 36.42
N GLY A 1104 30.59 -13.27 35.11
CA GLY A 1104 31.20 -14.20 34.16
C GLY A 1104 30.17 -15.13 33.49
N ILE A 1105 30.48 -16.42 33.41
CA ILE A 1105 29.59 -17.45 32.83
C ILE A 1105 29.31 -18.49 33.91
N ARG A 1106 28.06 -18.95 34.01
CA ARG A 1106 27.65 -20.10 34.81
C ARG A 1106 27.02 -21.16 33.94
N VAL A 1107 27.33 -22.42 34.20
CA VAL A 1107 26.73 -23.57 33.52
C VAL A 1107 26.02 -24.43 34.54
N TYR A 1108 24.76 -24.77 34.26
CA TYR A 1108 23.95 -25.65 35.09
C TYR A 1108 23.64 -26.94 34.35
N GLU A 1109 23.72 -28.05 35.06
CA GLU A 1109 23.40 -29.40 34.58
C GLU A 1109 22.27 -30.00 35.45
N ASP A 1110 21.71 -31.13 35.04
CA ASP A 1110 20.85 -31.93 35.90
C ASP A 1110 21.66 -32.63 37.00
N GLU A 1111 21.13 -32.73 38.22
CA GLU A 1111 21.84 -33.41 39.30
C GLU A 1111 22.18 -34.88 38.99
N THR A 1112 21.35 -35.51 38.16
CA THR A 1112 21.29 -36.94 37.88
C THR A 1112 21.40 -37.29 36.39
N ASP A 1113 21.84 -36.35 35.54
CA ASP A 1113 22.03 -36.59 34.09
C ASP A 1113 20.75 -37.11 33.40
N HIS A 1114 19.59 -36.57 33.82
CA HIS A 1114 18.29 -36.94 33.27
C HIS A 1114 17.74 -35.95 32.22
N TRP A 1115 18.35 -34.79 31.98
CA TRP A 1115 17.78 -33.89 30.97
C TRP A 1115 17.91 -34.49 29.58
N VAL A 1116 16.87 -34.32 28.76
CA VAL A 1116 16.88 -34.86 27.41
C VAL A 1116 17.96 -34.23 26.55
N ASN A 1117 18.32 -34.95 25.48
CA ASN A 1117 19.38 -34.52 24.59
C ASN A 1117 19.04 -33.23 23.85
N THR A 1118 20.05 -32.41 23.61
CA THR A 1118 19.96 -31.20 22.79
C THR A 1118 21.13 -31.12 21.80
N ARG A 1119 21.13 -30.10 20.94
CA ARG A 1119 22.23 -29.88 19.98
C ARG A 1119 23.41 -29.21 20.66
N LYS A 1120 24.58 -29.37 20.07
CA LYS A 1120 25.89 -28.84 20.52
C LYS A 1120 26.20 -27.43 20.03
N ILE A 1121 25.19 -26.74 19.48
CA ILE A 1121 25.39 -25.46 18.80
C ILE A 1121 24.32 -24.44 19.16
N TRP A 1122 24.80 -23.24 19.51
CA TRP A 1122 24.02 -22.01 19.59
C TRP A 1122 24.83 -20.88 18.94
N ASN A 1123 24.68 -20.72 17.63
CA ASN A 1123 25.65 -19.97 16.84
C ASN A 1123 25.37 -18.46 16.74
N GLN A 1124 24.14 -18.01 17.01
CA GLN A 1124 23.77 -16.60 16.89
C GLN A 1124 22.61 -16.23 17.82
N HIS A 1125 22.37 -14.92 18.02
CA HIS A 1125 21.31 -14.45 18.91
C HIS A 1125 19.91 -14.87 18.43
N ALA A 1126 19.56 -14.59 17.18
CA ALA A 1126 18.30 -15.02 16.57
C ALA A 1126 18.43 -16.49 16.10
N TYR A 1127 18.54 -17.39 17.09
CA TYR A 1127 18.78 -18.81 16.87
C TYR A 1127 17.54 -19.51 16.31
N VAL A 1128 17.77 -20.28 15.24
CA VAL A 1128 16.79 -21.10 14.53
C VAL A 1128 17.48 -22.41 14.17
N ILE A 1129 16.84 -23.54 14.49
CA ILE A 1129 17.46 -24.87 14.35
C ILE A 1129 17.93 -25.10 12.91
N THR A 1130 17.08 -24.81 11.93
CA THR A 1130 17.36 -25.13 10.52
C THR A 1130 18.33 -24.19 9.83
N ASN A 1131 18.76 -23.08 10.45
CA ASN A 1131 19.67 -22.11 9.84
C ASN A 1131 21.15 -22.42 10.07
N VAL A 1132 21.48 -23.47 10.83
CA VAL A 1132 22.86 -23.88 11.12
C VAL A 1132 22.93 -25.40 11.30
N HIS A 1133 23.98 -26.04 10.79
CA HIS A 1133 24.29 -27.43 11.09
C HIS A 1133 25.02 -27.56 12.43
N ASP A 1134 25.02 -28.74 13.05
CA ASP A 1134 25.69 -28.94 14.35
C ASP A 1134 27.20 -28.63 14.30
N ASP A 1135 27.82 -28.78 13.14
CA ASP A 1135 29.24 -28.48 12.90
C ASP A 1135 29.50 -27.01 12.50
N GLY A 1136 28.49 -26.14 12.60
CA GLY A 1136 28.59 -24.71 12.34
C GLY A 1136 28.56 -24.31 10.86
N ARG A 1137 28.41 -25.26 9.93
CA ARG A 1137 28.16 -24.94 8.51
C ARG A 1137 26.78 -24.30 8.33
N ILE A 1138 26.71 -23.34 7.41
CA ILE A 1138 25.49 -22.62 7.08
C ILE A 1138 24.78 -23.32 5.91
N PRO A 1139 23.52 -23.77 6.08
CA PRO A 1139 22.78 -24.43 5.01
C PRO A 1139 22.52 -23.47 3.85
N LYS A 1140 22.75 -23.97 2.63
CA LYS A 1140 22.48 -23.23 1.38
C LYS A 1140 21.00 -22.94 1.16
N THR A 1141 20.14 -23.87 1.53
CA THR A 1141 18.68 -23.75 1.43
C THR A 1141 18.13 -24.46 2.66
N PRO A 1142 17.98 -23.77 3.79
CA PRO A 1142 17.48 -24.38 5.01
C PRO A 1142 16.03 -24.83 4.80
N ILE A 1143 15.64 -25.92 5.47
CA ILE A 1143 14.22 -26.28 5.55
C ILE A 1143 13.52 -25.20 6.38
N ASN A 1144 12.31 -24.82 5.99
CA ASN A 1144 11.49 -23.88 6.73
C ASN A 1144 11.29 -24.35 8.19
N ASN A 1145 11.82 -23.59 9.16
CA ASN A 1145 11.79 -24.00 10.56
C ASN A 1145 10.35 -24.14 11.08
N TRP A 1146 9.44 -23.31 10.58
CA TRP A 1146 8.02 -23.32 10.96
C TRP A 1146 7.26 -24.55 10.47
N GLU A 1147 7.76 -25.26 9.45
CA GLU A 1147 7.17 -26.50 8.96
C GLU A 1147 7.63 -27.72 9.76
N THR A 1148 8.85 -27.68 10.30
CA THR A 1148 9.47 -28.83 10.97
C THR A 1148 9.36 -28.75 12.49
N TYR A 1149 9.85 -27.67 13.10
CA TYR A 1149 9.94 -27.51 14.55
C TYR A 1149 8.96 -26.47 15.11
N ASN A 1150 8.57 -25.49 14.29
CA ASN A 1150 7.66 -24.42 14.66
C ASN A 1150 8.01 -23.65 15.94
N ASN A 1151 9.30 -23.37 16.12
CA ASN A 1151 9.85 -22.68 17.29
C ASN A 1151 10.85 -21.57 16.90
N PHE A 1152 11.30 -20.79 17.88
CA PHE A 1152 12.31 -19.74 17.71
C PHE A 1152 13.02 -19.48 19.04
N ARG A 1153 14.37 -19.58 19.10
CA ARG A 1153 15.18 -19.59 20.35
C ARG A 1153 14.91 -20.79 21.26
N GLN A 1154 14.68 -21.95 20.65
CA GLN A 1154 14.61 -23.25 21.31
C GLN A 1154 15.58 -24.19 20.60
N ASN A 1155 16.35 -24.94 21.37
CA ASN A 1155 17.37 -25.85 20.84
C ASN A 1155 16.91 -27.30 21.04
N GLN A 1156 16.30 -27.91 20.03
CA GLN A 1156 15.71 -29.25 20.07
C GLN A 1156 16.38 -30.16 19.04
N ILE A 1157 16.33 -31.48 19.30
CA ILE A 1157 16.72 -32.54 18.35
C ILE A 1157 15.55 -33.51 18.10
N ASP A 1158 15.61 -34.23 16.98
CA ASP A 1158 14.55 -35.18 16.56
C ASP A 1158 14.42 -36.40 17.49
N ASN A 1159 15.53 -36.88 18.06
CA ASN A 1159 15.56 -37.99 19.03
C ASN A 1159 16.12 -37.54 20.38
N PRO A 1160 15.28 -36.96 21.25
CA PRO A 1160 15.71 -36.43 22.55
C PRO A 1160 16.00 -37.54 23.59
N PHE A 1161 15.62 -38.80 23.35
CA PHE A 1161 15.63 -39.86 24.36
C PHE A 1161 16.74 -40.92 24.19
N GLY A 1162 17.87 -40.59 23.57
CA GLY A 1162 18.97 -41.55 23.47
C GLY A 1162 19.43 -42.07 24.84
N CYS A 1163 20.05 -43.26 24.89
CA CYS A 1163 20.55 -43.85 26.15
C CYS A 1163 22.05 -44.13 26.12
N LYS A 1164 22.70 -44.03 27.30
CA LYS A 1164 23.99 -44.65 27.61
C LYS A 1164 23.76 -46.13 28.01
N ASP A 1165 24.73 -47.03 27.83
CA ASP A 1165 24.65 -48.44 28.30
C ASP A 1165 26.07 -48.94 28.56
N ILE A 1166 26.61 -48.63 29.73
CA ILE A 1166 27.96 -49.01 30.11
C ILE A 1166 27.97 -50.43 30.65
N SER A 1167 29.05 -51.18 30.43
CA SER A 1167 29.16 -52.52 31.00
C SER A 1167 30.60 -52.87 31.35
N ALA A 1168 30.79 -53.56 32.47
CA ALA A 1168 32.07 -54.11 32.86
C ALA A 1168 32.20 -55.58 32.43
N SER A 1169 33.34 -55.95 31.86
CA SER A 1169 33.60 -57.31 31.38
C SER A 1169 35.09 -57.65 31.31
N TYR A 1170 35.38 -58.88 30.89
CA TYR A 1170 36.68 -59.40 30.53
C TYR A 1170 37.78 -59.16 31.58
N ILE A 1171 37.52 -59.47 32.86
CA ILE A 1171 38.51 -59.28 33.94
C ILE A 1171 39.73 -60.19 33.72
N ARG A 1172 40.94 -59.65 33.73
CA ARG A 1172 42.22 -60.34 33.56
C ARG A 1172 43.15 -60.06 34.75
N PHE A 1173 44.01 -61.03 35.07
CA PHE A 1173 44.90 -60.96 36.23
C PHE A 1173 46.36 -61.18 35.82
N ASP A 1174 47.24 -60.28 36.26
CA ASP A 1174 48.68 -60.52 36.29
C ASP A 1174 49.06 -61.04 37.68
N LEU A 1175 49.34 -62.34 37.76
CA LEU A 1175 49.66 -63.06 38.99
C LEU A 1175 51.17 -63.18 39.24
N SER A 1176 52.01 -62.52 38.43
CA SER A 1176 53.48 -62.64 38.51
C SER A 1176 54.08 -62.22 39.85
N GLN A 1177 53.35 -61.41 40.63
CA GLN A 1177 53.76 -60.90 41.95
C GLN A 1177 52.88 -61.44 43.11
N CYS A 1178 52.07 -62.47 42.88
CA CYS A 1178 51.35 -63.15 43.98
C CYS A 1178 52.36 -63.72 45.01
N PRO A 1179 52.05 -63.67 46.33
CA PRO A 1179 50.83 -63.16 46.97
C PRO A 1179 50.89 -61.68 47.37
N ASP A 1180 51.96 -60.96 47.00
CA ASP A 1180 52.21 -59.58 47.45
C ASP A 1180 51.39 -58.57 46.65
N GLN A 1181 51.29 -58.76 45.33
CA GLN A 1181 50.59 -57.84 44.42
C GLN A 1181 49.95 -58.58 43.24
N VAL A 1182 48.79 -58.10 42.79
CA VAL A 1182 48.09 -58.56 41.58
C VAL A 1182 47.61 -57.32 40.83
N LYS A 1183 47.89 -57.25 39.52
CA LYS A 1183 47.24 -56.27 38.64
C LYS A 1183 45.96 -56.89 38.10
N ILE A 1184 44.88 -56.14 38.22
CA ILE A 1184 43.54 -56.52 37.76
C ILE A 1184 43.21 -55.58 36.62
N THR A 1185 42.96 -56.11 35.44
CA THR A 1185 42.51 -55.32 34.29
C THR A 1185 41.10 -55.73 33.93
N ALA A 1186 40.18 -54.79 33.78
CA ALA A 1186 38.81 -55.04 33.31
C ALA A 1186 38.51 -54.18 32.10
N ARG A 1187 37.69 -54.70 31.19
CA ARG A 1187 37.18 -53.97 30.03
C ARG A 1187 35.88 -53.29 30.41
N VAL A 1188 35.75 -52.01 30.07
CA VAL A 1188 34.52 -51.24 30.21
C VAL A 1188 34.16 -50.73 28.84
N GLY A 1189 32.92 -50.94 28.39
CA GLY A 1189 32.46 -50.50 27.07
C GLY A 1189 31.06 -49.94 27.10
N ASN A 1190 30.68 -49.24 26.04
CA ASN A 1190 29.42 -48.55 25.89
C ASN A 1190 28.58 -49.16 24.75
N GLY A 1191 27.54 -49.92 25.09
CA GLY A 1191 26.57 -50.50 24.16
C GLY A 1191 25.39 -49.57 23.81
N GLY A 1192 25.39 -48.34 24.35
CA GLY A 1192 24.30 -47.37 24.21
C GLY A 1192 24.44 -46.50 22.97
N GLY A 1193 23.38 -45.74 22.67
CA GLY A 1193 23.35 -44.77 21.57
C GLY A 1193 23.98 -43.41 21.90
N LEU A 1194 24.19 -43.11 23.19
CA LEU A 1194 24.89 -41.92 23.67
C LEU A 1194 26.26 -42.28 24.21
N HIS A 1195 27.23 -41.35 24.13
CA HIS A 1195 28.55 -41.59 24.68
C HIS A 1195 28.57 -41.56 26.21
N VAL A 1196 29.51 -42.30 26.78
CA VAL A 1196 29.81 -42.28 28.21
C VAL A 1196 30.87 -41.21 28.48
N PRO A 1197 30.63 -40.27 29.40
CA PRO A 1197 31.56 -39.20 29.73
C PRO A 1197 32.94 -39.70 30.19
N LYS A 1198 33.96 -38.86 30.01
CA LYS A 1198 35.22 -39.04 30.73
C LYS A 1198 34.96 -38.88 32.23
N ASN A 1199 35.80 -39.46 33.07
CA ASN A 1199 35.71 -39.43 34.53
C ASN A 1199 34.63 -40.30 35.21
N THR A 1200 33.79 -41.03 34.46
CA THR A 1200 32.88 -42.04 35.02
C THR A 1200 33.63 -43.00 35.95
N GLN A 1201 33.05 -43.29 37.12
CA GLN A 1201 33.74 -44.01 38.18
C GLN A 1201 33.62 -45.53 38.00
N VAL A 1202 34.76 -46.23 38.00
CA VAL A 1202 34.81 -47.71 37.98
C VAL A 1202 35.51 -48.22 39.23
N SER A 1203 34.77 -48.99 40.04
CA SER A 1203 35.25 -49.47 41.33
C SER A 1203 35.60 -50.96 41.30
N PHE A 1204 36.79 -51.29 41.82
CA PHE A 1204 37.28 -52.66 41.96
C PHE A 1204 37.15 -53.11 43.41
N TYR A 1205 36.51 -54.25 43.65
CA TYR A 1205 36.30 -54.80 45.00
C TYR A 1205 36.85 -56.22 45.15
N LEU A 1206 37.36 -56.53 46.34
CA LEU A 1206 37.60 -57.88 46.81
C LEU A 1206 36.37 -58.34 47.59
N GLY A 1207 35.60 -59.27 47.01
CA GLY A 1207 34.27 -59.66 47.52
C GLY A 1207 33.15 -58.74 47.02
N ASN A 1208 31.89 -59.16 47.23
CA ASN A 1208 30.72 -58.49 46.65
C ASN A 1208 30.51 -57.08 47.27
N PRO A 1209 30.44 -56.00 46.46
CA PRO A 1209 30.21 -54.63 46.94
C PRO A 1209 28.87 -54.43 47.65
N ALA A 1210 27.80 -55.13 47.26
CA ALA A 1210 26.49 -55.06 47.93
C ALA A 1210 26.50 -55.66 49.36
N GLY A 1211 27.61 -56.32 49.76
CA GLY A 1211 27.81 -56.90 51.08
C GLY A 1211 28.94 -56.22 51.85
N SER A 1212 29.89 -57.02 52.34
CA SER A 1212 31.09 -56.53 53.05
C SER A 1212 32.35 -56.54 52.17
N GLY A 1213 32.20 -56.31 50.86
CA GLY A 1213 33.31 -56.25 49.92
C GLY A 1213 34.30 -55.15 50.29
N ARG A 1214 35.61 -55.42 50.12
CA ARG A 1214 36.65 -54.42 50.37
C ARG A 1214 36.97 -53.70 49.07
N LEU A 1215 36.79 -52.38 49.04
CA LEU A 1215 37.26 -51.55 47.93
C LEU A 1215 38.78 -51.70 47.75
N ILE A 1216 39.20 -52.04 46.55
CA ILE A 1216 40.60 -52.16 46.14
C ILE A 1216 41.08 -50.83 45.60
N SER A 1217 40.36 -50.30 44.61
CA SER A 1217 40.68 -49.05 43.93
C SER A 1217 39.43 -48.53 43.24
N GLU A 1218 39.33 -47.21 43.14
CA GLU A 1218 38.47 -46.51 42.19
C GLU A 1218 39.37 -46.07 41.03
N VAL A 1219 38.91 -46.30 39.80
CA VAL A 1219 39.59 -45.90 38.57
C VAL A 1219 38.57 -45.16 37.72
N LYS A 1220 38.92 -43.95 37.30
CA LYS A 1220 38.08 -43.16 36.41
C LYS A 1220 38.37 -43.49 34.95
N ILE A 1221 37.34 -43.51 34.11
CA ILE A 1221 37.53 -43.57 32.65
C ILE A 1221 38.27 -42.30 32.22
N ASN A 1222 39.33 -42.44 31.41
CA ASN A 1222 40.22 -41.32 31.04
C ASN A 1222 40.01 -40.79 29.63
N LYS A 1223 38.98 -41.28 28.92
CA LYS A 1223 38.50 -40.76 27.64
C LYS A 1223 36.97 -40.89 27.57
N VAL A 1224 36.33 -40.15 26.68
CA VAL A 1224 34.93 -40.39 26.32
C VAL A 1224 34.83 -41.76 25.63
N LEU A 1225 33.76 -42.52 25.89
CA LEU A 1225 33.46 -43.76 25.16
C LEU A 1225 32.25 -43.54 24.26
N TYR A 1226 32.50 -43.38 22.96
CA TYR A 1226 31.45 -43.34 21.95
C TYR A 1226 30.66 -44.66 21.86
N PRO A 1227 29.46 -44.67 21.26
CA PRO A 1227 28.71 -45.89 20.97
C PRO A 1227 29.61 -46.97 20.34
N GLY A 1228 29.68 -48.14 20.96
CA GLY A 1228 30.49 -49.27 20.50
C GLY A 1228 31.97 -49.20 20.88
N GLU A 1229 32.41 -48.16 21.58
CA GLU A 1229 33.78 -48.07 22.10
C GLU A 1229 33.94 -48.74 23.47
N TRP A 1230 35.20 -49.09 23.77
CA TRP A 1230 35.59 -49.65 25.05
C TRP A 1230 37.00 -49.20 25.48
N ILE A 1231 37.31 -49.45 26.75
CA ILE A 1231 38.62 -49.23 27.35
C ILE A 1231 38.98 -50.34 28.34
N ASP A 1232 40.27 -50.63 28.49
CA ASP A 1232 40.78 -51.51 29.54
C ASP A 1232 41.33 -50.68 30.71
N LEU A 1233 40.70 -50.79 31.88
CA LEU A 1233 41.11 -50.12 33.12
C LEU A 1233 41.86 -51.09 34.03
N THR A 1234 42.94 -50.62 34.66
CA THR A 1234 43.78 -51.46 35.53
C THR A 1234 43.85 -50.92 36.95
N ALA A 1235 43.55 -51.79 37.92
CA ALA A 1235 43.75 -51.57 39.35
C ALA A 1235 44.87 -52.47 39.89
N VAL A 1236 45.53 -52.01 40.97
CA VAL A 1236 46.57 -52.76 41.65
C VAL A 1236 46.08 -53.13 43.04
N MET A 1237 46.02 -54.43 43.33
CA MET A 1237 45.69 -54.94 44.66
C MET A 1237 46.97 -55.39 45.37
N GLU A 1238 47.23 -54.85 46.55
CA GLU A 1238 48.37 -55.24 47.40
C GLU A 1238 47.91 -56.11 48.58
N ASN A 1239 48.85 -56.89 49.12
CA ASN A 1239 48.68 -57.73 50.30
C ASN A 1239 47.49 -58.72 50.16
N ILE A 1240 47.46 -59.48 49.07
CA ILE A 1240 46.37 -60.44 48.77
C ILE A 1240 46.37 -61.60 49.76
N GLY A 1241 47.55 -62.16 50.03
CA GLY A 1241 47.69 -63.48 50.67
C GLY A 1241 47.49 -64.63 49.68
N THR A 1242 47.60 -65.88 50.15
CA THR A 1242 47.43 -67.08 49.33
C THR A 1242 45.98 -67.56 49.33
N GLY A 1243 45.58 -68.27 48.26
CA GLY A 1243 44.23 -68.86 48.14
C GLY A 1243 43.33 -68.18 47.10
N LYS A 1244 42.05 -68.55 47.11
CA LYS A 1244 41.05 -68.10 46.13
C LYS A 1244 40.55 -66.70 46.49
N ASN A 1245 40.63 -65.79 45.53
CA ASN A 1245 40.16 -64.40 45.63
C ASN A 1245 39.08 -64.17 44.57
N ASN A 1246 38.00 -63.47 44.93
CA ASN A 1246 36.93 -63.11 44.01
C ASN A 1246 36.89 -61.59 43.85
N ILE A 1247 37.06 -61.13 42.62
CA ILE A 1247 37.11 -59.72 42.28
C ILE A 1247 35.79 -59.33 41.63
N PHE A 1248 35.23 -58.22 42.07
CA PHE A 1248 34.10 -57.56 41.44
C PHE A 1248 34.59 -56.25 40.82
N VAL A 1249 34.07 -55.92 39.64
CA VAL A 1249 34.28 -54.64 38.98
C VAL A 1249 32.92 -54.06 38.68
N PHE A 1250 32.69 -52.85 39.17
CA PHE A 1250 31.44 -52.12 39.05
C PHE A 1250 31.70 -50.87 38.22
N ALA A 1251 31.23 -50.85 36.96
CA ALA A 1251 31.17 -49.64 36.15
C ALA A 1251 30.06 -48.72 36.66
N ASP A 1252 30.19 -47.42 36.45
CA ASP A 1252 29.32 -46.37 37.04
C ASP A 1252 28.99 -46.59 38.52
N SER A 1253 30.02 -46.84 39.34
CA SER A 1253 29.81 -47.24 40.73
C SER A 1253 29.25 -46.15 41.66
N ASP A 1254 29.16 -44.91 41.18
CA ASP A 1254 28.47 -43.80 41.84
C ASP A 1254 27.02 -43.61 41.38
N GLU A 1255 26.53 -44.45 40.46
CA GLU A 1255 25.14 -44.50 39.95
C GLU A 1255 24.66 -43.10 39.50
N LYS A 1256 25.49 -42.45 38.68
CA LYS A 1256 25.25 -41.09 38.18
C LYS A 1256 24.89 -41.03 36.72
N LEU A 1257 25.25 -42.07 35.95
CA LEU A 1257 24.85 -42.13 34.56
C LEU A 1257 23.45 -42.71 34.48
N TRP A 1258 22.63 -42.12 33.63
CA TRP A 1258 21.33 -42.68 33.31
C TRP A 1258 21.44 -43.65 32.12
N GLU A 1259 21.20 -44.93 32.39
CA GLU A 1259 21.47 -45.98 31.41
C GLU A 1259 20.22 -46.76 30.97
N SER A 1260 20.30 -47.36 29.78
CA SER A 1260 19.25 -48.26 29.31
C SER A 1260 19.15 -49.57 30.10
N ASN A 1261 20.19 -49.92 30.87
CA ASN A 1261 20.28 -51.17 31.63
C ASN A 1261 21.22 -51.10 32.84
N GLU A 1262 20.75 -50.55 33.96
CA GLU A 1262 21.52 -50.47 35.22
C GLU A 1262 22.03 -51.82 35.78
N ASP A 1263 21.43 -52.94 35.38
CA ASP A 1263 21.73 -54.26 35.95
C ASP A 1263 23.00 -54.93 35.37
N ASN A 1264 23.59 -54.38 34.31
CA ASN A 1264 24.75 -54.99 33.63
C ASN A 1264 26.13 -54.39 34.03
N ASN A 1265 26.13 -53.39 34.92
CA ASN A 1265 27.30 -52.65 35.37
C ASN A 1265 28.29 -53.44 36.25
N LEU A 1266 27.81 -54.52 36.89
CA LEU A 1266 28.60 -55.32 37.82
C LEU A 1266 29.04 -56.65 37.20
N THR A 1267 30.35 -56.90 37.18
CA THR A 1267 30.93 -58.20 36.77
C THR A 1267 31.87 -58.77 37.82
N GLN A 1268 32.15 -60.07 37.75
CA GLN A 1268 33.04 -60.72 38.71
C GLN A 1268 33.89 -61.84 38.09
N ARG A 1269 35.10 -62.01 38.62
CA ARG A 1269 35.99 -63.12 38.26
C ARG A 1269 36.86 -63.54 39.43
N SER A 1270 37.06 -64.85 39.59
CA SER A 1270 37.93 -65.41 40.63
C SER A 1270 39.30 -65.81 40.08
N PHE A 1271 40.34 -65.65 40.89
CA PHE A 1271 41.66 -66.24 40.66
C PHE A 1271 42.19 -66.90 41.95
N THR A 1272 43.30 -67.63 41.85
CA THR A 1272 43.97 -68.23 43.01
C THR A 1272 45.44 -67.78 43.04
N CYS A 1273 45.87 -67.12 44.11
CA CYS A 1273 47.31 -66.88 44.32
C CYS A 1273 47.94 -68.20 44.83
N PRO A 1274 49.01 -68.69 44.18
CA PRO A 1274 49.73 -69.91 44.56
C PRO A 1274 50.27 -69.91 46.00
#